data_AF-A0A182Q5R7-F1
#
_entry.id   AF-A0A182Q5R7-F1
#
_cell.length_a   1.000
_cell.length_b   1.000
_cell.length_c   1.000
_cell.angle_alpha   90.00
_cell.angle_beta   90.00
_cell.angle_gamma   90.00
#
_symmetry.space_group_name_H-M   'P 1'
#
loop_
_entity.id
_entity.type
_entity.pdbx_description
1 polymer ?
#
loop_
_entity_poly.entity_id
_entity_poly.type
_entity_poly.pdbx_seq_one_letter_code
_entity_poly.pdbx_strand_id
1 'polypeptide(L)'
;LNDQFFADYRPTCIIGVHRWWLVKFTCVVHFKKAMLLRSATIFCLLCLAFGGLVKAERSFTIDYERDTFVMDGKDFRYVAGSFHYFRALPETWRTKLRTLRAGGLNAVDLYVQWSLHNPHDGVYNWEGIANVTDIIEAAIEEDLYVILRPGPYICAEIDNGGLPYWLFNKYPGIAVRTSDTNYLEEVRKWYAQLMSRMEPYMYGNGGPIIMVQIENEYGAFGKCDKPYLNFLKQETDRYVQGKAVLFTVDRPYDDEIGCGRIDDVFITTDFGLMTDEEVDTHAAKVRSYQPKGPLVNTEFYTGWLTHWQESNQRRPAQPLANTLRKMLRDGWNVDFYMYFGGTNFGFWAGANDWGLGKYMADITSYDYDAPMDEAGDPTMKYTIFRDIIGEYLPLAVMPIPDPAPKMTLEPFALTVVDTILSERGRALLGVEASNKEGRLLTFEALNQNSGFVLYETTLPKLTRDPNRLTINGLHDRAQVYLNQFLAGTLARENAIDSLPLTAGYGSELAILVENQGRINFDILDDYKGILGNVTIQTFAEPYTQELEQWKITGYPFDDYSKVQQFIDSVTGGTGANGRGMAVHGPVVLKATFDLPAQAEIQDTYINMDGWGKGFIFINGFNLGRYWPVVGPQVTTYLPKELLKPTGNTIVVHLFGIDYDNNTFVMDGKPFQYVAGSFHYFRALPQTWESILLLMRAAGLNAVTTYVEWSLHNPKDGVYNWTGMADVEHFVELAGKVGLYVILRPGPYICAERDMGGFPSWLLTKYPDILLRTNDIRYLREVRTWYAQLMSRMQRFLIGQGGPIIMVQVENEYGSFYACDHKYLNWLRDETERYVMGNAVLFTNNGPGLEGCGAIEHVLSTLDFGPGTEDEINGFWNNLRKTQPKGPLVNAEFYPGWLTHWQESHMARTDTKIVVDSLDFMLRNKVNVNIYMFYGGTNYGFTAGANKQGAGGYAADITSYDYDAPLDESGDPTPKYHAIRDTILKYFPDPKLPITPPAPKMALQYTPRYMGNLLDPVVLEHLSARIVTNHLPMTFEALNQISGLVLYEALIPDDIRTDPRKLTVPDVHDRAYVFVGDRFVGVLSRENEINTLPLPLDGGQRLRIMVENQGRINFGIANDFKGIVGNVYVNTREIFNWTMYSLPLEDSEAITSAMRKHRKHHRKASTETARVTPMSVYGGYFDIGSSTILDTYLDMSGWGKGLVFINGINIGRYWPSTGPQVTLYVSKYLLKQQSNLLIIIEYQKESTPILPEGNRDRAVPSVIGAQSVVQVRP
;
A
#
# COMPACT_ATOMS: atom_id res chain seq x y z
N LEU A 1 41.48 30.66 8.86
CA LEU A 1 41.81 32.08 8.66
C LEU A 1 40.47 32.81 8.47
N ASN A 2 39.67 33.02 9.52
CA ASN A 2 39.87 33.88 10.72
C ASN A 2 39.65 35.36 10.39
N ASP A 3 38.85 36.17 11.10
CA ASP A 3 37.98 35.95 12.28
C ASP A 3 36.82 36.99 12.27
N GLN A 4 35.55 36.62 12.49
CA GLN A 4 34.77 36.59 13.75
C GLN A 4 34.31 37.94 14.38
N PHE A 5 32.99 38.17 14.27
CA PHE A 5 32.01 38.46 15.35
C PHE A 5 31.92 39.79 16.15
N PHE A 6 30.73 39.94 16.77
CA PHE A 6 30.20 40.96 17.70
C PHE A 6 29.92 42.37 17.12
N ALA A 7 28.71 42.94 17.11
CA ALA A 7 27.40 42.71 17.77
C ALA A 7 27.14 43.45 19.12
N ASP A 8 26.45 44.59 18.98
CA ASP A 8 25.15 44.93 19.61
C ASP A 8 25.05 45.61 21.01
N TYR A 9 23.97 46.40 21.12
CA TYR A 9 23.08 46.68 22.27
C TYR A 9 23.12 47.94 23.20
N ARG A 10 22.03 48.74 23.03
CA ARG A 10 21.09 49.31 24.06
C ARG A 10 21.58 50.50 24.95
N PRO A 11 20.70 51.22 25.72
CA PRO A 11 19.21 51.14 25.80
C PRO A 11 18.38 52.47 25.90
N THR A 12 17.04 52.34 25.75
CA THR A 12 15.92 53.08 26.43
C THR A 12 15.63 54.59 26.15
N CYS A 13 14.38 55.13 26.15
CA CYS A 13 13.00 54.58 26.06
C CYS A 13 11.89 55.70 25.93
N ILE A 14 10.60 55.29 25.76
CA ILE A 14 9.29 55.95 26.05
C ILE A 14 8.55 56.76 24.92
N ILE A 15 7.66 56.04 24.19
CA ILE A 15 6.18 56.23 23.94
C ILE A 15 5.59 57.63 23.62
N GLY A 16 4.72 57.76 22.58
CA GLY A 16 3.93 59.01 22.35
C GLY A 16 2.87 59.23 21.23
N VAL A 17 1.98 58.27 20.86
CA VAL A 17 0.62 58.50 20.24
C VAL A 17 0.48 58.99 18.74
N HIS A 18 -0.65 58.64 18.08
CA HIS A 18 -1.02 58.88 16.66
C HIS A 18 -2.06 60.02 16.40
N ARG A 19 -2.18 60.52 15.16
CA ARG A 19 -3.40 60.33 14.28
C ARG A 19 -3.25 60.81 12.80
N TRP A 20 -4.30 60.61 12.00
CA TRP A 20 -4.39 60.66 10.51
C TRP A 20 -5.26 61.84 9.95
N TRP A 21 -5.11 62.20 8.65
CA TRP A 21 -6.14 62.26 7.55
C TRP A 21 -5.89 63.30 6.41
N LEU A 22 -5.63 62.78 5.19
CA LEU A 22 -6.29 63.05 3.87
C LEU A 22 -6.32 64.44 3.14
N VAL A 23 -6.28 64.39 1.78
CA VAL A 23 -7.15 65.07 0.75
C VAL A 23 -6.43 65.47 -0.58
N LYS A 24 -6.67 64.66 -1.64
CA LYS A 24 -6.94 64.91 -3.09
C LYS A 24 -6.23 65.96 -4.02
N PHE A 25 -6.06 65.49 -5.28
CA PHE A 25 -6.14 66.15 -6.61
C PHE A 25 -5.10 67.17 -7.14
N THR A 26 -4.45 66.84 -8.27
CA THR A 26 -4.72 67.44 -9.63
C THR A 26 -3.92 66.73 -10.76
N CYS A 27 -4.28 66.99 -12.03
CA CYS A 27 -3.64 66.39 -13.24
C CYS A 27 -2.71 67.37 -13.98
N VAL A 28 -1.70 66.85 -14.68
CA VAL A 28 -0.96 67.51 -15.77
C VAL A 28 -0.66 66.48 -16.88
N VAL A 29 -0.56 66.92 -18.14
CA VAL A 29 -0.49 66.08 -19.36
C VAL A 29 0.66 66.55 -20.28
N HIS A 30 1.31 65.64 -21.03
CA HIS A 30 1.96 65.78 -22.37
C HIS A 30 3.09 64.71 -22.56
N PHE A 31 3.54 64.28 -23.76
CA PHE A 31 3.37 64.80 -25.14
C PHE A 31 3.67 63.72 -26.24
N LYS A 32 3.14 63.92 -27.47
CA LYS A 32 3.61 63.42 -28.80
C LYS A 32 3.22 61.96 -29.17
N LYS A 33 2.89 61.62 -30.45
CA LYS A 33 2.88 62.40 -31.72
C LYS A 33 1.83 61.88 -32.75
N ALA A 34 1.57 62.71 -33.78
CA ALA A 34 0.64 62.61 -34.93
C ALA A 34 0.35 61.21 -35.56
N MET A 35 -0.82 60.89 -36.15
CA MET A 35 -1.94 61.61 -36.82
C MET A 35 -1.84 61.75 -38.36
N LEU A 36 -2.75 61.07 -39.08
CA LEU A 36 -3.28 61.24 -40.45
C LEU A 36 -4.56 60.35 -40.54
N LEU A 37 -5.65 60.60 -41.28
CA LEU A 37 -6.11 61.76 -42.06
C LEU A 37 -7.64 61.62 -42.31
N ARG A 38 -8.45 62.68 -42.17
CA ARG A 38 -9.57 63.10 -43.08
C ARG A 38 -10.39 64.26 -42.48
N SER A 39 -11.16 64.95 -43.32
CA SER A 39 -11.90 66.18 -42.96
C SER A 39 -13.16 66.32 -43.83
N ALA A 40 -14.03 67.27 -43.45
CA ALA A 40 -15.44 67.42 -43.88
C ALA A 40 -16.36 66.31 -43.31
N THR A 41 -17.59 66.60 -42.87
CA THR A 41 -18.43 67.77 -43.20
C THR A 41 -19.07 68.40 -41.97
N ILE A 42 -18.75 69.66 -41.67
CA ILE A 42 -19.46 70.50 -40.69
C ILE A 42 -20.23 71.58 -41.45
N PHE A 43 -21.48 71.30 -41.83
CA PHE A 43 -22.39 72.34 -42.38
C PHE A 43 -23.90 72.01 -42.25
N CYS A 44 -24.31 71.17 -41.30
CA CYS A 44 -25.72 70.76 -41.14
C CYS A 44 -26.17 70.67 -39.68
N LEU A 45 -25.79 71.67 -38.86
CA LEU A 45 -25.91 71.63 -37.39
C LEU A 45 -26.70 72.81 -36.78
N LEU A 46 -27.53 73.49 -37.58
CA LEU A 46 -28.21 74.74 -37.18
C LEU A 46 -29.70 74.85 -37.57
N CYS A 47 -30.32 73.80 -38.12
CA CYS A 47 -31.72 73.82 -38.58
C CYS A 47 -32.61 72.68 -38.05
N LEU A 48 -32.18 71.96 -37.00
CA LEU A 48 -32.97 70.90 -36.33
C LEU A 48 -33.06 71.08 -34.81
N ALA A 49 -33.23 72.33 -34.36
CA ALA A 49 -33.96 72.58 -33.13
C ALA A 49 -35.46 72.40 -33.42
N PHE A 50 -36.23 71.87 -32.45
CA PHE A 50 -37.62 71.40 -32.62
C PHE A 50 -37.81 70.12 -33.45
N GLY A 51 -36.90 69.15 -33.29
CA GLY A 51 -37.22 67.73 -33.36
C GLY A 51 -36.97 67.10 -31.99
N GLY A 52 -38.01 66.74 -31.25
CA GLY A 52 -37.85 66.08 -29.96
C GLY A 52 -37.44 64.63 -30.14
N LEU A 53 -36.13 64.33 -30.07
CA LEU A 53 -35.67 62.94 -29.91
C LEU A 53 -36.08 62.45 -28.53
N VAL A 54 -37.26 61.82 -28.47
CA VAL A 54 -37.55 60.80 -27.46
C VAL A 54 -36.43 59.76 -27.58
N LYS A 55 -35.57 59.66 -26.56
CA LYS A 55 -34.80 58.42 -26.37
C LYS A 55 -35.82 57.30 -26.28
N ALA A 56 -35.79 56.35 -27.18
CA ALA A 56 -36.52 55.10 -26.98
C ALA A 56 -36.06 54.52 -25.63
N GLU A 57 -36.99 54.35 -24.71
CA GLU A 57 -36.69 53.71 -23.43
C GLU A 57 -36.45 52.23 -23.72
N ARG A 58 -35.28 51.72 -23.30
CA ARG A 58 -34.93 50.34 -23.56
C ARG A 58 -35.89 49.42 -22.83
N SER A 59 -36.44 48.44 -23.54
CA SER A 59 -37.43 47.53 -22.97
C SER A 59 -37.27 46.11 -23.51
N PHE A 60 -37.50 45.16 -22.62
CA PHE A 60 -37.58 43.74 -22.93
C PHE A 60 -38.85 43.19 -22.29
N THR A 61 -39.81 42.75 -23.10
CA THR A 61 -41.14 42.33 -22.66
C THR A 61 -41.63 41.10 -23.42
N ILE A 62 -42.71 40.49 -22.96
CA ILE A 62 -43.40 39.40 -23.65
C ILE A 62 -44.63 39.95 -24.36
N ASP A 63 -44.78 39.62 -25.65
CA ASP A 63 -46.02 39.79 -26.39
C ASP A 63 -46.77 38.45 -26.38
N TYR A 64 -47.71 38.33 -25.44
CA TYR A 64 -48.55 37.15 -25.26
C TYR A 64 -49.51 36.92 -26.45
N GLU A 65 -49.87 37.94 -27.23
CA GLU A 65 -50.78 37.76 -28.37
C GLU A 65 -50.05 37.26 -29.63
N ARG A 66 -48.72 37.37 -29.66
CA ARG A 66 -47.86 36.94 -30.78
C ARG A 66 -46.84 35.87 -30.41
N ASP A 67 -46.97 35.28 -29.21
CA ASP A 67 -46.10 34.23 -28.66
C ASP A 67 -44.59 34.54 -28.82
N THR A 68 -44.18 35.79 -28.57
CA THR A 68 -42.80 36.25 -28.84
C THR A 68 -42.26 37.20 -27.76
N PHE A 69 -40.94 37.33 -27.67
CA PHE A 69 -40.31 38.40 -26.91
C PHE A 69 -40.24 39.67 -27.77
N VAL A 70 -40.32 40.83 -27.13
CA VAL A 70 -40.19 42.13 -27.78
C VAL A 70 -39.05 42.90 -27.11
N MET A 71 -38.03 43.23 -27.91
CA MET A 71 -36.88 44.04 -27.52
C MET A 71 -36.92 45.38 -28.28
N ASP A 72 -36.98 46.50 -27.56
CA ASP A 72 -37.06 47.86 -28.13
C ASP A 72 -38.14 48.02 -29.21
N GLY A 73 -39.29 47.37 -29.01
CA GLY A 73 -40.44 47.39 -29.94
C GLY A 73 -40.28 46.51 -31.19
N LYS A 74 -39.32 45.59 -31.22
CA LYS A 74 -39.12 44.60 -32.30
C LYS A 74 -39.18 43.18 -31.74
N ASP A 75 -39.63 42.26 -32.57
CA ASP A 75 -39.68 40.84 -32.21
C ASP A 75 -38.25 40.30 -32.02
N PHE A 76 -38.06 39.54 -30.95
CA PHE A 76 -36.77 39.05 -30.50
C PHE A 76 -36.85 37.56 -30.17
N ARG A 77 -35.74 36.87 -30.40
CA ARG A 77 -35.54 35.45 -30.07
C ARG A 77 -34.11 35.28 -29.59
N TYR A 78 -33.92 34.56 -28.49
CA TYR A 78 -32.59 34.19 -28.03
C TYR A 78 -32.22 32.74 -28.36
N VAL A 79 -30.92 32.57 -28.56
CA VAL A 79 -30.22 31.31 -28.28
C VAL A 79 -29.13 31.66 -27.29
N ALA A 80 -29.27 31.10 -26.08
CA ALA A 80 -28.38 31.32 -24.95
C ALA A 80 -27.50 30.09 -24.72
N GLY A 81 -26.53 30.20 -23.83
CA GLY A 81 -25.79 29.06 -23.31
C GLY A 81 -25.31 29.32 -21.90
N SER A 82 -25.47 28.36 -21.00
CA SER A 82 -25.01 28.45 -19.62
C SER A 82 -23.49 28.49 -19.55
N PHE A 83 -22.98 29.48 -18.81
CA PHE A 83 -21.57 29.71 -18.54
C PHE A 83 -21.37 29.97 -17.04
N HIS A 84 -20.97 28.94 -16.29
CA HIS A 84 -20.74 29.11 -14.86
C HIS A 84 -19.37 29.75 -14.64
N TYR A 85 -19.34 31.07 -14.43
CA TYR A 85 -18.10 31.83 -14.28
C TYR A 85 -17.22 31.32 -13.12
N PHE A 86 -17.84 30.74 -12.09
CA PHE A 86 -17.15 30.09 -10.96
C PHE A 86 -16.46 28.76 -11.31
N ARG A 87 -16.69 28.22 -12.53
CA ARG A 87 -16.00 27.05 -13.11
C ARG A 87 -14.90 27.42 -14.12
N ALA A 88 -14.54 28.71 -14.23
CA ALA A 88 -13.47 29.21 -15.09
C ALA A 88 -12.68 30.34 -14.42
N LEU A 89 -11.40 30.52 -14.77
CA LEU A 89 -10.59 31.61 -14.24
C LEU A 89 -10.98 32.95 -14.89
N PRO A 90 -11.03 34.08 -14.14
CA PRO A 90 -11.47 35.39 -14.64
C PRO A 90 -10.81 35.85 -15.93
N GLU A 91 -9.50 35.60 -16.04
CA GLU A 91 -8.66 35.92 -17.19
C GLU A 91 -9.14 35.24 -18.49
N THR A 92 -9.88 34.13 -18.37
CA THR A 92 -10.41 33.33 -19.48
C THR A 92 -11.88 33.60 -19.80
N TRP A 93 -12.62 34.34 -18.96
CA TRP A 93 -14.06 34.55 -19.17
C TRP A 93 -14.36 35.20 -20.52
N ARG A 94 -13.68 36.30 -20.85
CA ARG A 94 -13.89 37.03 -22.11
C ARG A 94 -13.57 36.17 -23.35
N THR A 95 -12.52 35.36 -23.32
CA THR A 95 -12.17 34.49 -24.44
C THR A 95 -13.17 33.35 -24.61
N LYS A 96 -13.69 32.78 -23.52
CA LYS A 96 -14.74 31.75 -23.57
C LYS A 96 -16.09 32.32 -24.03
N LEU A 97 -16.48 33.50 -23.55
CA LEU A 97 -17.68 34.21 -24.04
C LEU A 97 -17.60 34.55 -25.53
N ARG A 98 -16.41 34.91 -26.04
CA ARG A 98 -16.18 35.06 -27.49
C ARG A 98 -16.44 33.76 -28.25
N THR A 99 -16.06 32.61 -27.68
CA THR A 99 -16.36 31.28 -28.26
C THR A 99 -17.86 31.02 -28.29
N LEU A 100 -18.61 31.34 -27.22
CA LEU A 100 -20.08 31.28 -27.19
C LEU A 100 -20.68 32.13 -28.34
N ARG A 101 -20.28 33.40 -28.47
CA ARG A 101 -20.78 34.32 -29.51
C ARG A 101 -20.47 33.81 -30.93
N ALA A 102 -19.26 33.29 -31.16
CA ALA A 102 -18.88 32.67 -32.43
C ALA A 102 -19.68 31.39 -32.75
N GLY A 103 -20.21 30.74 -31.71
CA GLY A 103 -21.10 29.59 -31.76
C GLY A 103 -22.54 29.92 -32.18
N GLY A 104 -22.86 31.20 -32.42
CA GLY A 104 -24.17 31.66 -32.86
C GLY A 104 -25.10 32.14 -31.73
N LEU A 105 -24.68 32.00 -30.47
CA LEU A 105 -25.43 32.46 -29.31
C LEU A 105 -25.52 34.00 -29.32
N ASN A 106 -26.64 34.55 -28.86
CA ASN A 106 -26.85 36.00 -28.68
C ASN A 106 -27.14 36.38 -27.22
N ALA A 107 -27.15 35.39 -26.32
CA ALA A 107 -27.19 35.58 -24.87
C ALA A 107 -26.27 34.56 -24.18
N VAL A 108 -25.98 34.81 -22.90
CA VAL A 108 -25.31 33.89 -21.97
C VAL A 108 -26.16 33.77 -20.70
N ASP A 109 -26.19 32.58 -20.14
CA ASP A 109 -26.83 32.31 -18.85
C ASP A 109 -25.80 32.19 -17.72
N LEU A 110 -26.09 32.86 -16.59
CA LEU A 110 -25.20 33.01 -15.44
C LEU A 110 -25.94 32.70 -14.13
N TYR A 111 -25.70 31.52 -13.55
CA TYR A 111 -25.98 31.26 -12.12
C TYR A 111 -25.09 32.10 -11.22
N VAL A 112 -25.60 32.50 -10.05
CA VAL A 112 -24.82 33.20 -9.01
C VAL A 112 -24.73 32.36 -7.74
N GLN A 113 -23.54 31.84 -7.43
CA GLN A 113 -23.31 30.96 -6.28
C GLN A 113 -23.20 31.77 -4.96
N TRP A 114 -24.25 31.78 -4.14
CA TRP A 114 -24.25 32.48 -2.85
C TRP A 114 -23.09 32.04 -1.93
N SER A 115 -22.78 30.74 -1.85
CA SER A 115 -21.69 30.19 -1.03
C SER A 115 -20.28 30.67 -1.45
N LEU A 116 -20.06 31.07 -2.70
CA LEU A 116 -18.82 31.68 -3.16
C LEU A 116 -18.72 33.16 -2.77
N HIS A 117 -19.82 33.89 -2.91
CA HIS A 117 -19.90 35.33 -2.59
C HIS A 117 -20.02 35.61 -1.09
N ASN A 118 -20.44 34.64 -0.29
CA ASN A 118 -20.69 34.81 1.14
C ASN A 118 -20.18 33.57 1.92
N PRO A 119 -18.86 33.30 1.89
CA PRO A 119 -18.30 32.04 2.39
C PRO A 119 -18.42 31.83 3.90
N HIS A 120 -18.55 32.91 4.69
CA HIS A 120 -18.86 32.86 6.12
C HIS A 120 -19.90 33.94 6.46
N ASP A 121 -20.63 33.77 7.57
CA ASP A 121 -21.66 34.72 8.02
C ASP A 121 -21.15 36.17 8.05
N GLY A 122 -21.86 37.08 7.39
CA GLY A 122 -21.50 38.50 7.25
C GLY A 122 -20.24 38.81 6.44
N VAL A 123 -19.46 37.82 5.98
CA VAL A 123 -18.26 37.99 5.16
C VAL A 123 -18.62 37.82 3.69
N TYR A 124 -18.40 38.87 2.88
CA TYR A 124 -18.71 38.86 1.45
C TYR A 124 -17.46 39.01 0.58
N ASN A 125 -17.42 38.27 -0.53
CA ASN A 125 -16.40 38.36 -1.57
C ASN A 125 -17.02 38.78 -2.92
N TRP A 126 -16.33 39.69 -3.62
CA TRP A 126 -16.71 40.23 -4.94
C TRP A 126 -15.50 40.35 -5.88
N GLU A 127 -14.37 39.72 -5.51
CA GLU A 127 -13.08 39.87 -6.17
C GLU A 127 -12.63 38.56 -6.84
N GLY A 128 -11.81 38.64 -7.88
CA GLY A 128 -11.31 37.48 -8.62
C GLY A 128 -12.45 36.63 -9.19
N ILE A 129 -12.44 35.32 -8.92
CA ILE A 129 -13.47 34.39 -9.40
C ILE A 129 -14.89 34.68 -8.85
N ALA A 130 -14.99 35.51 -7.79
CA ALA A 130 -16.25 35.99 -7.24
C ALA A 130 -16.67 37.37 -7.80
N ASN A 131 -16.04 37.90 -8.85
CA ASN A 131 -16.45 39.16 -9.47
C ASN A 131 -17.56 38.95 -10.52
N VAL A 132 -18.80 38.87 -10.04
CA VAL A 132 -20.00 38.74 -10.91
C VAL A 132 -20.25 39.96 -11.81
N THR A 133 -19.65 41.12 -11.54
CA THR A 133 -19.77 42.29 -12.43
C THR A 133 -18.82 42.23 -13.62
N ASP A 134 -17.59 41.74 -13.44
CA ASP A 134 -16.62 41.64 -14.54
C ASP A 134 -17.03 40.60 -15.61
N ILE A 135 -17.71 39.51 -15.23
CA ILE A 135 -18.29 38.57 -16.20
C ILE A 135 -19.44 39.21 -17.01
N ILE A 136 -20.25 40.08 -16.39
CA ILE A 136 -21.33 40.80 -17.07
C ILE A 136 -20.76 41.86 -18.03
N GLU A 137 -19.73 42.61 -17.61
CA GLU A 137 -19.00 43.51 -18.51
C GLU A 137 -18.33 42.74 -19.68
N ALA A 138 -17.74 41.57 -19.42
CA ALA A 138 -17.21 40.71 -20.48
C ALA A 138 -18.29 40.20 -21.47
N ALA A 139 -19.53 40.00 -21.02
CA ALA A 139 -20.66 39.69 -21.90
C ALA A 139 -21.08 40.88 -22.76
N ILE A 140 -21.08 42.11 -22.20
CA ILE A 140 -21.29 43.35 -22.97
C ILE A 140 -20.19 43.53 -24.03
N GLU A 141 -18.93 43.28 -23.66
CA GLU A 141 -17.77 43.41 -24.54
C GLU A 141 -17.75 42.42 -25.71
N GLU A 142 -18.43 41.27 -25.59
CA GLU A 142 -18.53 40.24 -26.63
C GLU A 142 -19.95 40.12 -27.24
N ASP A 143 -20.78 41.17 -27.10
CA ASP A 143 -22.09 41.32 -27.76
C ASP A 143 -23.13 40.23 -27.37
N LEU A 144 -23.18 39.90 -26.08
CA LEU A 144 -24.14 38.94 -25.49
C LEU A 144 -25.08 39.63 -24.50
N TYR A 145 -26.38 39.30 -24.57
CA TYR A 145 -27.33 39.59 -23.49
C TYR A 145 -27.14 38.60 -22.33
N VAL A 146 -27.67 38.93 -21.15
CA VAL A 146 -27.56 38.07 -19.95
C VAL A 146 -28.92 37.57 -19.51
N ILE A 147 -29.02 36.26 -19.29
CA ILE A 147 -30.03 35.63 -18.46
C ILE A 147 -29.37 35.44 -17.07
N LEU A 148 -29.94 36.08 -16.04
CA LEU A 148 -29.38 36.02 -14.69
C LEU A 148 -30.17 35.02 -13.84
N ARG A 149 -29.46 34.09 -13.19
CA ARG A 149 -30.06 33.11 -12.28
C ARG A 149 -29.51 33.31 -10.85
N PRO A 150 -30.06 34.27 -10.08
CA PRO A 150 -29.51 34.72 -8.78
C PRO A 150 -29.80 33.78 -7.60
N GLY A 151 -30.56 32.70 -7.84
CA GLY A 151 -30.91 31.69 -6.85
C GLY A 151 -32.15 32.04 -6.01
N PRO A 152 -32.09 32.00 -4.66
CA PRO A 152 -30.90 31.87 -3.82
C PRO A 152 -30.26 30.47 -3.82
N TYR A 153 -31.04 29.44 -4.17
CA TYR A 153 -30.57 28.10 -4.50
C TYR A 153 -30.44 27.97 -6.03
N ILE A 154 -29.41 27.26 -6.51
CA ILE A 154 -29.10 27.13 -7.94
C ILE A 154 -28.93 25.68 -8.42
N CYS A 155 -29.01 24.66 -7.56
CA CYS A 155 -28.63 23.27 -7.92
C CYS A 155 -27.20 23.20 -8.48
N ALA A 156 -27.08 23.14 -9.81
CA ALA A 156 -25.87 23.35 -10.60
C ALA A 156 -24.68 22.44 -10.30
N GLU A 157 -24.89 21.28 -9.67
CA GLU A 157 -23.85 20.32 -9.26
C GLU A 157 -22.71 20.96 -8.44
N ILE A 158 -23.12 21.88 -7.56
CA ILE A 158 -22.24 22.64 -6.67
C ILE A 158 -22.63 22.35 -5.21
N ASP A 159 -21.67 22.41 -4.28
CA ASP A 159 -21.88 22.10 -2.85
C ASP A 159 -23.15 22.81 -2.31
N ASN A 160 -24.07 22.01 -1.77
CA ASN A 160 -25.30 22.48 -1.12
C ASN A 160 -26.24 23.27 -2.06
N GLY A 161 -26.19 23.03 -3.37
CA GLY A 161 -26.99 23.76 -4.36
C GLY A 161 -26.64 25.26 -4.41
N GLY A 162 -25.41 25.61 -4.00
CA GLY A 162 -24.91 26.99 -3.91
C GLY A 162 -25.26 27.72 -2.61
N LEU A 163 -25.99 27.10 -1.68
CA LEU A 163 -26.36 27.70 -0.39
C LEU A 163 -25.18 27.65 0.60
N PRO A 164 -24.88 28.72 1.37
CA PRO A 164 -23.74 28.72 2.29
C PRO A 164 -23.90 27.75 3.48
N TYR A 165 -22.90 26.90 3.71
CA TYR A 165 -22.88 25.92 4.80
C TYR A 165 -23.08 26.55 6.21
N TRP A 166 -22.66 27.80 6.40
CA TRP A 166 -22.76 28.48 7.70
C TRP A 166 -24.21 28.77 8.11
N LEU A 167 -25.19 28.68 7.20
CA LEU A 167 -26.61 28.73 7.54
C LEU A 167 -26.94 27.65 8.59
N PHE A 168 -26.39 26.44 8.43
CA PHE A 168 -26.57 25.31 9.34
C PHE A 168 -25.80 25.46 10.66
N ASN A 169 -24.67 26.19 10.67
CA ASN A 169 -23.95 26.53 11.90
C ASN A 169 -24.74 27.56 12.74
N LYS A 170 -25.22 28.61 12.07
CA LYS A 170 -25.90 29.76 12.65
C LYS A 170 -27.32 29.43 13.10
N TYR A 171 -28.00 28.58 12.35
CA TYR A 171 -29.38 28.14 12.56
C TYR A 171 -29.49 26.61 12.42
N PRO A 172 -29.06 25.82 13.42
CA PRO A 172 -29.19 24.37 13.37
C PRO A 172 -30.65 23.94 13.18
N GLY A 173 -30.91 23.13 12.16
CA GLY A 173 -32.25 22.69 11.76
C GLY A 173 -33.05 23.67 10.88
N ILE A 174 -32.41 24.71 10.32
CA ILE A 174 -33.02 25.66 9.36
C ILE A 174 -33.62 24.95 8.14
N ALA A 175 -34.88 25.28 7.82
CA ALA A 175 -35.56 24.72 6.64
C ALA A 175 -35.30 25.59 5.40
N VAL A 176 -34.15 25.36 4.75
CA VAL A 176 -33.78 26.04 3.50
C VAL A 176 -34.81 25.78 2.39
N ARG A 177 -34.94 26.74 1.46
CA ARG A 177 -35.96 26.75 0.38
C ARG A 177 -37.41 26.66 0.87
N THR A 178 -37.69 27.20 2.07
CA THR A 178 -39.05 27.32 2.64
C THR A 178 -39.26 28.70 3.28
N SER A 179 -40.46 28.93 3.81
CA SER A 179 -40.85 30.13 4.55
C SER A 179 -40.28 30.26 5.98
N ASP A 180 -39.23 29.50 6.32
CA ASP A 180 -38.46 29.65 7.57
C ASP A 180 -37.97 31.10 7.76
N THR A 181 -38.44 31.77 8.82
CA THR A 181 -38.15 33.17 9.13
C THR A 181 -36.65 33.52 9.13
N ASN A 182 -35.78 32.58 9.51
CA ASN A 182 -34.32 32.80 9.51
C ASN A 182 -33.79 32.73 8.07
N TYR A 183 -34.23 31.75 7.29
CA TYR A 183 -33.84 31.60 5.89
C TYR A 183 -34.29 32.81 5.06
N LEU A 184 -35.54 33.25 5.20
CA LEU A 184 -36.05 34.43 4.50
C LEU A 184 -35.24 35.71 4.85
N GLU A 185 -34.82 35.85 6.10
CA GLU A 185 -34.04 37.01 6.55
C GLU A 185 -32.57 36.98 6.09
N GLU A 186 -31.94 35.81 5.98
CA GLU A 186 -30.61 35.71 5.35
C GLU A 186 -30.68 35.87 3.82
N VAL A 187 -31.70 35.32 3.16
CA VAL A 187 -31.94 35.55 1.72
C VAL A 187 -32.19 37.04 1.44
N ARG A 188 -32.93 37.75 2.29
CA ARG A 188 -33.11 39.21 2.17
C ARG A 188 -31.77 39.97 2.24
N LYS A 189 -30.87 39.58 3.15
CA LYS A 189 -29.53 40.20 3.27
C LYS A 189 -28.67 39.89 2.05
N TRP A 190 -28.70 38.64 1.57
CA TRP A 190 -28.02 38.22 0.35
C TRP A 190 -28.50 39.03 -0.87
N TYR A 191 -29.81 39.11 -1.08
CA TYR A 191 -30.40 39.87 -2.19
C TYR A 191 -30.10 41.37 -2.09
N ALA A 192 -30.09 41.94 -0.88
CA ALA A 192 -29.67 43.33 -0.67
C ALA A 192 -28.20 43.58 -1.03
N GLN A 193 -27.33 42.56 -1.05
CA GLN A 193 -25.97 42.65 -1.59
C GLN A 193 -25.94 42.38 -3.10
N LEU A 194 -26.49 41.25 -3.57
CA LEU A 194 -26.42 40.85 -4.98
C LEU A 194 -27.25 41.78 -5.87
N MET A 195 -28.56 41.88 -5.64
CA MET A 195 -29.48 42.54 -6.58
C MET A 195 -29.21 44.05 -6.67
N SER A 196 -28.77 44.70 -5.59
CA SER A 196 -28.27 46.08 -5.60
C SER A 196 -27.06 46.32 -6.50
N ARG A 197 -26.27 45.26 -6.80
CA ARG A 197 -25.15 45.31 -7.78
C ARG A 197 -25.62 44.98 -9.20
N MET A 198 -26.70 44.21 -9.34
CA MET A 198 -27.28 43.80 -10.63
C MET A 198 -28.28 44.83 -11.20
N GLU A 199 -28.89 45.67 -10.36
CA GLU A 199 -29.87 46.70 -10.74
C GLU A 199 -29.39 47.63 -11.89
N PRO A 200 -28.13 48.12 -11.94
CA PRO A 200 -27.63 48.90 -13.08
C PRO A 200 -27.56 48.11 -14.39
N TYR A 201 -27.42 46.79 -14.31
CA TYR A 201 -27.23 45.90 -15.45
C TYR A 201 -28.53 45.38 -16.08
N MET A 202 -29.70 45.69 -15.49
CA MET A 202 -31.01 45.39 -16.08
C MET A 202 -31.16 46.07 -17.45
N TYR A 203 -31.76 45.38 -18.42
CA TYR A 203 -31.85 45.85 -19.81
C TYR A 203 -32.48 47.25 -19.92
N GLY A 204 -33.60 47.47 -19.22
CA GLY A 204 -34.30 48.75 -19.19
C GLY A 204 -33.68 49.83 -18.30
N ASN A 205 -32.57 49.53 -17.61
CA ASN A 205 -31.70 50.50 -16.94
C ASN A 205 -30.43 50.82 -17.76
N GLY A 206 -30.02 49.90 -18.65
CA GLY A 206 -28.96 50.14 -19.64
C GLY A 206 -27.97 49.00 -19.84
N GLY A 207 -27.98 47.95 -19.01
CA GLY A 207 -27.08 46.80 -19.16
C GLY A 207 -27.61 45.68 -20.07
N PRO A 208 -27.09 44.45 -19.95
CA PRO A 208 -27.42 43.32 -20.80
C PRO A 208 -28.50 42.38 -20.24
N ILE A 209 -28.89 42.49 -18.95
CA ILE A 209 -29.74 41.49 -18.30
C ILE A 209 -31.19 41.62 -18.79
N ILE A 210 -31.61 40.69 -19.66
CA ILE A 210 -32.96 40.64 -20.25
C ILE A 210 -33.96 39.86 -19.40
N MET A 211 -33.49 38.84 -18.68
CA MET A 211 -34.31 37.92 -17.90
C MET A 211 -33.66 37.63 -16.55
N VAL A 212 -34.47 37.48 -15.50
CA VAL A 212 -34.03 37.14 -14.14
C VAL A 212 -34.89 36.00 -13.60
N GLN A 213 -34.25 34.89 -13.24
CA GLN A 213 -34.94 33.73 -12.68
C GLN A 213 -35.26 33.94 -11.19
N ILE A 214 -36.33 33.30 -10.72
CA ILE A 214 -36.67 33.19 -9.31
C ILE A 214 -36.59 31.70 -8.91
N GLU A 215 -35.75 31.37 -7.91
CA GLU A 215 -35.47 29.98 -7.50
C GLU A 215 -34.87 29.13 -8.65
N ASN A 216 -34.74 27.80 -8.49
CA ASN A 216 -34.49 26.87 -9.59
C ASN A 216 -35.15 25.51 -9.34
N GLU A 217 -35.91 24.96 -10.31
CA GLU A 217 -36.63 23.68 -10.18
C GLU A 217 -37.32 23.54 -8.81
N TYR A 218 -38.18 24.50 -8.47
CA TYR A 218 -38.87 24.47 -7.17
C TYR A 218 -40.00 23.43 -7.15
N GLY A 219 -40.50 23.05 -8.33
CA GLY A 219 -41.37 21.90 -8.53
C GLY A 219 -40.77 20.61 -7.99
N ALA A 220 -39.55 20.26 -8.44
CA ALA A 220 -38.86 19.03 -8.06
C ALA A 220 -38.70 18.85 -6.54
N PHE A 221 -38.38 19.95 -5.83
CA PHE A 221 -38.18 19.95 -4.37
C PHE A 221 -39.43 19.55 -3.56
N GLY A 222 -40.62 19.53 -4.18
CA GLY A 222 -41.84 18.93 -3.65
C GLY A 222 -42.48 19.59 -2.42
N LYS A 223 -41.80 20.54 -1.75
CA LYS A 223 -42.35 21.26 -0.58
C LYS A 223 -43.49 22.20 -0.94
N CYS A 224 -43.51 22.73 -2.17
CA CYS A 224 -44.61 23.55 -2.71
C CYS A 224 -44.94 24.82 -1.89
N ASP A 225 -43.95 25.40 -1.17
CA ASP A 225 -44.12 26.59 -0.32
C ASP A 225 -44.37 27.86 -1.15
N LYS A 226 -45.64 28.09 -1.51
CA LYS A 226 -46.07 29.31 -2.21
C LYS A 226 -45.79 30.60 -1.41
N PRO A 227 -45.87 30.66 -0.07
CA PRO A 227 -45.39 31.80 0.71
C PRO A 227 -43.92 32.17 0.45
N TYR A 228 -43.00 31.19 0.41
CA TYR A 228 -41.58 31.39 0.06
C TYR A 228 -41.41 31.94 -1.36
N LEU A 229 -42.05 31.32 -2.36
CA LEU A 229 -41.98 31.79 -3.74
C LEU A 229 -42.55 33.21 -3.92
N ASN A 230 -43.65 33.54 -3.24
CA ASN A 230 -44.22 34.90 -3.26
C ASN A 230 -43.32 35.93 -2.57
N PHE A 231 -42.60 35.55 -1.51
CA PHE A 231 -41.55 36.37 -0.91
C PHE A 231 -40.40 36.61 -1.89
N LEU A 232 -39.91 35.58 -2.58
CA LEU A 232 -38.85 35.74 -3.58
C LEU A 232 -39.29 36.64 -4.75
N LYS A 233 -40.52 36.48 -5.27
CA LYS A 233 -41.08 37.39 -6.28
C LYS A 233 -41.01 38.85 -5.81
N GLN A 234 -41.40 39.13 -4.57
CA GLN A 234 -41.41 40.48 -4.01
C GLN A 234 -40.01 41.06 -3.79
N GLU A 235 -39.08 40.31 -3.20
CA GLU A 235 -37.70 40.80 -2.99
C GLU A 235 -36.88 40.84 -4.29
N THR A 236 -37.24 40.08 -5.34
CA THR A 236 -36.63 40.19 -6.68
C THR A 236 -37.18 41.40 -7.44
N ASP A 237 -38.50 41.53 -7.57
CA ASP A 237 -39.16 42.62 -8.31
C ASP A 237 -38.84 44.00 -7.73
N ARG A 238 -38.57 44.08 -6.42
CA ARG A 238 -38.04 45.26 -5.75
C ARG A 238 -36.82 45.89 -6.46
N TYR A 239 -35.95 45.09 -7.08
CA TYR A 239 -34.77 45.57 -7.83
C TYR A 239 -34.95 45.47 -9.35
N VAL A 240 -35.78 44.55 -9.83
CA VAL A 240 -36.03 44.37 -11.27
C VAL A 240 -37.03 45.40 -11.81
N GLN A 241 -38.13 45.69 -11.09
CA GLN A 241 -39.11 46.74 -11.40
C GLN A 241 -39.58 46.77 -12.86
N GLY A 242 -39.78 45.58 -13.47
CA GLY A 242 -40.14 45.44 -14.89
C GLY A 242 -39.06 45.85 -15.90
N LYS A 243 -37.80 46.05 -15.49
CA LYS A 243 -36.65 46.38 -16.34
C LYS A 243 -35.95 45.15 -16.96
N ALA A 244 -36.34 43.96 -16.53
CA ALA A 244 -36.07 42.65 -17.10
C ALA A 244 -37.31 41.75 -16.86
N VAL A 245 -37.43 40.64 -17.59
CA VAL A 245 -38.53 39.68 -17.41
C VAL A 245 -38.22 38.71 -16.25
N LEU A 246 -39.15 38.60 -15.29
CA LEU A 246 -39.10 37.61 -14.21
C LEU A 246 -39.65 36.27 -14.68
N PHE A 247 -38.95 35.16 -14.39
CA PHE A 247 -39.36 33.82 -14.82
C PHE A 247 -39.02 32.69 -13.82
N THR A 248 -39.62 31.50 -14.00
CA THR A 248 -39.23 30.24 -13.34
C THR A 248 -38.90 29.13 -14.35
N VAL A 249 -38.14 28.12 -13.92
CA VAL A 249 -37.82 26.88 -14.67
C VAL A 249 -38.29 25.70 -13.83
N ASP A 250 -39.11 24.84 -14.42
CA ASP A 250 -39.52 23.56 -13.85
C ASP A 250 -39.78 22.53 -14.99
N ARG A 251 -39.51 21.25 -14.73
CA ARG A 251 -39.75 20.15 -15.69
C ARG A 251 -41.22 20.08 -16.11
N PRO A 252 -41.53 19.67 -17.35
CA PRO A 252 -42.88 19.68 -17.89
C PRO A 252 -43.72 18.48 -17.39
N TYR A 253 -43.95 18.44 -16.07
CA TYR A 253 -44.83 17.54 -15.35
C TYR A 253 -45.86 18.35 -14.53
N ASP A 254 -47.02 17.75 -14.20
CA ASP A 254 -48.16 18.49 -13.63
C ASP A 254 -47.95 18.92 -12.17
N ASP A 255 -47.24 18.10 -11.41
CA ASP A 255 -46.81 18.38 -10.03
C ASP A 255 -45.67 19.41 -10.00
N GLU A 256 -44.66 19.26 -10.86
CA GLU A 256 -43.50 20.16 -10.88
C GLU A 256 -43.85 21.59 -11.31
N ILE A 257 -44.36 21.83 -12.52
CA ILE A 257 -44.83 23.17 -12.93
C ILE A 257 -45.95 23.67 -11.99
N GLY A 258 -46.80 22.78 -11.47
CA GLY A 258 -47.82 23.13 -10.48
C GLY A 258 -47.24 23.77 -9.21
N CYS A 259 -46.14 23.20 -8.70
CA CYS A 259 -45.49 23.64 -7.47
C CYS A 259 -44.41 24.73 -7.65
N GLY A 260 -43.69 24.78 -8.77
CA GLY A 260 -42.72 25.84 -9.04
C GLY A 260 -43.31 27.15 -9.56
N ARG A 261 -44.37 27.10 -10.38
CA ARG A 261 -44.96 28.33 -10.96
C ARG A 261 -45.38 29.36 -9.90
N ILE A 262 -45.16 30.64 -10.22
CA ILE A 262 -45.61 31.78 -9.42
C ILE A 262 -46.59 32.59 -10.28
N ASP A 263 -47.71 33.04 -9.70
CA ASP A 263 -48.67 33.86 -10.45
C ASP A 263 -48.01 35.19 -10.90
N ASP A 264 -48.39 35.71 -12.07
CA ASP A 264 -47.76 36.82 -12.82
C ASP A 264 -46.24 36.71 -13.12
N VAL A 265 -45.64 35.53 -12.97
CA VAL A 265 -44.24 35.26 -13.37
C VAL A 265 -44.25 34.38 -14.62
N PHE A 266 -43.32 34.61 -15.55
CA PHE A 266 -43.26 33.87 -16.81
C PHE A 266 -42.80 32.42 -16.57
N ILE A 267 -43.54 31.44 -17.10
CA ILE A 267 -43.20 30.03 -16.96
C ILE A 267 -42.28 29.63 -18.12
N THR A 268 -41.12 29.07 -17.79
CA THR A 268 -40.26 28.35 -18.75
C THR A 268 -40.14 26.90 -18.30
N THR A 269 -39.44 26.07 -19.08
CA THR A 269 -39.23 24.66 -18.74
C THR A 269 -37.84 24.22 -19.19
N ASP A 270 -37.46 23.01 -18.83
CA ASP A 270 -36.21 22.35 -19.20
C ASP A 270 -36.51 20.98 -19.85
N PHE A 271 -35.61 20.52 -20.74
CA PHE A 271 -35.58 19.13 -21.23
C PHE A 271 -34.39 18.91 -22.17
N GLY A 272 -33.92 17.66 -22.26
CA GLY A 272 -32.76 17.25 -23.07
C GLY A 272 -33.11 16.62 -24.43
N LEU A 273 -32.38 15.54 -24.74
CA LEU A 273 -32.55 14.71 -25.94
C LEU A 273 -33.97 14.13 -26.03
N MET A 274 -34.71 14.52 -27.07
CA MET A 274 -36.11 14.11 -27.30
C MET A 274 -36.45 13.96 -28.79
N THR A 275 -37.46 13.15 -29.09
CA THR A 275 -38.10 13.05 -30.42
C THR A 275 -39.03 14.22 -30.70
N ASP A 276 -39.43 14.41 -31.98
CA ASP A 276 -40.36 15.46 -32.38
C ASP A 276 -41.69 15.43 -31.57
N GLU A 277 -42.24 14.25 -31.30
CA GLU A 277 -43.51 14.04 -30.58
C GLU A 277 -43.41 14.32 -29.07
N GLU A 278 -42.26 14.03 -28.46
CA GLU A 278 -41.99 14.36 -27.05
C GLU A 278 -41.86 15.89 -26.86
N VAL A 279 -41.19 16.58 -27.79
CA VAL A 279 -41.13 18.06 -27.78
C VAL A 279 -42.51 18.68 -27.95
N ASP A 280 -43.37 18.13 -28.82
CA ASP A 280 -44.77 18.59 -28.96
C ASP A 280 -45.61 18.30 -27.71
N THR A 281 -45.34 17.19 -27.02
CA THR A 281 -45.98 16.84 -25.74
C THR A 281 -45.58 17.82 -24.63
N HIS A 282 -44.31 18.21 -24.56
CA HIS A 282 -43.83 19.21 -23.60
C HIS A 282 -44.29 20.63 -23.96
N ALA A 283 -44.35 21.01 -25.24
CA ALA A 283 -44.99 22.24 -25.69
C ALA A 283 -46.45 22.32 -25.21
N ALA A 284 -47.22 21.23 -25.38
CA ALA A 284 -48.61 21.13 -24.94
C ALA A 284 -48.75 21.23 -23.41
N LYS A 285 -47.82 20.67 -22.64
CA LYS A 285 -47.81 20.76 -21.17
C LYS A 285 -47.51 22.18 -20.68
N VAL A 286 -46.49 22.85 -21.23
CA VAL A 286 -46.24 24.27 -20.92
C VAL A 286 -47.48 25.09 -21.29
N ARG A 287 -48.11 24.82 -22.44
CA ARG A 287 -49.33 25.51 -22.88
C ARG A 287 -50.57 25.24 -22.00
N SER A 288 -50.64 24.16 -21.21
CA SER A 288 -51.75 23.98 -20.26
C SER A 288 -51.64 24.85 -19.00
N TYR A 289 -50.44 25.33 -18.67
CA TYR A 289 -50.19 26.27 -17.56
C TYR A 289 -50.02 27.72 -18.04
N GLN A 290 -49.41 27.91 -19.22
CA GLN A 290 -49.16 29.19 -19.87
C GLN A 290 -49.63 29.14 -21.33
N PRO A 291 -50.93 29.41 -21.60
CA PRO A 291 -51.54 29.22 -22.93
C PRO A 291 -51.04 30.16 -24.05
N LYS A 292 -50.21 31.16 -23.71
CA LYS A 292 -49.73 32.25 -24.56
C LYS A 292 -48.35 32.73 -24.12
N GLY A 293 -47.62 33.42 -24.98
CA GLY A 293 -46.24 33.84 -24.76
C GLY A 293 -45.22 32.84 -25.35
N PRO A 294 -43.96 33.24 -25.57
CA PRO A 294 -42.99 32.41 -26.27
C PRO A 294 -42.76 31.06 -25.59
N LEU A 295 -42.45 30.03 -26.39
CA LEU A 295 -41.92 28.78 -25.86
C LEU A 295 -40.43 28.97 -25.54
N VAL A 296 -40.00 28.41 -24.41
CA VAL A 296 -38.64 28.56 -23.87
C VAL A 296 -38.22 27.26 -23.21
N ASN A 297 -37.09 26.71 -23.65
CA ASN A 297 -36.34 25.69 -22.94
C ASN A 297 -35.09 26.38 -22.35
N THR A 298 -35.03 26.48 -21.02
CA THR A 298 -33.96 27.18 -20.30
C THR A 298 -32.83 26.25 -19.86
N GLU A 299 -33.02 24.94 -19.92
CA GLU A 299 -31.92 23.97 -19.77
C GLU A 299 -32.06 22.86 -20.83
N PHE A 300 -31.64 23.16 -22.06
CA PHE A 300 -31.52 22.14 -23.09
C PHE A 300 -30.27 21.30 -22.84
N TYR A 301 -30.47 20.14 -22.19
CA TYR A 301 -29.38 19.27 -21.73
C TYR A 301 -28.51 18.74 -22.88
N THR A 302 -27.36 19.38 -23.08
CA THR A 302 -26.37 19.03 -24.13
C THR A 302 -25.60 17.75 -23.82
N GLY A 303 -25.70 17.28 -22.59
CA GLY A 303 -24.73 16.44 -21.91
C GLY A 303 -25.33 15.79 -20.66
N TRP A 304 -24.51 15.56 -19.64
CA TRP A 304 -24.99 15.30 -18.27
C TRP A 304 -23.87 15.49 -17.25
N LEU A 305 -24.26 15.71 -15.99
CA LEU A 305 -23.34 15.63 -14.85
C LEU A 305 -22.75 14.23 -14.70
N THR A 306 -21.65 14.08 -13.96
CA THR A 306 -20.97 12.79 -13.75
C THR A 306 -20.49 12.69 -12.30
N HIS A 307 -20.62 11.50 -11.72
CA HIS A 307 -20.17 11.21 -10.35
C HIS A 307 -18.90 10.34 -10.34
N TRP A 308 -18.29 10.19 -9.15
CA TRP A 308 -17.31 9.12 -8.93
C TRP A 308 -18.00 7.74 -8.90
N GLN A 309 -17.27 6.67 -9.24
CA GLN A 309 -17.73 5.27 -9.32
C GLN A 309 -18.68 4.92 -10.49
N GLU A 310 -18.95 5.85 -11.42
CA GLU A 310 -19.77 5.57 -12.62
C GLU A 310 -19.00 5.77 -13.95
N SER A 311 -19.67 5.54 -15.07
CA SER A 311 -19.13 5.86 -16.40
C SER A 311 -19.28 7.35 -16.70
N ASN A 312 -18.29 7.97 -17.34
CA ASN A 312 -18.37 9.36 -17.80
C ASN A 312 -19.61 9.54 -18.71
N GLN A 313 -20.54 10.39 -18.29
CA GLN A 313 -21.84 10.53 -18.94
C GLN A 313 -21.69 11.32 -20.23
N ARG A 314 -22.23 10.78 -21.34
CA ARG A 314 -22.18 11.41 -22.66
C ARG A 314 -23.52 11.35 -23.37
N ARG A 315 -23.80 12.34 -24.20
CA ARG A 315 -25.02 12.42 -25.03
C ARG A 315 -24.65 12.46 -26.51
N PRO A 316 -25.27 11.62 -27.36
CA PRO A 316 -24.91 11.54 -28.77
C PRO A 316 -25.28 12.85 -29.50
N ALA A 317 -24.32 13.41 -30.23
CA ALA A 317 -24.46 14.72 -30.88
C ALA A 317 -25.61 14.80 -31.89
N GLN A 318 -25.81 13.76 -32.72
CA GLN A 318 -26.79 13.81 -33.80
C GLN A 318 -28.26 13.75 -33.33
N PRO A 319 -28.65 12.91 -32.35
CA PRO A 319 -29.97 12.99 -31.72
C PRO A 319 -30.25 14.36 -31.09
N LEU A 320 -29.32 14.91 -30.31
CA LEU A 320 -29.47 16.26 -29.74
C LEU A 320 -29.60 17.34 -30.83
N ALA A 321 -28.83 17.23 -31.92
CA ALA A 321 -28.93 18.12 -33.06
C ALA A 321 -30.31 18.04 -33.76
N ASN A 322 -30.98 16.88 -33.71
CA ASN A 322 -32.35 16.75 -34.20
C ASN A 322 -33.34 17.45 -33.26
N THR A 323 -33.21 17.26 -31.94
CA THR A 323 -34.05 17.96 -30.94
C THR A 323 -33.86 19.48 -30.99
N LEU A 324 -32.62 19.95 -31.13
CA LEU A 324 -32.31 21.37 -31.34
C LEU A 324 -32.98 21.91 -32.60
N ARG A 325 -32.88 21.19 -33.72
CA ARG A 325 -33.53 21.60 -34.98
C ARG A 325 -35.06 21.58 -34.87
N LYS A 326 -35.67 20.64 -34.13
CA LYS A 326 -37.10 20.63 -33.79
C LYS A 326 -37.50 21.92 -33.06
N MET A 327 -36.85 22.20 -31.93
CA MET A 327 -37.11 23.42 -31.14
C MET A 327 -36.91 24.70 -31.96
N LEU A 328 -35.81 24.80 -32.71
CA LEU A 328 -35.50 26.00 -33.47
C LEU A 328 -36.42 26.21 -34.69
N ARG A 329 -36.90 25.13 -35.31
CA ARG A 329 -37.94 25.17 -36.36
C ARG A 329 -39.28 25.69 -35.84
N ASP A 330 -39.68 25.27 -34.64
CA ASP A 330 -41.03 25.49 -34.12
C ASP A 330 -41.16 26.77 -33.26
N GLY A 331 -40.13 27.60 -33.22
CA GLY A 331 -40.17 28.94 -32.61
C GLY A 331 -39.66 29.05 -31.16
N TRP A 332 -39.20 27.96 -30.54
CA TRP A 332 -38.64 27.98 -29.18
C TRP A 332 -37.44 28.93 -29.04
N ASN A 333 -37.32 29.59 -27.89
CA ASN A 333 -36.02 30.09 -27.41
C ASN A 333 -35.34 28.92 -26.69
N VAL A 334 -34.02 28.83 -26.83
CA VAL A 334 -33.25 27.69 -26.32
C VAL A 334 -32.03 28.21 -25.59
N ASP A 335 -31.79 27.69 -24.40
CA ASP A 335 -30.56 27.87 -23.64
C ASP A 335 -29.85 26.52 -23.49
N PHE A 336 -28.57 26.46 -23.81
CA PHE A 336 -27.79 25.22 -23.77
C PHE A 336 -27.21 25.00 -22.36
N TYR A 337 -27.73 24.01 -21.64
CA TYR A 337 -27.19 23.59 -20.35
C TYR A 337 -26.37 22.29 -20.50
N MET A 338 -25.05 22.26 -20.37
CA MET A 338 -24.13 23.39 -20.44
C MET A 338 -23.77 23.74 -21.89
N TYR A 339 -23.38 24.98 -22.17
CA TYR A 339 -22.62 25.30 -23.39
C TYR A 339 -21.11 25.18 -23.17
N PHE A 340 -20.67 25.65 -22.00
CA PHE A 340 -19.34 25.42 -21.43
C PHE A 340 -19.51 25.05 -19.95
N GLY A 341 -19.09 23.84 -19.57
CA GLY A 341 -19.22 23.38 -18.19
C GLY A 341 -18.03 23.80 -17.29
N GLY A 342 -16.80 23.46 -17.68
CA GLY A 342 -15.57 23.84 -16.96
C GLY A 342 -15.18 22.89 -15.84
N THR A 343 -14.66 23.42 -14.72
CA THR A 343 -14.08 22.62 -13.63
C THR A 343 -14.70 22.96 -12.27
N ASN A 344 -15.12 21.94 -11.52
CA ASN A 344 -15.40 22.00 -10.09
C ASN A 344 -14.10 22.09 -9.28
N PHE A 345 -13.44 23.25 -9.33
CA PHE A 345 -12.20 23.50 -8.57
C PHE A 345 -12.39 23.31 -7.05
N GLY A 346 -11.29 23.30 -6.29
CA GLY A 346 -11.31 23.36 -4.84
C GLY A 346 -12.08 22.21 -4.17
N PHE A 347 -13.17 22.57 -3.48
CA PHE A 347 -14.11 21.63 -2.89
C PHE A 347 -15.55 21.98 -3.26
N TRP A 348 -15.75 22.59 -4.44
CA TRP A 348 -17.06 23.13 -4.84
C TRP A 348 -17.99 22.11 -5.50
N ALA A 349 -17.51 20.92 -5.88
CA ALA A 349 -18.33 19.81 -6.38
C ALA A 349 -19.43 19.40 -5.37
N GLY A 350 -20.65 19.12 -5.86
CA GLY A 350 -21.80 18.68 -5.06
C GLY A 350 -21.93 17.16 -4.93
N ALA A 351 -23.17 16.70 -4.71
CA ALA A 351 -23.55 15.29 -4.66
C ALA A 351 -25.08 15.08 -4.82
N ASN A 352 -25.54 13.83 -4.97
CA ASN A 352 -26.96 13.49 -5.16
C ASN A 352 -27.40 12.24 -4.33
N ASP A 353 -28.67 12.18 -3.91
CA ASP A 353 -29.28 11.12 -3.06
C ASP A 353 -29.69 9.83 -3.84
N TRP A 354 -28.85 9.39 -4.77
CA TRP A 354 -29.12 8.21 -5.61
C TRP A 354 -27.97 7.20 -5.64
N GLY A 355 -28.17 6.10 -6.37
CA GLY A 355 -27.25 4.95 -6.41
C GLY A 355 -27.44 3.94 -5.27
N LEU A 356 -26.47 3.05 -5.10
CA LEU A 356 -26.28 2.33 -3.84
C LEU A 356 -25.90 3.35 -2.74
N GLY A 357 -26.19 3.06 -1.47
CA GLY A 357 -25.86 3.96 -0.35
C GLY A 357 -26.57 5.33 -0.33
N LYS A 358 -27.21 5.75 -1.42
CA LYS A 358 -27.88 7.05 -1.61
C LYS A 358 -26.96 8.24 -1.35
N TYR A 359 -25.73 8.17 -1.82
CA TYR A 359 -24.84 9.32 -1.89
C TYR A 359 -23.83 9.10 -3.01
N MET A 360 -23.85 9.97 -4.01
CA MET A 360 -22.88 9.96 -5.11
C MET A 360 -22.34 11.39 -5.27
N ALA A 361 -21.02 11.55 -5.07
CA ALA A 361 -20.35 12.84 -5.17
C ALA A 361 -19.93 13.15 -6.61
N ASP A 362 -20.07 14.42 -7.01
CA ASP A 362 -19.70 14.92 -8.33
C ASP A 362 -18.18 14.83 -8.58
N ILE A 363 -17.77 14.64 -9.84
CA ILE A 363 -16.35 14.71 -10.22
C ILE A 363 -15.83 16.16 -10.28
N THR A 364 -14.51 16.30 -10.32
CA THR A 364 -13.83 17.60 -10.35
C THR A 364 -13.85 18.22 -11.75
N SER A 365 -13.75 17.42 -12.81
CA SER A 365 -14.09 17.89 -14.16
C SER A 365 -15.60 18.09 -14.27
N TYR A 366 -16.04 19.22 -14.80
CA TYR A 366 -17.44 19.45 -15.19
C TYR A 366 -17.50 19.70 -16.71
N ASP A 367 -16.72 18.94 -17.48
CA ASP A 367 -16.75 18.89 -18.95
C ASP A 367 -18.18 18.71 -19.51
N TYR A 368 -19.01 17.95 -18.79
CA TYR A 368 -20.42 17.71 -19.06
C TYR A 368 -20.70 17.04 -20.42
N ASP A 369 -19.67 16.68 -21.21
CA ASP A 369 -19.78 16.35 -22.64
C ASP A 369 -20.37 17.53 -23.45
N ALA A 370 -20.09 18.78 -23.02
CA ALA A 370 -20.69 20.01 -23.54
C ALA A 370 -20.22 20.41 -24.98
N PRO A 371 -20.86 21.40 -25.62
CA PRO A 371 -20.40 21.99 -26.89
C PRO A 371 -18.95 22.48 -26.84
N MET A 372 -18.56 23.18 -25.79
CA MET A 372 -17.16 23.46 -25.45
C MET A 372 -16.71 22.53 -24.34
N ASP A 373 -15.50 21.98 -24.46
CA ASP A 373 -14.93 21.08 -23.43
C ASP A 373 -14.54 21.82 -22.13
N GLU A 374 -14.04 21.08 -21.14
CA GLU A 374 -13.54 21.64 -19.86
C GLU A 374 -12.49 22.76 -20.05
N ALA A 375 -11.62 22.68 -21.07
CA ALA A 375 -10.65 23.74 -21.35
C ALA A 375 -11.32 24.97 -21.99
N GLY A 376 -12.41 24.77 -22.74
CA GLY A 376 -13.17 25.79 -23.45
C GLY A 376 -13.02 25.71 -24.98
N ASP A 377 -12.52 24.58 -25.50
CA ASP A 377 -12.27 24.39 -26.93
C ASP A 377 -13.54 23.93 -27.67
N PRO A 378 -13.79 24.43 -28.90
CA PRO A 378 -14.92 23.97 -29.72
C PRO A 378 -14.86 22.47 -30.08
N THR A 379 -15.86 21.70 -29.65
CA THR A 379 -15.99 20.27 -30.00
C THR A 379 -16.77 20.06 -31.31
N MET A 380 -16.93 18.80 -31.72
CA MET A 380 -17.85 18.44 -32.81
C MET A 380 -19.30 18.88 -32.54
N LYS A 381 -19.76 18.92 -31.27
CA LYS A 381 -21.12 19.39 -30.92
C LYS A 381 -21.27 20.88 -31.20
N TYR A 382 -20.27 21.68 -30.84
CA TYR A 382 -20.25 23.13 -31.11
C TYR A 382 -20.53 23.42 -32.59
N THR A 383 -19.78 22.79 -33.50
CA THR A 383 -19.93 23.01 -34.94
C THR A 383 -21.33 22.63 -35.43
N ILE A 384 -21.85 21.47 -35.02
CA ILE A 384 -23.17 21.00 -35.41
C ILE A 384 -24.27 21.94 -34.89
N PHE A 385 -24.20 22.36 -33.63
CA PHE A 385 -25.22 23.25 -33.04
C PHE A 385 -25.14 24.65 -33.64
N ARG A 386 -23.94 25.20 -33.83
CA ARG A 386 -23.70 26.48 -34.50
C ARG A 386 -24.31 26.53 -35.90
N ASP A 387 -24.07 25.51 -36.70
CA ASP A 387 -24.56 25.48 -38.08
C ASP A 387 -26.10 25.36 -38.11
N ILE A 388 -26.71 24.64 -37.16
CA ILE A 388 -28.17 24.58 -36.98
C ILE A 388 -28.75 25.92 -36.51
N ILE A 389 -28.07 26.65 -35.61
CA ILE A 389 -28.49 28.01 -35.24
C ILE A 389 -28.49 28.90 -36.48
N GLY A 390 -27.50 28.74 -37.36
CA GLY A 390 -27.42 29.41 -38.66
C GLY A 390 -28.53 29.08 -39.66
N GLU A 391 -29.30 28.01 -39.46
CA GLU A 391 -30.51 27.71 -40.26
C GLU A 391 -31.69 28.64 -39.88
N TYR A 392 -31.68 29.23 -38.68
CA TYR A 392 -32.82 29.97 -38.11
C TYR A 392 -32.51 31.39 -37.62
N LEU A 393 -31.26 31.72 -37.33
CA LEU A 393 -30.82 33.01 -36.79
C LEU A 393 -29.51 33.49 -37.46
N PRO A 394 -29.30 34.82 -37.58
CA PRO A 394 -28.08 35.36 -38.17
C PRO A 394 -26.88 35.14 -37.24
N LEU A 395 -25.91 34.33 -37.69
CA LEU A 395 -24.64 34.13 -37.00
C LEU A 395 -23.78 35.41 -36.99
N ALA A 396 -23.00 35.60 -35.92
CA ALA A 396 -22.06 36.70 -35.81
C ALA A 396 -20.94 36.60 -36.85
N VAL A 397 -20.53 37.73 -37.42
CA VAL A 397 -19.47 37.80 -38.46
C VAL A 397 -18.10 37.85 -37.79
N MET A 398 -17.69 36.71 -37.23
CA MET A 398 -16.43 36.51 -36.50
C MET A 398 -15.85 35.11 -36.79
N PRO A 399 -14.53 34.91 -36.65
CA PRO A 399 -13.93 33.58 -36.74
C PRO A 399 -14.37 32.70 -35.57
N ILE A 400 -14.51 31.40 -35.83
CA ILE A 400 -14.53 30.39 -34.76
C ILE A 400 -13.10 30.31 -34.20
N PRO A 401 -12.88 30.32 -32.87
CA PRO A 401 -11.57 30.06 -32.28
C PRO A 401 -11.09 28.63 -32.58
N ASP A 402 -9.83 28.46 -32.98
CA ASP A 402 -9.20 27.15 -33.04
C ASP A 402 -8.97 26.60 -31.61
N PRO A 403 -9.08 25.28 -31.37
CA PRO A 403 -8.73 24.67 -30.08
C PRO A 403 -7.33 25.03 -29.60
N ALA A 404 -7.21 25.42 -28.33
CA ALA A 404 -5.96 25.86 -27.75
C ALA A 404 -4.97 24.69 -27.63
N PRO A 405 -3.70 24.85 -28.08
CA PRO A 405 -2.70 23.80 -27.93
C PRO A 405 -2.47 23.47 -26.44
N LYS A 406 -2.30 22.19 -26.15
CA LYS A 406 -2.02 21.68 -24.81
C LYS A 406 -0.56 21.21 -24.75
N MET A 407 0.18 21.59 -23.71
CA MET A 407 1.58 21.16 -23.54
C MET A 407 1.69 19.89 -22.70
N THR A 408 2.71 19.08 -22.99
CA THR A 408 3.12 17.95 -22.15
C THR A 408 4.36 18.34 -21.35
N LEU A 409 4.38 18.03 -20.06
CA LEU A 409 5.55 18.21 -19.19
C LEU A 409 6.19 16.86 -18.87
N GLU A 410 7.51 16.86 -18.68
CA GLU A 410 8.24 15.67 -18.24
C GLU A 410 7.88 15.30 -16.78
N PRO A 411 7.77 14.01 -16.42
CA PRO A 411 7.44 13.60 -15.06
C PRO A 411 8.48 14.03 -14.01
N PHE A 412 8.06 14.89 -13.09
CA PHE A 412 8.87 15.32 -11.94
C PHE A 412 8.58 14.47 -10.69
N ALA A 413 9.59 14.30 -9.83
CA ALA A 413 9.45 13.53 -8.59
C ALA A 413 8.84 14.39 -7.45
N LEU A 414 7.91 13.82 -6.70
CA LEU A 414 7.32 14.40 -5.50
C LEU A 414 8.08 13.95 -4.25
N THR A 415 8.41 14.87 -3.35
CA THR A 415 9.03 14.60 -2.05
C THR A 415 8.00 14.60 -0.93
N VAL A 416 8.14 13.69 0.04
CA VAL A 416 7.28 13.68 1.24
C VAL A 416 7.58 14.89 2.12
N VAL A 417 6.52 15.55 2.61
CA VAL A 417 6.58 16.61 3.62
C VAL A 417 6.38 15.99 5.00
N ASP A 418 5.15 15.57 5.33
CA ASP A 418 4.73 14.87 6.55
C ASP A 418 3.25 14.42 6.43
N THR A 419 2.75 13.59 7.34
CA THR A 419 1.31 13.29 7.47
C THR A 419 0.56 14.41 8.16
N ILE A 420 -0.68 14.66 7.75
CA ILE A 420 -1.59 15.60 8.45
C ILE A 420 -1.93 15.11 9.86
N LEU A 421 -1.78 13.80 10.12
CA LEU A 421 -1.94 13.17 11.43
C LEU A 421 -0.62 13.07 12.22
N SER A 422 0.42 13.85 11.89
CA SER A 422 1.53 14.09 12.83
C SER A 422 1.13 15.09 13.92
N GLU A 423 1.96 15.23 14.96
CA GLU A 423 1.81 16.29 15.96
C GLU A 423 1.86 17.68 15.30
N ARG A 424 2.79 17.86 14.36
CA ARG A 424 2.95 19.06 13.54
C ARG A 424 1.77 19.27 12.59
N GLY A 425 1.20 18.21 12.02
CA GLY A 425 0.01 18.26 11.17
C GLY A 425 -1.20 18.79 11.94
N ARG A 426 -1.48 18.23 13.13
CA ARG A 426 -2.49 18.75 14.07
C ARG A 426 -2.24 20.22 14.43
N ALA A 427 -0.98 20.61 14.67
CA ALA A 427 -0.62 21.95 15.15
C ALA A 427 -0.63 23.06 14.08
N LEU A 428 -0.33 22.75 12.81
CA LEU A 428 -0.21 23.75 11.73
C LEU A 428 -1.37 23.73 10.74
N LEU A 429 -1.93 22.56 10.43
CA LEU A 429 -3.07 22.41 9.51
C LEU A 429 -4.40 22.34 10.27
N GLY A 430 -4.39 21.70 11.44
CA GLY A 430 -5.57 21.46 12.26
C GLY A 430 -6.09 22.69 13.02
N VAL A 431 -7.34 22.59 13.47
CA VAL A 431 -8.00 23.50 14.42
C VAL A 431 -8.74 22.63 15.44
N GLU A 432 -8.27 22.61 16.69
CA GLU A 432 -8.87 21.81 17.76
C GLU A 432 -10.16 22.44 18.28
N ALA A 433 -11.22 21.64 18.39
CA ALA A 433 -12.55 22.08 18.80
C ALA A 433 -12.63 22.30 20.32
N SER A 434 -13.38 23.33 20.76
CA SER A 434 -13.67 23.58 22.18
C SER A 434 -14.73 22.61 22.75
N ASN A 435 -14.53 21.30 22.57
CA ASN A 435 -15.50 20.25 22.88
C ASN A 435 -15.48 19.78 24.35
N LYS A 436 -15.77 20.68 25.30
CA LYS A 436 -15.70 20.39 26.75
C LYS A 436 -16.70 19.33 27.24
N GLU A 437 -17.67 18.97 26.41
CA GLU A 437 -18.72 17.97 26.71
C GLU A 437 -18.39 16.58 26.12
N GLY A 438 -17.31 16.44 25.32
CA GLY A 438 -16.88 15.15 24.76
C GLY A 438 -17.85 14.54 23.74
N ARG A 439 -18.80 15.32 23.21
CA ARG A 439 -19.81 14.89 22.24
C ARG A 439 -19.29 14.91 20.80
N LEU A 440 -19.92 14.15 19.90
CA LEU A 440 -19.64 14.28 18.46
C LEU A 440 -20.14 15.65 17.94
N LEU A 441 -19.44 16.21 16.94
CA LEU A 441 -19.73 17.49 16.31
C LEU A 441 -19.65 17.34 14.79
N THR A 442 -20.58 17.92 14.05
CA THR A 442 -20.57 17.99 12.59
C THR A 442 -19.57 19.04 12.08
N PHE A 443 -19.23 19.01 10.79
CA PHE A 443 -18.46 20.07 10.13
C PHE A 443 -19.11 21.44 10.35
N GLU A 444 -20.45 21.49 10.23
CA GLU A 444 -21.26 22.68 10.47
C GLU A 444 -21.14 23.15 11.92
N ALA A 445 -21.16 22.25 12.91
CA ALA A 445 -20.97 22.59 14.33
C ALA A 445 -19.55 23.10 14.65
N LEU A 446 -18.55 22.72 13.83
CA LEU A 446 -17.19 23.26 13.88
C LEU A 446 -17.02 24.58 13.10
N ASN A 447 -18.07 25.04 12.42
CA ASN A 447 -18.04 26.12 11.43
C ASN A 447 -17.02 25.90 10.29
N GLN A 448 -16.77 24.65 9.92
CA GLN A 448 -15.87 24.25 8.83
C GLN A 448 -16.67 23.87 7.58
N ASN A 449 -16.28 24.39 6.41
CA ASN A 449 -16.97 24.07 5.17
C ASN A 449 -16.62 22.65 4.64
N SER A 450 -15.33 22.40 4.42
CA SER A 450 -14.83 21.32 3.56
C SER A 450 -13.58 20.64 4.15
N GLY A 451 -12.85 19.85 3.39
CA GLY A 451 -11.67 19.12 3.88
C GLY A 451 -12.04 17.93 4.79
N PHE A 452 -11.35 17.79 5.94
CA PHE A 452 -11.52 16.66 6.85
C PHE A 452 -11.81 17.07 8.29
N VAL A 453 -12.46 16.20 9.07
CA VAL A 453 -12.58 16.29 10.52
C VAL A 453 -12.08 15.00 11.17
N LEU A 454 -11.21 15.13 12.16
CA LEU A 454 -10.60 14.04 12.92
C LEU A 454 -11.27 13.92 14.28
N TYR A 455 -11.83 12.75 14.58
CA TYR A 455 -12.47 12.40 15.85
C TYR A 455 -11.58 11.40 16.60
N GLU A 456 -11.12 11.74 17.80
CA GLU A 456 -10.18 10.94 18.59
C GLU A 456 -10.80 10.58 19.96
N THR A 457 -10.74 9.31 20.36
CA THR A 457 -11.15 8.83 21.69
C THR A 457 -10.33 7.60 22.11
N THR A 458 -10.52 7.11 23.34
CA THR A 458 -9.94 5.84 23.81
C THR A 458 -10.96 4.70 23.73
N LEU A 459 -10.57 3.57 23.16
CA LEU A 459 -11.39 2.35 23.18
C LEU A 459 -11.52 1.79 24.62
N PRO A 460 -12.67 1.19 24.96
CA PRO A 460 -12.77 0.35 26.15
C PRO A 460 -11.80 -0.84 26.04
N LYS A 461 -11.46 -1.46 27.16
CA LYS A 461 -10.59 -2.65 27.15
C LYS A 461 -11.29 -3.82 26.46
N LEU A 462 -10.99 -3.99 25.18
CA LEU A 462 -11.41 -5.13 24.37
C LEU A 462 -10.80 -6.43 24.94
N THR A 463 -11.55 -7.53 24.89
CA THR A 463 -11.14 -8.81 25.51
C THR A 463 -11.35 -10.05 24.63
N ARG A 464 -11.95 -9.90 23.44
CA ARG A 464 -12.20 -10.97 22.47
C ARG A 464 -12.10 -10.42 21.04
N ASP A 465 -12.02 -11.31 20.07
CA ASP A 465 -11.88 -10.99 18.65
C ASP A 465 -12.99 -11.66 17.80
N PRO A 466 -13.51 -10.99 16.75
CA PRO A 466 -13.41 -9.54 16.49
C PRO A 466 -14.39 -8.73 17.37
N ASN A 467 -14.33 -7.41 17.27
CA ASN A 467 -15.30 -6.46 17.80
C ASN A 467 -15.77 -5.61 16.62
N ARG A 468 -17.08 -5.46 16.38
CA ARG A 468 -17.56 -4.57 15.30
C ARG A 468 -17.60 -3.13 15.82
N LEU A 469 -16.80 -2.24 15.23
CA LEU A 469 -17.00 -0.80 15.30
C LEU A 469 -18.09 -0.42 14.27
N THR A 470 -19.05 0.42 14.65
CA THR A 470 -20.06 0.99 13.74
C THR A 470 -20.10 2.50 13.89
N ILE A 471 -20.12 3.24 12.79
CA ILE A 471 -20.35 4.69 12.74
C ILE A 471 -21.76 4.94 12.20
N ASN A 472 -22.71 5.19 13.09
CA ASN A 472 -24.08 5.50 12.68
C ASN A 472 -24.13 6.95 12.15
N GLY A 473 -24.62 7.15 10.93
CA GLY A 473 -24.66 8.48 10.28
C GLY A 473 -23.27 9.01 9.90
N LEU A 474 -22.47 8.21 9.19
CA LEU A 474 -21.21 8.63 8.58
C LEU A 474 -21.45 9.47 7.31
N HIS A 475 -21.05 10.73 7.32
CA HIS A 475 -21.18 11.68 6.21
C HIS A 475 -19.80 12.31 5.89
N ASP A 476 -18.99 11.84 4.94
CA ASP A 476 -19.31 10.82 3.92
C ASP A 476 -18.36 9.62 3.96
N ARG A 477 -17.06 9.83 4.19
CA ARG A 477 -16.07 8.75 4.11
C ARG A 477 -15.05 8.85 5.23
N ALA A 478 -14.91 7.80 6.03
CA ALA A 478 -14.01 7.73 7.17
C ALA A 478 -12.82 6.83 6.92
N GLN A 479 -11.63 7.29 7.30
CA GLN A 479 -10.42 6.48 7.46
C GLN A 479 -10.25 6.22 8.97
N VAL A 480 -10.29 4.95 9.38
CA VAL A 480 -10.28 4.54 10.80
C VAL A 480 -8.88 4.10 11.19
N TYR A 481 -8.33 4.69 12.25
CA TYR A 481 -6.97 4.49 12.76
C TYR A 481 -6.99 4.02 14.22
N LEU A 482 -6.06 3.12 14.57
CA LEU A 482 -5.87 2.59 15.93
C LEU A 482 -4.40 2.78 16.34
N ASN A 483 -4.13 3.54 17.40
CA ASN A 483 -2.79 4.04 17.76
C ASN A 483 -2.00 4.57 16.53
N GLN A 484 -2.65 5.40 15.70
CA GLN A 484 -2.08 5.98 14.46
C GLN A 484 -1.84 4.99 13.30
N PHE A 485 -2.45 3.79 13.31
CA PHE A 485 -2.40 2.81 12.21
C PHE A 485 -3.78 2.56 11.59
N LEU A 486 -3.91 2.70 10.27
CA LEU A 486 -5.17 2.48 9.53
C LEU A 486 -5.68 1.05 9.71
N ALA A 487 -6.83 0.91 10.37
CA ALA A 487 -7.57 -0.34 10.50
C ALA A 487 -8.55 -0.57 9.34
N GLY A 488 -8.95 0.49 8.61
CA GLY A 488 -9.82 0.36 7.44
C GLY A 488 -10.46 1.67 6.98
N THR A 489 -11.31 1.57 5.95
CA THR A 489 -12.14 2.68 5.44
C THR A 489 -13.61 2.32 5.54
N LEU A 490 -14.43 3.31 5.86
CA LEU A 490 -15.89 3.30 5.85
C LEU A 490 -16.39 4.38 4.88
N ALA A 491 -17.53 4.17 4.21
CA ALA A 491 -17.98 5.01 3.10
C ALA A 491 -19.51 5.00 2.93
N ARG A 492 -20.10 6.20 2.86
CA ARG A 492 -21.53 6.45 2.68
C ARG A 492 -22.01 5.99 1.30
N GLU A 493 -21.25 6.25 0.23
CA GLU A 493 -21.61 5.84 -1.14
C GLU A 493 -21.91 4.33 -1.21
N ASN A 494 -21.17 3.53 -0.44
CA ASN A 494 -21.21 2.08 -0.55
C ASN A 494 -21.98 1.42 0.61
N ALA A 495 -22.65 2.22 1.45
CA ALA A 495 -23.31 1.81 2.70
C ALA A 495 -22.40 1.00 3.66
N ILE A 496 -21.10 1.30 3.68
CA ILE A 496 -20.11 0.63 4.53
C ILE A 496 -19.95 1.44 5.82
N ASP A 497 -20.75 1.10 6.83
CA ASP A 497 -20.86 1.82 8.12
C ASP A 497 -19.99 1.24 9.25
N SER A 498 -19.44 0.03 9.08
CA SER A 498 -18.89 -0.73 10.19
C SER A 498 -17.72 -1.67 9.84
N LEU A 499 -16.76 -1.77 10.77
CA LEU A 499 -15.41 -2.33 10.60
C LEU A 499 -15.07 -3.31 11.75
N PRO A 500 -14.50 -4.50 11.50
CA PRO A 500 -14.03 -5.39 12.56
C PRO A 500 -12.67 -4.93 13.13
N LEU A 501 -12.60 -4.72 14.44
CA LEU A 501 -11.39 -4.43 15.20
C LEU A 501 -11.03 -5.63 16.10
N THR A 502 -9.75 -6.00 16.17
CA THR A 502 -9.27 -6.97 17.19
C THR A 502 -8.89 -6.27 18.49
N ALA A 503 -9.10 -6.95 19.61
CA ALA A 503 -8.61 -6.60 20.95
C ALA A 503 -7.07 -6.61 21.06
N GLY A 504 -6.37 -7.04 20.01
CA GLY A 504 -4.94 -6.82 19.87
C GLY A 504 -4.58 -5.38 19.51
N TYR A 505 -5.47 -4.61 18.85
CA TYR A 505 -5.15 -3.23 18.42
C TYR A 505 -5.13 -2.24 19.60
N GLY A 506 -4.63 -1.04 19.31
CA GLY A 506 -4.31 -0.02 20.29
C GLY A 506 -5.51 0.58 21.04
N SER A 507 -5.20 1.26 22.15
CA SER A 507 -6.18 1.92 23.02
C SER A 507 -6.73 3.24 22.47
N GLU A 508 -6.07 3.87 21.50
CA GLU A 508 -6.48 5.14 20.90
C GLU A 508 -7.17 4.88 19.56
N LEU A 509 -8.42 5.32 19.43
CA LEU A 509 -9.19 5.32 18.19
C LEU A 509 -9.18 6.73 17.60
N ALA A 510 -8.83 6.83 16.32
CA ALA A 510 -8.87 8.07 15.55
C ALA A 510 -9.63 7.84 14.24
N ILE A 511 -10.65 8.65 13.96
CA ILE A 511 -11.51 8.53 12.78
C ILE A 511 -11.39 9.83 11.99
N LEU A 512 -10.81 9.78 10.79
CA LEU A 512 -10.67 10.93 9.90
C LEU A 512 -11.78 10.89 8.84
N VAL A 513 -12.77 11.78 8.93
CA VAL A 513 -13.91 11.88 8.02
C VAL A 513 -13.67 12.96 6.97
N GLU A 514 -13.92 12.65 5.70
CA GLU A 514 -13.94 13.59 4.57
C GLU A 514 -15.37 14.07 4.29
N ASN A 515 -15.55 15.39 4.07
CA ASN A 515 -16.72 15.92 3.37
C ASN A 515 -16.44 15.83 1.86
N GLN A 516 -17.23 15.03 1.13
CA GLN A 516 -17.06 14.84 -0.31
C GLN A 516 -17.84 15.82 -1.19
N GLY A 517 -18.78 16.56 -0.61
CA GLY A 517 -19.67 17.51 -1.28
C GLY A 517 -21.09 17.36 -0.71
N ARG A 518 -21.72 18.44 -0.28
CA ARG A 518 -23.11 18.42 0.19
C ARG A 518 -24.06 18.17 -0.97
N ILE A 519 -25.10 17.38 -0.71
CA ILE A 519 -26.14 17.08 -1.70
C ILE A 519 -26.69 18.39 -2.29
N ASN A 520 -26.80 18.43 -3.63
CA ASN A 520 -27.09 19.62 -4.43
C ASN A 520 -28.56 19.70 -4.89
N PHE A 521 -29.31 18.59 -4.81
CA PHE A 521 -30.66 18.39 -5.35
C PHE A 521 -31.52 17.53 -4.40
N ASP A 522 -32.83 17.82 -4.33
CA ASP A 522 -33.86 17.25 -3.43
C ASP A 522 -33.61 17.36 -1.91
N ILE A 523 -32.45 16.89 -1.41
CA ILE A 523 -32.11 16.84 0.03
C ILE A 523 -31.05 17.89 0.33
N LEU A 524 -31.37 18.85 1.22
CA LEU A 524 -30.56 20.05 1.48
C LEU A 524 -30.33 20.30 2.98
N ASP A 525 -30.56 19.29 3.82
CA ASP A 525 -30.17 19.19 5.23
C ASP A 525 -28.99 18.21 5.41
N ASP A 526 -28.08 18.16 4.43
CA ASP A 526 -26.94 17.24 4.37
C ASP A 526 -25.74 17.70 5.22
N TYR A 527 -25.90 17.69 6.55
CA TYR A 527 -24.81 17.89 7.52
C TYR A 527 -23.69 16.87 7.30
N LYS A 528 -22.44 17.22 7.65
CA LYS A 528 -21.25 16.39 7.41
C LYS A 528 -20.52 16.03 8.71
N GLY A 529 -19.76 14.94 8.69
CA GLY A 529 -19.04 14.39 9.84
C GLY A 529 -19.63 13.07 10.34
N ILE A 530 -19.80 12.95 11.66
CA ILE A 530 -20.53 11.85 12.30
C ILE A 530 -21.79 12.44 12.95
N LEU A 531 -22.97 12.03 12.46
CA LEU A 531 -24.27 12.60 12.84
C LEU A 531 -24.97 11.77 13.92
N GLY A 532 -24.74 10.45 13.95
CA GLY A 532 -25.22 9.55 15.00
C GLY A 532 -24.13 9.24 16.02
N ASN A 533 -24.24 8.08 16.67
CA ASN A 533 -23.23 7.59 17.62
C ASN A 533 -22.23 6.63 16.95
N VAL A 534 -21.02 6.57 17.51
CA VAL A 534 -20.05 5.52 17.21
C VAL A 534 -20.16 4.45 18.29
N THR A 535 -20.31 3.20 17.89
CA THR A 535 -20.50 2.08 18.81
C THR A 535 -19.52 0.94 18.56
N ILE A 536 -19.33 0.09 19.58
CA ILE A 536 -18.51 -1.12 19.49
C ILE A 536 -19.24 -2.32 20.12
N GLN A 537 -19.24 -3.45 19.42
CA GLN A 537 -19.88 -4.70 19.87
C GLN A 537 -18.88 -5.86 19.88
N THR A 538 -18.68 -6.51 21.03
CA THR A 538 -17.91 -7.76 21.14
C THR A 538 -18.60 -8.89 20.37
N PHE A 539 -17.87 -9.65 19.55
CA PHE A 539 -18.46 -10.81 18.87
C PHE A 539 -19.01 -11.84 19.88
N ALA A 540 -20.21 -12.36 19.58
CA ALA A 540 -21.01 -13.23 20.43
C ALA A 540 -21.55 -12.63 21.76
N GLU A 541 -21.49 -11.31 21.96
CA GLU A 541 -22.18 -10.65 23.09
C GLU A 541 -23.39 -9.81 22.61
N PRO A 542 -24.52 -9.82 23.35
CA PRO A 542 -25.74 -9.12 22.96
C PRO A 542 -25.73 -7.61 23.31
N TYR A 543 -24.62 -7.11 23.85
CA TYR A 543 -24.45 -5.73 24.28
C TYR A 543 -23.55 -4.97 23.31
N THR A 544 -24.03 -3.82 22.87
CA THR A 544 -23.31 -2.84 22.07
C THR A 544 -23.01 -1.63 22.96
N GLN A 545 -21.75 -1.24 23.06
CA GLN A 545 -21.29 -0.09 23.84
C GLN A 545 -21.19 1.15 22.94
N GLU A 546 -21.62 2.31 23.43
CA GLU A 546 -21.37 3.61 22.80
C GLU A 546 -20.01 4.18 23.22
N LEU A 547 -19.32 4.85 22.29
CA LEU A 547 -18.03 5.49 22.53
C LEU A 547 -18.23 6.99 22.78
N GLU A 548 -17.66 7.49 23.88
CA GLU A 548 -17.81 8.86 24.37
C GLU A 548 -16.45 9.62 24.38
N GLN A 549 -16.42 10.82 24.98
CA GLN A 549 -15.21 11.58 25.33
C GLN A 549 -14.33 11.97 24.12
N TRP A 550 -14.99 12.43 23.05
CA TRP A 550 -14.36 12.76 21.77
C TRP A 550 -13.55 14.07 21.80
N LYS A 551 -12.24 13.97 21.56
CA LYS A 551 -11.43 15.07 21.04
C LYS A 551 -11.73 15.21 19.54
N ILE A 552 -11.81 16.45 19.04
CA ILE A 552 -12.16 16.73 17.63
C ILE A 552 -11.23 17.80 17.07
N THR A 553 -10.66 17.57 15.89
CA THR A 553 -9.77 18.50 15.17
C THR A 553 -10.21 18.65 13.73
N GLY A 554 -10.53 19.88 13.31
CA GLY A 554 -10.90 20.22 11.94
C GLY A 554 -9.70 20.56 11.05
N TYR A 555 -9.72 20.14 9.79
CA TYR A 555 -8.72 20.43 8.76
C TYR A 555 -9.43 21.00 7.51
N PRO A 556 -9.64 22.32 7.43
CA PRO A 556 -10.54 22.92 6.45
C PRO A 556 -9.95 23.05 5.03
N PHE A 557 -8.62 23.16 4.89
CA PHE A 557 -7.88 23.31 3.63
C PHE A 557 -8.30 24.49 2.72
N ASP A 558 -9.04 25.47 3.26
CA ASP A 558 -9.38 26.75 2.65
C ASP A 558 -8.22 27.76 2.73
N ASP A 559 -7.57 27.86 3.90
CA ASP A 559 -6.39 28.69 4.13
C ASP A 559 -5.10 28.00 3.66
N TYR A 560 -4.71 28.22 2.40
CA TYR A 560 -3.44 27.74 1.87
C TYR A 560 -2.21 28.29 2.63
N SER A 561 -2.32 29.39 3.39
CA SER A 561 -1.17 29.90 4.16
C SER A 561 -0.74 28.92 5.27
N LYS A 562 -1.66 28.10 5.81
CA LYS A 562 -1.33 26.99 6.71
C LYS A 562 -0.60 25.86 5.99
N VAL A 563 -1.05 25.51 4.78
CA VAL A 563 -0.40 24.50 3.94
C VAL A 563 1.03 24.93 3.60
N GLN A 564 1.22 26.19 3.23
CA GLN A 564 2.53 26.78 2.97
C GLN A 564 3.41 26.82 4.24
N GLN A 565 2.88 27.21 5.40
CA GLN A 565 3.62 27.18 6.68
C GLN A 565 4.05 25.76 7.08
N PHE A 566 3.16 24.77 6.92
CA PHE A 566 3.47 23.36 7.17
C PHE A 566 4.59 22.85 6.25
N ILE A 567 4.49 23.17 4.95
CA ILE A 567 5.51 22.89 3.94
C ILE A 567 6.86 23.54 4.27
N ASP A 568 6.89 24.84 4.58
CA ASP A 568 8.13 25.59 4.78
C ASP A 568 8.76 25.35 6.18
N SER A 569 8.03 24.68 7.08
CA SER A 569 8.59 24.15 8.34
C SER A 569 9.60 23.00 8.13
N VAL A 570 9.77 22.50 6.91
CA VAL A 570 10.70 21.41 6.55
C VAL A 570 11.92 21.96 5.79
N THR A 571 12.95 22.37 6.53
CA THR A 571 14.18 22.95 5.96
C THR A 571 15.19 21.90 5.47
N GLY A 572 14.83 21.21 4.37
CA GLY A 572 15.77 20.53 3.48
C GLY A 572 16.26 19.15 3.92
N GLY A 573 15.86 18.12 3.17
CA GLY A 573 16.45 16.79 3.26
C GLY A 573 15.89 15.85 2.19
N THR A 574 16.75 15.04 1.56
CA THR A 574 16.34 13.88 0.76
C THR A 574 15.94 12.75 1.71
N GLY A 575 14.80 12.93 2.37
CA GLY A 575 14.33 12.04 3.42
C GLY A 575 13.55 12.77 4.51
N ALA A 576 12.29 13.09 4.24
CA ALA A 576 11.29 12.75 5.24
C ALA A 576 11.17 11.22 5.21
N ASN A 577 11.38 10.56 6.36
CA ASN A 577 11.38 9.10 6.50
C ASN A 577 10.20 8.50 5.72
N GLY A 578 10.47 7.50 4.87
CA GLY A 578 9.78 7.25 3.58
C GLY A 578 8.31 6.83 3.60
N ARG A 579 7.46 7.40 4.47
CA ARG A 579 6.07 7.07 4.82
C ARG A 579 5.08 7.25 3.67
N GLY A 580 5.30 6.50 2.61
CA GLY A 580 4.47 6.42 1.42
C GLY A 580 3.40 5.33 1.51
N MET A 581 2.63 5.27 2.60
CA MET A 581 1.28 4.70 2.57
C MET A 581 0.39 5.39 3.61
N ALA A 582 -0.90 5.51 3.32
CA ALA A 582 -1.89 6.26 4.14
C ALA A 582 -2.19 5.64 5.52
N VAL A 583 -1.41 4.65 5.95
CA VAL A 583 -1.58 3.93 7.22
C VAL A 583 -1.30 4.81 8.43
N HIS A 584 -0.56 5.91 8.27
CA HIS A 584 -0.35 6.96 9.28
C HIS A 584 -1.12 8.26 9.00
N GLY A 585 -2.21 8.22 8.22
CA GLY A 585 -2.95 9.40 7.77
C GLY A 585 -2.57 9.87 6.37
N PRO A 586 -3.35 10.80 5.76
CA PRO A 586 -2.99 11.42 4.50
C PRO A 586 -1.64 12.15 4.55
N VAL A 587 -0.77 11.87 3.57
CA VAL A 587 0.63 12.34 3.54
C VAL A 587 0.82 13.44 2.52
N VAL A 588 1.13 14.66 2.97
CA VAL A 588 1.39 15.80 2.09
C VAL A 588 2.72 15.59 1.37
N LEU A 589 2.73 15.76 0.05
CA LEU A 589 3.91 15.73 -0.80
C LEU A 589 4.13 17.10 -1.45
N LYS A 590 5.35 17.39 -1.91
CA LYS A 590 5.69 18.62 -2.66
C LYS A 590 6.64 18.31 -3.81
N ALA A 591 6.48 18.99 -4.93
CA ALA A 591 7.56 19.17 -5.89
C ALA A 591 7.72 20.65 -6.25
N THR A 592 8.80 20.97 -6.96
CA THR A 592 8.98 22.29 -7.59
C THR A 592 9.55 22.07 -8.97
N PHE A 593 8.94 22.67 -9.99
CA PHE A 593 9.30 22.46 -11.40
C PHE A 593 9.32 23.77 -12.20
N ASP A 594 10.23 23.80 -13.19
CA ASP A 594 10.32 24.86 -14.18
C ASP A 594 9.73 24.37 -15.50
N LEU A 595 9.23 25.29 -16.33
CA LEU A 595 8.76 24.98 -17.67
C LEU A 595 9.95 24.91 -18.64
N PRO A 596 9.84 24.17 -19.77
CA PRO A 596 10.94 24.08 -20.74
C PRO A 596 11.35 25.47 -21.25
N ALA A 597 12.64 25.77 -21.22
CA ALA A 597 13.14 27.07 -21.62
C ALA A 597 12.74 27.40 -23.07
N GLN A 598 12.16 28.59 -23.27
CA GLN A 598 11.60 29.08 -24.55
C GLN A 598 10.27 28.43 -25.00
N ALA A 599 9.65 27.56 -24.20
CA ALA A 599 8.27 27.14 -24.45
C ALA A 599 7.27 28.29 -24.18
N GLU A 600 6.20 28.34 -24.97
CA GLU A 600 5.00 29.11 -24.65
C GLU A 600 4.23 28.39 -23.53
N ILE A 601 3.71 29.13 -22.55
CA ILE A 601 2.91 28.53 -21.48
C ILE A 601 1.52 28.23 -22.04
N GLN A 602 1.18 26.94 -22.07
CA GLN A 602 -0.05 26.40 -22.62
C GLN A 602 -0.79 25.60 -21.55
N ASP A 603 -2.08 25.32 -21.75
CA ASP A 603 -2.84 24.53 -20.78
C ASP A 603 -2.35 23.07 -20.78
N THR A 604 -2.57 22.35 -19.69
CA THR A 604 -2.15 20.96 -19.58
C THR A 604 -3.11 20.16 -18.70
N TYR A 605 -2.83 18.87 -18.54
CA TYR A 605 -3.61 17.97 -17.68
C TYR A 605 -2.66 17.19 -16.79
N ILE A 606 -2.88 17.23 -15.48
CA ILE A 606 -2.13 16.38 -14.53
C ILE A 606 -2.71 14.97 -14.64
N ASN A 607 -1.90 14.01 -15.10
CA ASN A 607 -2.28 12.60 -15.07
C ASN A 607 -2.03 12.02 -13.68
N MET A 608 -3.07 11.45 -13.07
CA MET A 608 -3.02 10.81 -11.76
C MET A 608 -3.07 9.27 -11.84
N ASP A 609 -2.95 8.67 -13.02
CA ASP A 609 -2.92 7.21 -13.19
C ASP A 609 -1.91 6.52 -12.24
N GLY A 610 -2.33 5.42 -11.60
CA GLY A 610 -1.59 4.73 -10.53
C GLY A 610 -1.67 5.36 -9.12
N TRP A 611 -2.40 6.45 -8.90
CA TRP A 611 -2.54 7.11 -7.58
C TRP A 611 -3.84 6.73 -6.84
N GLY A 612 -3.87 6.95 -5.51
CA GLY A 612 -5.02 6.63 -4.65
C GLY A 612 -6.19 7.62 -4.74
N LYS A 613 -6.35 8.45 -3.69
CA LYS A 613 -7.35 9.52 -3.59
C LYS A 613 -6.74 10.74 -2.89
N GLY A 614 -7.09 11.95 -3.33
CA GLY A 614 -6.65 13.18 -2.68
C GLY A 614 -7.14 14.43 -3.40
N PHE A 615 -6.44 15.54 -3.22
CA PHE A 615 -6.62 16.81 -3.92
C PHE A 615 -5.27 17.43 -4.30
N ILE A 616 -5.25 18.34 -5.27
CA ILE A 616 -4.01 18.91 -5.83
C ILE A 616 -3.99 20.43 -5.67
N PHE A 617 -2.91 20.96 -5.09
CA PHE A 617 -2.61 22.40 -5.18
C PHE A 617 -1.52 22.65 -6.22
N ILE A 618 -1.72 23.65 -7.09
CA ILE A 618 -0.71 24.23 -7.99
C ILE A 618 -0.52 25.69 -7.63
N ASN A 619 0.71 26.10 -7.30
CA ASN A 619 1.06 27.50 -7.00
C ASN A 619 0.20 28.19 -5.91
N GLY A 620 -0.50 27.41 -5.07
CA GLY A 620 -1.44 27.89 -4.03
C GLY A 620 -2.93 27.79 -4.40
N PHE A 621 -3.26 27.53 -5.65
CA PHE A 621 -4.63 27.29 -6.12
C PHE A 621 -5.00 25.81 -6.00
N ASN A 622 -6.17 25.49 -5.46
CA ASN A 622 -6.67 24.12 -5.33
C ASN A 622 -7.43 23.70 -6.59
N LEU A 623 -6.88 22.76 -7.37
CA LEU A 623 -7.50 22.28 -8.61
C LEU A 623 -8.73 21.39 -8.39
N GLY A 624 -8.89 20.83 -7.18
CA GLY A 624 -9.93 19.86 -6.87
C GLY A 624 -9.40 18.48 -6.54
N ARG A 625 -10.29 17.48 -6.61
CA ARG A 625 -10.04 16.10 -6.14
C ARG A 625 -9.59 15.19 -7.29
N TYR A 626 -8.79 14.18 -6.96
CA TYR A 626 -8.47 13.05 -7.84
C TYR A 626 -8.84 11.72 -7.15
N TRP A 627 -9.38 10.77 -7.91
CA TRP A 627 -9.66 9.41 -7.46
C TRP A 627 -9.61 8.38 -8.62
N PRO A 628 -8.48 8.24 -9.32
CA PRO A 628 -8.37 7.47 -10.57
C PRO A 628 -8.58 5.95 -10.37
N VAL A 629 -8.28 5.41 -9.19
CA VAL A 629 -8.62 4.02 -8.78
C VAL A 629 -10.13 3.72 -8.83
N VAL A 630 -10.96 4.76 -8.80
CA VAL A 630 -12.43 4.67 -8.86
C VAL A 630 -12.98 5.23 -10.18
N GLY A 631 -12.41 6.31 -10.69
CA GLY A 631 -12.84 6.93 -11.94
C GLY A 631 -14.24 7.56 -11.88
N PRO A 632 -14.74 8.09 -13.02
CA PRO A 632 -14.17 7.96 -14.37
C PRO A 632 -13.08 9.00 -14.69
N GLN A 633 -12.90 10.03 -13.86
CA GLN A 633 -11.87 11.04 -14.04
C GLN A 633 -10.48 10.51 -13.61
N VAL A 634 -9.53 10.46 -14.56
CA VAL A 634 -8.13 10.05 -14.32
C VAL A 634 -7.15 11.25 -14.40
N THR A 635 -7.46 12.23 -15.24
CA THR A 635 -6.70 13.47 -15.39
C THR A 635 -7.38 14.64 -14.67
N THR A 636 -6.62 15.70 -14.35
CA THR A 636 -7.17 16.96 -13.80
C THR A 636 -6.69 18.12 -14.68
N TYR A 637 -7.62 18.97 -15.13
CA TYR A 637 -7.29 20.14 -15.95
C TYR A 637 -6.43 21.15 -15.18
N LEU A 638 -5.41 21.70 -15.86
CA LEU A 638 -4.52 22.73 -15.34
C LEU A 638 -4.43 23.89 -16.35
N PRO A 639 -5.17 24.99 -16.11
CA PRO A 639 -5.05 26.23 -16.86
C PRO A 639 -3.65 26.82 -16.82
N LYS A 640 -3.18 27.36 -17.95
CA LYS A 640 -1.87 28.04 -18.07
C LYS A 640 -1.75 29.28 -17.17
N GLU A 641 -2.86 29.94 -16.83
CA GLU A 641 -2.90 31.12 -15.95
C GLU A 641 -2.40 30.80 -14.53
N LEU A 642 -2.48 29.53 -14.10
CA LEU A 642 -1.93 29.08 -12.82
C LEU A 642 -0.43 28.76 -12.88
N LEU A 643 0.20 28.82 -14.06
CA LEU A 643 1.58 28.43 -14.30
C LEU A 643 2.52 29.63 -14.52
N LYS A 644 3.78 29.42 -14.18
CA LYS A 644 4.87 30.40 -14.24
C LYS A 644 6.03 29.79 -15.04
N PRO A 645 6.91 30.58 -15.68
CA PRO A 645 8.08 30.05 -16.38
C PRO A 645 9.00 29.19 -15.49
N THR A 646 9.12 29.56 -14.22
CA THR A 646 10.00 28.91 -13.24
C THR A 646 9.37 28.93 -11.84
N GLY A 647 9.70 27.94 -11.01
CA GLY A 647 9.33 27.88 -9.59
C GLY A 647 7.88 27.48 -9.32
N ASN A 648 7.28 26.65 -10.18
CA ASN A 648 5.93 26.13 -9.95
C ASN A 648 5.94 25.11 -8.82
N THR A 649 5.09 25.28 -7.81
CA THR A 649 4.90 24.28 -6.74
C THR A 649 3.66 23.42 -6.98
N ILE A 650 3.78 22.12 -6.72
CA ILE A 650 2.68 21.15 -6.77
C ILE A 650 2.66 20.32 -5.47
N VAL A 651 1.46 20.00 -4.98
CA VAL A 651 1.21 19.30 -3.70
C VAL A 651 0.18 18.18 -3.91
N VAL A 652 0.47 16.95 -3.44
CA VAL A 652 -0.25 15.68 -3.76
C VAL A 652 -0.16 14.67 -2.58
N HIS A 653 -0.81 13.51 -2.62
CA HIS A 653 -0.79 12.43 -1.60
C HIS A 653 -0.70 10.98 -2.22
N LEU A 654 0.22 10.11 -1.76
CA LEU A 654 0.69 8.80 -2.35
C LEU A 654 -0.07 7.53 -1.81
N PHE A 655 0.05 6.24 -2.24
CA PHE A 655 0.92 5.38 -3.12
C PHE A 655 0.19 4.04 -3.47
N GLY A 656 0.77 3.09 -4.25
CA GLY A 656 0.26 1.71 -4.40
C GLY A 656 1.01 0.77 -5.38
N ILE A 657 0.43 -0.43 -5.62
CA ILE A 657 0.75 -1.35 -6.75
C ILE A 657 -0.08 -0.95 -7.97
N ASP A 658 0.50 -1.01 -9.16
CA ASP A 658 -0.24 -0.85 -10.42
C ASP A 658 -0.72 -2.22 -10.94
N TYR A 659 -1.98 -2.52 -10.62
CA TYR A 659 -2.65 -3.74 -11.04
C TYR A 659 -3.01 -3.74 -12.54
N ASP A 660 -3.23 -2.57 -13.15
CA ASP A 660 -3.70 -2.44 -14.52
C ASP A 660 -2.58 -2.63 -15.54
N ASN A 661 -1.44 -1.98 -15.34
CA ASN A 661 -0.22 -2.20 -16.12
C ASN A 661 0.59 -3.42 -15.62
N ASN A 662 0.06 -4.17 -14.64
CA ASN A 662 0.64 -5.40 -14.10
C ASN A 662 2.10 -5.23 -13.65
N THR A 663 2.39 -4.16 -12.89
CA THR A 663 3.75 -3.79 -12.51
C THR A 663 3.82 -3.30 -11.06
N PHE A 664 5.02 -3.34 -10.48
CA PHE A 664 5.27 -2.58 -9.25
C PHE A 664 5.51 -1.12 -9.62
N VAL A 665 5.07 -0.19 -8.76
CA VAL A 665 5.46 1.21 -8.87
C VAL A 665 6.48 1.50 -7.78
N MET A 666 7.52 2.26 -8.11
CA MET A 666 8.48 2.82 -7.14
C MET A 666 8.75 4.27 -7.55
N ASP A 667 8.56 5.21 -6.62
CA ASP A 667 8.69 6.66 -6.85
C ASP A 667 7.95 7.17 -8.11
N GLY A 668 6.75 6.62 -8.35
CA GLY A 668 5.91 6.94 -9.51
C GLY A 668 6.35 6.33 -10.84
N LYS A 669 7.26 5.34 -10.83
CA LYS A 669 7.80 4.69 -12.05
C LYS A 669 7.63 3.18 -12.01
N PRO A 670 7.39 2.50 -13.16
CA PRO A 670 7.37 1.05 -13.25
C PRO A 670 8.69 0.44 -12.75
N PHE A 671 8.58 -0.58 -11.90
CA PHE A 671 9.68 -1.25 -11.22
C PHE A 671 9.67 -2.75 -11.50
N GLN A 672 10.85 -3.29 -11.80
CA GLN A 672 11.09 -4.73 -11.95
C GLN A 672 12.29 -5.10 -11.08
N TYR A 673 12.20 -6.20 -10.33
CA TYR A 673 13.32 -6.74 -9.58
C TYR A 673 13.83 -8.06 -10.13
N VAL A 674 15.13 -8.28 -9.91
CA VAL A 674 15.78 -9.58 -10.02
C VAL A 674 16.63 -9.78 -8.77
N ALA A 675 16.22 -10.78 -7.99
CA ALA A 675 16.71 -11.06 -6.65
C ALA A 675 17.48 -12.40 -6.61
N GLY A 676 18.29 -12.57 -5.58
CA GLY A 676 18.91 -13.84 -5.24
C GLY A 676 18.69 -14.16 -3.78
N SER A 677 18.50 -15.43 -3.46
CA SER A 677 18.34 -15.88 -2.08
C SER A 677 19.69 -16.10 -1.42
N PHE A 678 19.85 -15.53 -0.22
CA PHE A 678 21.01 -15.69 0.65
C PHE A 678 20.50 -15.73 2.10
N HIS A 679 20.56 -16.91 2.72
CA HIS A 679 20.22 -17.07 4.13
C HIS A 679 21.41 -16.70 5.01
N TYR A 680 21.32 -15.55 5.68
CA TYR A 680 22.38 -15.04 6.57
C TYR A 680 22.78 -16.07 7.64
N PHE A 681 21.83 -16.88 8.12
CA PHE A 681 22.04 -17.95 9.10
C PHE A 681 22.81 -19.18 8.59
N ARG A 682 23.11 -19.27 7.28
CA ARG A 682 23.98 -20.30 6.67
C ARG A 682 25.42 -19.81 6.41
N ALA A 683 25.75 -18.57 6.79
CA ALA A 683 27.07 -17.98 6.64
C ALA A 683 27.55 -17.21 7.88
N LEU A 684 28.86 -17.12 8.06
CA LEU A 684 29.46 -16.31 9.13
C LEU A 684 29.34 -14.81 8.79
N PRO A 685 29.06 -13.91 9.75
CA PRO A 685 28.87 -12.48 9.46
C PRO A 685 30.02 -11.81 8.70
N GLN A 686 31.24 -12.33 8.86
CA GLN A 686 32.45 -11.85 8.20
C GLN A 686 32.47 -12.12 6.67
N THR A 687 31.59 -12.97 6.12
CA THR A 687 31.45 -13.17 4.66
C THR A 687 30.25 -12.45 4.05
N TRP A 688 29.30 -11.95 4.85
CA TRP A 688 28.04 -11.38 4.37
C TRP A 688 28.25 -10.25 3.36
N GLU A 689 29.06 -9.23 3.69
CA GLU A 689 29.32 -8.10 2.78
C GLU A 689 29.97 -8.54 1.46
N SER A 690 30.94 -9.46 1.48
CA SER A 690 31.57 -9.98 0.27
C SER A 690 30.60 -10.78 -0.63
N ILE A 691 29.70 -11.57 -0.04
CA ILE A 691 28.71 -12.34 -0.81
C ILE A 691 27.65 -11.39 -1.39
N LEU A 692 27.15 -10.42 -0.60
CA LEU A 692 26.22 -9.40 -1.07
C LEU A 692 26.81 -8.52 -2.19
N LEU A 693 28.11 -8.21 -2.14
CA LEU A 693 28.82 -7.54 -3.23
C LEU A 693 28.91 -8.40 -4.51
N LEU A 694 29.17 -9.71 -4.40
CA LEU A 694 29.14 -10.62 -5.55
C LEU A 694 27.73 -10.79 -6.13
N MET A 695 26.71 -10.83 -5.29
CA MET A 695 25.30 -10.83 -5.69
C MET A 695 24.95 -9.55 -6.46
N ARG A 696 25.32 -8.37 -5.94
CA ARG A 696 25.15 -7.10 -6.65
C ARG A 696 25.93 -7.08 -7.96
N ALA A 697 27.18 -7.57 -7.99
CA ALA A 697 28.01 -7.65 -9.19
C ALA A 697 27.46 -8.58 -10.29
N ALA A 698 26.55 -9.50 -9.94
CA ALA A 698 25.80 -10.32 -10.90
C ALA A 698 24.66 -9.57 -11.62
N GLY A 699 24.39 -8.32 -11.23
CA GLY A 699 23.29 -7.51 -11.76
C GLY A 699 22.01 -7.55 -10.90
N LEU A 700 21.97 -8.38 -9.85
CA LEU A 700 20.83 -8.41 -8.91
C LEU A 700 20.58 -7.03 -8.31
N ASN A 701 19.32 -6.60 -8.23
CA ASN A 701 18.92 -5.36 -7.55
C ASN A 701 18.23 -5.61 -6.20
N ALA A 702 17.98 -6.89 -5.83
CA ALA A 702 17.46 -7.27 -4.53
C ALA A 702 18.11 -8.56 -3.98
N VAL A 703 17.95 -8.80 -2.67
CA VAL A 703 18.30 -10.04 -1.97
C VAL A 703 17.10 -10.55 -1.18
N THR A 704 16.91 -11.86 -1.18
CA THR A 704 15.84 -12.54 -0.44
C THR A 704 16.42 -13.32 0.73
N THR A 705 15.80 -13.23 1.91
CA THR A 705 16.17 -14.10 3.05
C THR A 705 14.95 -14.53 3.86
N TYR A 706 14.97 -15.79 4.29
CA TYR A 706 14.16 -16.24 5.42
C TYR A 706 14.67 -15.65 6.74
N VAL A 707 13.83 -15.69 7.77
CA VAL A 707 14.22 -15.45 9.17
C VAL A 707 13.96 -16.73 9.97
N GLU A 708 14.99 -17.29 10.60
CA GLU A 708 14.88 -18.54 11.34
C GLU A 708 14.47 -18.33 12.81
N TRP A 709 13.21 -18.61 13.15
CA TRP A 709 12.70 -18.45 14.52
C TRP A 709 13.48 -19.29 15.54
N SER A 710 13.88 -20.52 15.22
CA SER A 710 14.66 -21.38 16.12
C SER A 710 16.03 -20.78 16.51
N LEU A 711 16.71 -20.09 15.59
CA LEU A 711 18.00 -19.43 15.83
C LEU A 711 17.85 -18.16 16.69
N HIS A 712 16.79 -17.39 16.43
CA HIS A 712 16.51 -16.15 17.16
C HIS A 712 15.85 -16.38 18.51
N ASN A 713 15.19 -17.52 18.73
CA ASN A 713 14.46 -17.84 19.97
C ASN A 713 14.72 -19.31 20.39
N PRO A 714 15.98 -19.71 20.65
CA PRO A 714 16.38 -21.11 20.81
C PRO A 714 15.83 -21.79 22.07
N LYS A 715 15.35 -21.01 23.05
CA LYS A 715 14.68 -21.49 24.27
C LYS A 715 13.53 -20.54 24.58
N ASP A 716 12.45 -21.07 25.18
CA ASP A 716 11.26 -20.29 25.52
C ASP A 716 11.60 -19.00 26.28
N GLY A 717 11.13 -17.85 25.79
CA GLY A 717 11.44 -16.51 26.32
C GLY A 717 12.89 -16.02 26.18
N VAL A 718 13.81 -16.79 25.59
CA VAL A 718 15.23 -16.42 25.39
C VAL A 718 15.48 -16.08 23.93
N TYR A 719 15.99 -14.87 23.66
CA TYR A 719 16.22 -14.37 22.30
C TYR A 719 17.70 -14.09 22.00
N ASN A 720 18.10 -14.30 20.74
CA ASN A 720 19.41 -13.96 20.20
C ASN A 720 19.28 -13.05 18.95
N TRP A 721 20.10 -12.00 18.91
CA TRP A 721 20.14 -10.99 17.85
C TRP A 721 21.59 -10.66 17.45
N THR A 722 22.53 -11.60 17.66
CA THR A 722 23.98 -11.37 17.50
C THR A 722 24.68 -12.50 16.77
N GLY A 723 25.81 -12.20 16.14
CA GLY A 723 26.57 -13.16 15.34
C GLY A 723 25.75 -13.58 14.12
N MET A 724 25.60 -14.89 13.87
CA MET A 724 24.75 -15.38 12.77
C MET A 724 23.25 -15.05 12.97
N ALA A 725 22.83 -14.56 14.13
CA ALA A 725 21.47 -14.08 14.39
C ALA A 725 21.33 -12.55 14.27
N ASP A 726 22.32 -11.84 13.74
CA ASP A 726 22.25 -10.38 13.54
C ASP A 726 21.58 -10.01 12.20
N VAL A 727 20.28 -10.30 12.10
CA VAL A 727 19.48 -10.01 10.90
C VAL A 727 19.35 -8.52 10.62
N GLU A 728 19.44 -7.67 11.65
CA GLU A 728 19.47 -6.20 11.50
C GLU A 728 20.73 -5.76 10.74
N HIS A 729 21.90 -6.23 11.16
CA HIS A 729 23.15 -5.93 10.45
C HIS A 729 23.18 -6.50 9.03
N PHE A 730 22.60 -7.68 8.78
CA PHE A 730 22.48 -8.24 7.43
C PHE A 730 21.65 -7.34 6.50
N VAL A 731 20.51 -6.83 6.97
CA VAL A 731 19.65 -5.92 6.21
C VAL A 731 20.31 -4.55 6.01
N GLU A 732 21.06 -4.05 7.00
CA GLU A 732 21.89 -2.85 6.87
C GLU A 732 22.98 -3.02 5.80
N LEU A 733 23.67 -4.17 5.74
CA LEU A 733 24.65 -4.48 4.70
C LEU A 733 24.02 -4.60 3.31
N ALA A 734 22.84 -5.22 3.18
CA ALA A 734 22.12 -5.31 1.90
C ALA A 734 21.80 -3.92 1.33
N GLY A 735 21.22 -3.04 2.15
CA GLY A 735 20.98 -1.64 1.77
C GLY A 735 22.27 -0.89 1.43
N LYS A 736 23.33 -1.07 2.22
CA LYS A 736 24.66 -0.44 2.00
C LYS A 736 25.27 -0.80 0.65
N VAL A 737 25.11 -2.03 0.15
CA VAL A 737 25.61 -2.44 -1.19
C VAL A 737 24.64 -2.11 -2.33
N GLY A 738 23.50 -1.46 -2.04
CA GLY A 738 22.51 -1.08 -3.03
C GLY A 738 21.65 -2.25 -3.52
N LEU A 739 21.28 -3.17 -2.62
CA LEU A 739 20.25 -4.20 -2.83
C LEU A 739 19.01 -3.86 -2.00
N TYR A 740 17.83 -3.93 -2.62
CA TYR A 740 16.57 -4.03 -1.89
C TYR A 740 16.46 -5.40 -1.19
N VAL A 741 15.54 -5.55 -0.24
CA VAL A 741 15.34 -6.78 0.52
C VAL A 741 13.92 -7.31 0.33
N ILE A 742 13.82 -8.62 0.12
CA ILE A 742 12.57 -9.39 0.18
C ILE A 742 12.64 -10.22 1.46
N LEU A 743 11.90 -9.81 2.50
CA LEU A 743 11.95 -10.44 3.82
C LEU A 743 10.94 -11.59 3.90
N ARG A 744 11.35 -12.74 4.40
CA ARG A 744 10.47 -13.91 4.59
C ARG A 744 10.45 -14.33 6.06
N PRO A 745 9.65 -13.65 6.92
CA PRO A 745 9.65 -13.81 8.37
C PRO A 745 9.04 -15.14 8.88
N GLY A 746 8.41 -15.90 8.00
CA GLY A 746 7.82 -17.21 8.31
C GLY A 746 6.36 -17.12 8.77
N PRO A 747 5.99 -17.62 9.96
CA PRO A 747 6.84 -18.17 11.03
C PRO A 747 7.39 -19.58 10.74
N TYR A 748 6.81 -20.27 9.76
CA TYR A 748 7.38 -21.45 9.11
C TYR A 748 8.15 -21.01 7.86
N ILE A 749 9.33 -21.59 7.62
CA ILE A 749 10.19 -21.22 6.47
C ILE A 749 10.58 -22.39 5.57
N CYS A 750 10.25 -23.65 5.91
CA CYS A 750 10.75 -24.84 5.23
C CYS A 750 12.30 -24.86 5.16
N ALA A 751 12.87 -24.49 4.01
CA ALA A 751 14.25 -24.10 3.77
C ALA A 751 15.33 -25.13 4.18
N GLU A 752 14.99 -26.41 4.27
CA GLU A 752 15.86 -27.50 4.71
C GLU A 752 16.50 -27.24 6.09
N ARG A 753 15.69 -26.68 7.00
CA ARG A 753 16.04 -26.42 8.40
C ARG A 753 15.33 -27.38 9.34
N ASP A 754 15.95 -27.69 10.49
CA ASP A 754 15.31 -28.48 11.55
C ASP A 754 13.91 -27.93 11.83
N MET A 755 12.90 -28.78 11.68
CA MET A 755 11.50 -28.44 11.96
C MET A 755 10.92 -27.29 11.11
N GLY A 756 11.48 -27.02 9.94
CA GLY A 756 11.06 -25.92 9.06
C GLY A 756 11.37 -24.53 9.65
N GLY A 757 12.39 -24.45 10.51
CA GLY A 757 12.80 -23.25 11.23
C GLY A 757 12.05 -22.98 12.54
N PHE A 758 11.10 -23.82 12.93
CA PHE A 758 10.40 -23.70 14.22
C PHE A 758 11.32 -24.03 15.40
N PRO A 759 11.21 -23.31 16.54
CA PRO A 759 11.86 -23.72 17.77
C PRO A 759 11.18 -24.98 18.36
N SER A 760 11.93 -26.08 18.46
CA SER A 760 11.38 -27.36 18.94
C SER A 760 10.95 -27.36 20.42
N TRP A 761 11.26 -26.32 21.20
CA TRP A 761 10.69 -26.14 22.54
C TRP A 761 9.16 -25.99 22.50
N LEU A 762 8.57 -25.62 21.35
CA LEU A 762 7.11 -25.67 21.12
C LEU A 762 6.54 -27.06 21.42
N LEU A 763 7.23 -28.13 21.02
CA LEU A 763 6.81 -29.53 21.27
C LEU A 763 7.02 -29.95 22.73
N THR A 764 7.98 -29.32 23.43
CA THR A 764 8.21 -29.52 24.87
C THR A 764 7.13 -28.83 25.70
N LYS A 765 6.72 -27.63 25.27
CA LYS A 765 5.73 -26.75 25.93
C LYS A 765 4.30 -27.21 25.65
N TYR A 766 4.04 -27.74 24.45
CA TYR A 766 2.73 -28.16 23.95
C TYR A 766 2.86 -29.45 23.10
N PRO A 767 2.86 -30.65 23.71
CA PRO A 767 3.10 -31.90 22.97
C PRO A 767 2.08 -32.22 21.87
N ASP A 768 0.87 -31.66 21.97
CA ASP A 768 -0.27 -31.86 21.07
C ASP A 768 -0.59 -30.63 20.19
N ILE A 769 0.37 -29.71 20.02
CA ILE A 769 0.20 -28.47 19.24
C ILE A 769 0.00 -28.73 17.75
N LEU A 770 -1.00 -28.08 17.15
CA LEU A 770 -1.21 -28.13 15.69
C LEU A 770 -0.52 -26.94 15.00
N LEU A 771 0.75 -27.15 14.63
CA LEU A 771 1.57 -26.14 13.95
C LEU A 771 0.99 -25.79 12.57
N ARG A 772 1.13 -24.52 12.16
CA ARG A 772 0.59 -23.98 10.90
C ARG A 772 -0.94 -24.11 10.78
N THR A 773 -1.66 -23.97 11.91
CA THR A 773 -3.13 -23.96 11.99
C THR A 773 -3.61 -22.91 13.01
N ASN A 774 -4.93 -22.75 13.15
CA ASN A 774 -5.56 -21.82 14.09
C ASN A 774 -5.50 -22.24 15.59
N ASP A 775 -4.68 -23.23 15.97
CA ASP A 775 -4.42 -23.58 17.38
C ASP A 775 -3.98 -22.34 18.17
N ILE A 776 -4.83 -21.89 19.09
CA ILE A 776 -4.63 -20.68 19.90
C ILE A 776 -3.33 -20.66 20.70
N ARG A 777 -2.71 -21.82 20.94
CA ARG A 777 -1.38 -21.93 21.58
C ARG A 777 -0.31 -21.52 20.58
N TYR A 778 -0.34 -22.11 19.38
CA TYR A 778 0.54 -21.78 18.28
C TYR A 778 0.43 -20.30 17.88
N LEU A 779 -0.79 -19.79 17.67
CA LEU A 779 -1.02 -18.38 17.32
C LEU A 779 -0.47 -17.41 18.38
N ARG A 780 -0.55 -17.76 19.67
CA ARG A 780 0.05 -16.95 20.74
C ARG A 780 1.57 -16.89 20.61
N GLU A 781 2.25 -18.04 20.47
CA GLU A 781 3.71 -18.04 20.38
C GLU A 781 4.20 -17.35 19.09
N VAL A 782 3.47 -17.48 17.97
CA VAL A 782 3.73 -16.74 16.72
C VAL A 782 3.58 -15.23 16.91
N ARG A 783 2.50 -14.76 17.56
CA ARG A 783 2.32 -13.33 17.91
C ARG A 783 3.44 -12.83 18.81
N THR A 784 3.87 -13.62 19.78
CA THR A 784 5.01 -13.28 20.66
C THR A 784 6.33 -13.20 19.89
N TRP A 785 6.55 -14.09 18.91
CA TRP A 785 7.70 -14.04 18.01
C TRP A 785 7.67 -12.81 17.09
N TYR A 786 6.54 -12.56 16.42
CA TYR A 786 6.37 -11.43 15.51
C TYR A 786 6.56 -10.09 16.22
N ALA A 787 6.09 -9.95 17.47
CA ALA A 787 6.35 -8.76 18.28
C ALA A 787 7.85 -8.51 18.56
N GLN A 788 8.70 -9.55 18.57
CA GLN A 788 10.15 -9.44 18.78
C GLN A 788 10.94 -9.25 17.48
N LEU A 789 10.50 -9.88 16.38
CA LEU A 789 11.12 -9.74 15.07
C LEU A 789 10.71 -8.43 14.38
N MET A 790 9.40 -8.23 14.19
CA MET A 790 8.90 -7.20 13.29
C MET A 790 9.08 -5.79 13.87
N SER A 791 9.12 -5.64 15.19
CA SER A 791 9.51 -4.38 15.85
C SER A 791 10.97 -3.96 15.56
N ARG A 792 11.85 -4.90 15.20
CA ARG A 792 13.21 -4.62 14.71
C ARG A 792 13.21 -4.34 13.20
N MET A 793 12.43 -5.11 12.44
CA MET A 793 12.36 -5.02 10.98
C MET A 793 11.60 -3.78 10.46
N GLN A 794 10.69 -3.21 11.25
CA GLN A 794 9.88 -2.04 10.90
C GLN A 794 10.70 -0.84 10.35
N ARG A 795 11.87 -0.55 10.95
CA ARG A 795 12.72 0.57 10.49
C ARG A 795 13.33 0.34 9.11
N PHE A 796 13.32 -0.89 8.61
CA PHE A 796 13.92 -1.28 7.34
C PHE A 796 12.92 -1.41 6.20
N LEU A 797 11.62 -1.20 6.45
CA LEU A 797 10.60 -1.18 5.41
C LEU A 797 10.82 0.01 4.46
N ILE A 798 10.57 -0.16 3.15
CA ILE A 798 10.76 0.89 2.14
C ILE A 798 9.91 2.13 2.45
N GLY A 799 8.69 1.91 2.95
CA GLY A 799 7.80 2.94 3.48
C GLY A 799 8.26 3.59 4.80
N GLN A 800 9.44 3.27 5.32
CA GLN A 800 10.09 4.03 6.41
C GLN A 800 11.49 4.53 5.99
N GLY A 801 11.91 4.29 4.75
CA GLY A 801 13.23 4.67 4.20
C GLY A 801 14.30 3.57 4.24
N GLY A 802 13.93 2.32 4.53
CA GLY A 802 14.84 1.17 4.48
C GLY A 802 14.78 0.37 3.17
N PRO A 803 15.51 -0.76 3.06
CA PRO A 803 15.59 -1.52 1.82
C PRO A 803 14.49 -2.56 1.60
N ILE A 804 13.66 -2.92 2.60
CA ILE A 804 12.68 -4.01 2.49
C ILE A 804 11.46 -3.58 1.66
N ILE A 805 11.35 -4.10 0.45
CA ILE A 805 10.28 -3.77 -0.51
C ILE A 805 9.09 -4.73 -0.42
N MET A 806 9.30 -5.96 0.04
CA MET A 806 8.30 -7.02 0.11
C MET A 806 8.46 -7.87 1.37
N VAL A 807 7.35 -8.37 1.92
CA VAL A 807 7.31 -9.25 3.08
C VAL A 807 6.41 -10.46 2.81
N GLN A 808 6.94 -11.68 2.93
CA GLN A 808 6.17 -12.90 2.70
C GLN A 808 5.34 -13.28 3.94
N VAL A 809 4.09 -13.71 3.71
CA VAL A 809 3.21 -14.28 4.73
C VAL A 809 3.21 -15.81 4.58
N GLU A 810 3.65 -16.53 5.63
CA GLU A 810 3.85 -18.00 5.59
C GLU A 810 4.87 -18.44 4.51
N ASN A 811 4.99 -19.74 4.23
CA ASN A 811 5.69 -20.26 3.05
C ASN A 811 5.06 -21.55 2.53
N GLU A 812 4.71 -21.60 1.24
CA GLU A 812 4.11 -22.77 0.57
C GLU A 812 2.91 -23.36 1.34
N TYR A 813 2.00 -22.52 1.83
CA TYR A 813 0.87 -23.03 2.59
C TYR A 813 -0.10 -23.86 1.75
N GLY A 814 -0.14 -23.62 0.43
CA GLY A 814 -0.84 -24.47 -0.53
C GLY A 814 -0.33 -25.92 -0.58
N SER A 815 0.92 -26.17 -0.16
CA SER A 815 1.51 -27.52 0.01
C SER A 815 1.12 -28.18 1.34
N PHE A 816 0.43 -27.48 2.26
CA PHE A 816 0.13 -27.97 3.60
C PHE A 816 -1.31 -28.48 3.74
N TYR A 817 -1.45 -29.74 4.18
CA TYR A 817 -2.70 -30.50 4.19
C TYR A 817 -3.89 -29.87 4.93
N ALA A 818 -3.65 -28.91 5.85
CA ALA A 818 -4.69 -28.36 6.70
C ALA A 818 -5.58 -27.32 5.98
N CYS A 819 -5.07 -26.63 4.95
CA CYS A 819 -5.80 -25.60 4.19
C CYS A 819 -6.56 -24.58 5.10
N ASP A 820 -5.97 -24.21 6.24
CA ASP A 820 -6.61 -23.38 7.24
C ASP A 820 -6.52 -21.88 6.92
N HIS A 821 -7.43 -21.42 6.05
CA HIS A 821 -7.55 -20.00 5.71
C HIS A 821 -7.79 -19.08 6.92
N LYS A 822 -8.23 -19.59 8.09
CA LYS A 822 -8.34 -18.76 9.30
C LYS A 822 -6.96 -18.44 9.87
N TYR A 823 -6.04 -19.41 9.85
CA TYR A 823 -4.64 -19.17 10.19
C TYR A 823 -3.99 -18.22 9.19
N LEU A 824 -4.18 -18.42 7.88
CA LEU A 824 -3.60 -17.52 6.87
C LEU A 824 -4.13 -16.09 6.98
N ASN A 825 -5.44 -15.88 7.10
CA ASN A 825 -6.01 -14.54 7.26
C ASN A 825 -5.52 -13.89 8.58
N TRP A 826 -5.48 -14.64 9.68
CA TRP A 826 -4.92 -14.16 10.95
C TRP A 826 -3.44 -13.79 10.81
N LEU A 827 -2.65 -14.57 10.07
CA LEU A 827 -1.22 -14.30 9.89
C LEU A 827 -0.97 -13.12 8.95
N ARG A 828 -1.79 -12.93 7.91
CA ARG A 828 -1.81 -11.68 7.13
C ARG A 828 -2.06 -10.50 8.05
N ASP A 829 -3.11 -10.55 8.85
CA ASP A 829 -3.49 -9.45 9.73
C ASP A 829 -2.42 -9.16 10.81
N GLU A 830 -1.81 -10.20 11.38
CA GLU A 830 -0.68 -10.07 12.31
C GLU A 830 0.62 -9.64 11.61
N THR A 831 0.79 -9.87 10.31
CA THR A 831 1.94 -9.35 9.53
C THR A 831 1.73 -7.88 9.16
N GLU A 832 0.56 -7.55 8.61
CA GLU A 832 0.18 -6.20 8.20
C GLU A 832 0.19 -5.22 9.38
N ARG A 833 -0.19 -5.70 10.56
CA ARG A 833 -0.02 -4.98 11.83
C ARG A 833 1.37 -4.36 12.04
N TYR A 834 2.44 -4.97 11.50
CA TYR A 834 3.79 -4.43 11.59
C TYR A 834 4.35 -3.91 10.26
N VAL A 835 3.84 -4.38 9.12
CA VAL A 835 4.25 -3.87 7.80
C VAL A 835 3.60 -2.52 7.50
N MET A 836 2.31 -2.39 7.79
CA MET A 836 1.59 -1.11 7.87
C MET A 836 1.68 -0.36 6.54
N GLY A 837 1.48 -1.09 5.43
CA GLY A 837 1.65 -0.64 4.05
C GLY A 837 3.09 -0.36 3.60
N ASN A 838 4.08 -0.38 4.50
CA ASN A 838 5.43 0.10 4.20
C ASN A 838 6.28 -0.90 3.38
N ALA A 839 5.71 -2.04 3.00
CA ALA A 839 6.22 -3.00 2.02
C ALA A 839 5.03 -3.79 1.45
N VAL A 840 5.17 -4.41 0.27
CA VAL A 840 4.11 -5.25 -0.30
C VAL A 840 4.06 -6.61 0.42
N LEU A 841 2.88 -6.99 0.93
CA LEU A 841 2.64 -8.36 1.38
C LEU A 841 2.46 -9.31 0.19
N PHE A 842 3.07 -10.49 0.27
CA PHE A 842 2.91 -11.55 -0.72
C PHE A 842 2.84 -12.96 -0.10
N THR A 843 2.29 -13.94 -0.81
CA THR A 843 2.45 -15.37 -0.51
C THR A 843 3.13 -16.10 -1.67
N ASN A 844 3.93 -17.11 -1.35
CA ASN A 844 4.60 -17.96 -2.34
C ASN A 844 4.09 -19.41 -2.27
N ASN A 845 3.76 -20.02 -3.41
CA ASN A 845 3.37 -21.42 -3.53
C ASN A 845 3.65 -21.99 -4.94
N GLY A 846 3.89 -23.30 -5.04
CA GLY A 846 4.01 -23.97 -6.33
C GLY A 846 2.73 -23.90 -7.20
N PRO A 847 2.83 -24.09 -8.53
CA PRO A 847 1.75 -23.75 -9.47
C PRO A 847 0.52 -24.66 -9.32
N GLY A 848 -0.67 -24.07 -9.21
CA GLY A 848 -1.93 -24.81 -8.99
C GLY A 848 -2.28 -25.05 -7.52
N LEU A 849 -1.46 -24.58 -6.57
CA LEU A 849 -1.70 -24.69 -5.12
C LEU A 849 -2.35 -23.42 -4.52
N GLU A 850 -2.70 -22.44 -5.35
CA GLU A 850 -3.24 -21.15 -4.93
C GLU A 850 -4.58 -21.31 -4.18
N GLY A 851 -5.33 -22.38 -4.46
CA GLY A 851 -6.61 -22.69 -3.81
C GLY A 851 -6.53 -22.88 -2.28
N CYS A 852 -5.35 -23.22 -1.73
CA CYS A 852 -5.10 -23.21 -0.28
C CYS A 852 -4.02 -22.19 0.14
N GLY A 853 -3.17 -21.73 -0.79
CA GLY A 853 -2.01 -20.88 -0.52
C GLY A 853 -2.16 -19.38 -0.81
N ALA A 854 -3.22 -18.96 -1.52
CA ALA A 854 -3.53 -17.55 -1.74
C ALA A 854 -4.23 -16.94 -0.52
N ILE A 855 -4.04 -15.64 -0.32
CA ILE A 855 -4.71 -14.85 0.72
C ILE A 855 -5.33 -13.61 0.08
N GLU A 856 -6.55 -13.29 0.47
CA GLU A 856 -7.25 -12.10 -0.03
C GLU A 856 -6.49 -10.81 0.35
N HIS A 857 -6.38 -9.89 -0.62
CA HIS A 857 -5.60 -8.65 -0.56
C HIS A 857 -4.07 -8.81 -0.39
N VAL A 858 -3.53 -10.01 -0.64
CA VAL A 858 -2.09 -10.30 -0.63
C VAL A 858 -1.64 -10.71 -2.03
N LEU A 859 -0.48 -10.24 -2.50
CA LEU A 859 0.03 -10.61 -3.83
C LEU A 859 0.37 -12.11 -3.85
N SER A 860 -0.32 -12.88 -4.69
CA SER A 860 0.00 -14.30 -4.89
C SER A 860 1.14 -14.44 -5.89
N THR A 861 2.23 -15.07 -5.47
CA THR A 861 3.41 -15.37 -6.30
C THR A 861 3.59 -16.88 -6.45
N LEU A 862 4.27 -17.31 -7.50
CA LEU A 862 4.60 -18.72 -7.69
C LEU A 862 6.07 -18.99 -7.38
N ASP A 863 6.37 -20.25 -7.06
CA ASP A 863 7.70 -20.84 -7.23
C ASP A 863 7.66 -21.90 -8.35
N PHE A 864 8.79 -22.07 -9.05
CA PHE A 864 9.03 -23.19 -9.97
C PHE A 864 10.46 -23.15 -10.55
N GLY A 865 10.97 -24.32 -10.92
CA GLY A 865 12.30 -24.48 -11.52
C GLY A 865 12.37 -24.21 -13.03
N PRO A 866 13.49 -24.56 -13.67
CA PRO A 866 13.68 -24.39 -15.11
C PRO A 866 12.75 -25.31 -15.91
N GLY A 867 12.24 -24.80 -17.02
CA GLY A 867 11.28 -25.46 -17.90
C GLY A 867 11.14 -24.73 -19.24
N THR A 868 10.32 -25.29 -20.13
CA THR A 868 10.05 -24.71 -21.46
C THR A 868 9.19 -23.45 -21.36
N GLU A 869 9.21 -22.62 -22.41
CA GLU A 869 8.38 -21.41 -22.49
C GLU A 869 6.88 -21.73 -22.33
N ASP A 870 6.42 -22.85 -22.89
CA ASP A 870 5.03 -23.31 -22.81
C ASP A 870 4.63 -23.77 -21.40
N GLU A 871 5.51 -24.45 -20.67
CA GLU A 871 5.26 -24.86 -19.27
C GLU A 871 5.18 -23.63 -18.36
N ILE A 872 6.12 -22.69 -18.49
CA ILE A 872 6.15 -21.44 -17.72
C ILE A 872 4.91 -20.58 -18.01
N ASN A 873 4.52 -20.47 -19.28
CA ASN A 873 3.25 -19.84 -19.67
C ASN A 873 2.05 -20.58 -19.08
N GLY A 874 2.08 -21.92 -19.01
CA GLY A 874 1.06 -22.75 -18.38
C GLY A 874 0.85 -22.40 -16.89
N PHE A 875 1.95 -22.18 -16.15
CA PHE A 875 1.89 -21.75 -14.74
C PHE A 875 1.27 -20.36 -14.61
N TRP A 876 1.69 -19.37 -15.40
CA TRP A 876 1.09 -18.04 -15.38
C TRP A 876 -0.38 -18.03 -15.81
N ASN A 877 -0.75 -18.82 -16.82
CA ASN A 877 -2.14 -18.99 -17.25
C ASN A 877 -3.02 -19.68 -16.19
N ASN A 878 -2.45 -20.41 -15.23
CA ASN A 878 -3.15 -20.89 -14.05
C ASN A 878 -3.31 -19.79 -13.00
N LEU A 879 -2.23 -19.10 -12.63
CA LEU A 879 -2.27 -17.97 -11.69
C LEU A 879 -3.27 -16.89 -12.13
N ARG A 880 -3.37 -16.58 -13.43
CA ARG A 880 -4.34 -15.58 -13.93
C ARG A 880 -5.81 -15.96 -13.78
N LYS A 881 -6.14 -17.18 -13.39
CA LYS A 881 -7.52 -17.61 -13.05
C LYS A 881 -7.94 -17.15 -11.65
N THR A 882 -6.98 -16.98 -10.73
CA THR A 882 -7.21 -16.55 -9.34
C THR A 882 -6.72 -15.11 -9.09
N GLN A 883 -5.68 -14.67 -9.79
CA GLN A 883 -5.12 -13.31 -9.74
C GLN A 883 -5.00 -12.71 -11.16
N PRO A 884 -6.09 -12.17 -11.73
CA PRO A 884 -6.13 -11.71 -13.13
C PRO A 884 -5.22 -10.51 -13.46
N LYS A 885 -4.79 -9.75 -12.45
CA LYS A 885 -4.04 -8.48 -12.56
C LYS A 885 -2.86 -8.42 -11.59
N GLY A 886 -1.99 -7.42 -11.72
CA GLY A 886 -0.79 -7.25 -10.88
C GLY A 886 0.45 -8.03 -11.37
N PRO A 887 1.66 -7.69 -10.89
CA PRO A 887 2.92 -8.18 -11.44
C PRO A 887 3.11 -9.70 -11.36
N LEU A 888 3.73 -10.28 -12.39
CA LEU A 888 4.19 -11.66 -12.36
C LEU A 888 5.48 -11.76 -11.52
N VAL A 889 5.52 -12.77 -10.65
CA VAL A 889 6.62 -13.03 -9.73
C VAL A 889 6.87 -14.53 -9.66
N ASN A 890 8.10 -14.95 -9.97
CA ASN A 890 8.65 -16.22 -9.50
C ASN A 890 9.50 -15.94 -8.25
N ALA A 891 9.00 -16.33 -7.07
CA ALA A 891 9.65 -16.03 -5.79
C ALA A 891 10.61 -17.14 -5.31
N GLU A 892 10.62 -18.33 -5.93
CA GLU A 892 11.74 -19.28 -5.85
C GLU A 892 11.98 -19.96 -7.21
N PHE A 893 12.90 -19.38 -8.00
CA PHE A 893 13.41 -19.96 -9.23
C PHE A 893 14.67 -20.78 -8.94
N TYR A 894 14.55 -22.10 -9.09
CA TYR A 894 15.57 -23.06 -8.65
C TYR A 894 16.72 -23.24 -9.67
N PRO A 895 17.95 -22.72 -9.43
CA PRO A 895 19.08 -22.94 -10.34
C PRO A 895 19.81 -24.27 -10.06
N GLY A 896 19.29 -25.07 -9.13
CA GLY A 896 19.92 -26.16 -8.41
C GLY A 896 18.88 -26.87 -7.53
N TRP A 897 19.28 -27.68 -6.54
CA TRP A 897 18.33 -28.36 -5.63
C TRP A 897 18.97 -28.81 -4.31
N LEU A 898 18.14 -29.18 -3.33
CA LEU A 898 18.57 -29.78 -2.06
C LEU A 898 19.10 -31.22 -2.23
N THR A 899 19.69 -31.79 -1.17
CA THR A 899 20.32 -33.14 -1.20
C THR A 899 20.28 -33.79 0.19
N HIS A 900 19.98 -35.08 0.23
CA HIS A 900 19.87 -35.89 1.45
C HIS A 900 21.05 -36.86 1.61
N TRP A 901 21.29 -37.32 2.84
CA TRP A 901 22.15 -38.49 3.06
C TRP A 901 21.52 -39.74 2.41
N GLN A 902 22.38 -40.66 1.97
CA GLN A 902 22.04 -41.88 1.20
C GLN A 902 21.75 -41.66 -0.30
N GLU A 903 21.68 -40.42 -0.79
CA GLU A 903 21.62 -40.16 -2.24
C GLU A 903 22.97 -40.47 -2.93
N SER A 904 22.91 -40.93 -4.17
CA SER A 904 24.09 -41.44 -4.89
C SER A 904 25.02 -40.34 -5.43
N HIS A 905 24.54 -39.10 -5.49
CA HIS A 905 25.26 -37.92 -5.95
C HIS A 905 24.65 -36.67 -5.30
N MET A 906 25.40 -35.56 -5.27
CA MET A 906 24.81 -34.26 -4.97
C MET A 906 23.84 -33.89 -6.10
N ALA A 907 22.70 -33.28 -5.78
CA ALA A 907 21.81 -32.76 -6.81
C ALA A 907 22.52 -31.68 -7.64
N ARG A 908 22.25 -31.67 -8.95
CA ARG A 908 22.79 -30.71 -9.92
C ARG A 908 21.72 -30.38 -10.96
N THR A 909 21.65 -29.12 -11.37
CA THR A 909 20.74 -28.63 -12.42
C THR A 909 21.55 -28.01 -13.54
N ASP A 910 21.26 -28.41 -14.79
CA ASP A 910 22.02 -27.96 -15.95
C ASP A 910 22.01 -26.43 -16.11
N THR A 911 23.17 -25.86 -16.45
CA THR A 911 23.32 -24.39 -16.53
C THR A 911 22.58 -23.81 -17.74
N LYS A 912 22.43 -24.53 -18.85
CA LYS A 912 21.75 -24.01 -20.04
C LYS A 912 20.26 -23.84 -19.79
N ILE A 913 19.57 -24.86 -19.27
CA ILE A 913 18.12 -24.74 -19.02
C ILE A 913 17.81 -23.63 -18.01
N VAL A 914 18.65 -23.45 -16.98
CA VAL A 914 18.53 -22.35 -16.00
C VAL A 914 18.60 -20.97 -16.68
N VAL A 915 19.57 -20.73 -17.58
CA VAL A 915 19.67 -19.42 -18.25
C VAL A 915 18.63 -19.22 -19.35
N ASP A 916 18.20 -20.28 -20.03
CA ASP A 916 17.13 -20.21 -21.04
C ASP A 916 15.80 -19.79 -20.37
N SER A 917 15.41 -20.43 -19.26
CA SER A 917 14.20 -20.07 -18.51
C SER A 917 14.29 -18.68 -17.85
N LEU A 918 15.49 -18.28 -17.39
CA LEU A 918 15.70 -16.94 -16.82
C LEU A 918 15.58 -15.83 -17.89
N ASP A 919 16.18 -16.03 -19.07
CA ASP A 919 16.05 -15.13 -20.22
C ASP A 919 14.57 -14.96 -20.62
N PHE A 920 13.84 -16.08 -20.70
CA PHE A 920 12.40 -16.09 -20.94
C PHE A 920 11.60 -15.31 -19.89
N MET A 921 11.89 -15.46 -18.60
CA MET A 921 11.18 -14.72 -17.56
C MET A 921 11.50 -13.21 -17.59
N LEU A 922 12.78 -12.84 -17.67
CA LEU A 922 13.19 -11.44 -17.62
C LEU A 922 12.74 -10.64 -18.86
N ARG A 923 12.77 -11.25 -20.07
CA ARG A 923 12.25 -10.60 -21.29
C ARG A 923 10.74 -10.34 -21.23
N ASN A 924 10.00 -11.22 -20.56
CA ASN A 924 8.55 -11.09 -20.33
C ASN A 924 8.18 -10.30 -19.06
N LYS A 925 9.11 -9.51 -18.50
CA LYS A 925 8.88 -8.63 -17.35
C LYS A 925 8.46 -9.31 -16.04
N VAL A 926 8.69 -10.62 -15.93
CA VAL A 926 8.56 -11.35 -14.66
C VAL A 926 9.62 -10.86 -13.68
N ASN A 927 9.25 -10.71 -12.42
CA ASN A 927 10.18 -10.48 -11.32
C ASN A 927 10.65 -11.84 -10.79
N VAL A 928 11.96 -12.04 -10.64
CA VAL A 928 12.53 -13.37 -10.36
C VAL A 928 13.41 -13.33 -9.13
N ASN A 929 13.20 -14.23 -8.17
CA ASN A 929 14.13 -14.53 -7.10
C ASN A 929 14.81 -15.88 -7.32
N ILE A 930 16.13 -15.89 -7.46
CA ILE A 930 16.92 -17.10 -7.67
C ILE A 930 17.14 -17.80 -6.32
N TYR A 931 16.56 -18.99 -6.11
CA TYR A 931 16.63 -19.74 -4.86
C TYR A 931 17.37 -21.08 -5.06
N MET A 932 18.58 -21.29 -4.55
CA MET A 932 19.49 -20.36 -3.89
C MET A 932 20.38 -19.59 -4.87
N PHE A 933 20.76 -18.35 -4.55
CA PHE A 933 21.88 -17.68 -5.22
C PHE A 933 23.21 -17.95 -4.50
N TYR A 934 23.19 -17.98 -3.17
CA TYR A 934 24.21 -18.56 -2.30
C TYR A 934 23.54 -19.39 -1.22
N GLY A 935 23.87 -20.68 -1.13
CA GLY A 935 23.25 -21.59 -0.17
C GLY A 935 23.97 -21.67 1.18
N GLY A 936 25.28 -21.94 1.20
CA GLY A 936 26.11 -21.98 2.41
C GLY A 936 26.10 -23.32 3.16
N THR A 937 26.14 -23.30 4.50
CA THR A 937 26.35 -24.49 5.35
C THR A 937 25.29 -24.62 6.45
N ASN A 938 24.76 -25.83 6.66
CA ASN A 938 23.92 -26.19 7.81
C ASN A 938 24.78 -26.49 9.06
N TYR A 939 25.31 -25.44 9.69
CA TYR A 939 26.15 -25.59 10.90
C TYR A 939 25.45 -26.34 12.04
N GLY A 940 26.23 -27.13 12.80
CA GLY A 940 25.75 -27.87 13.97
C GLY A 940 24.70 -28.94 13.66
N PHE A 941 23.51 -28.80 14.24
CA PHE A 941 22.39 -29.74 14.10
C PHE A 941 21.23 -29.17 13.27
N THR A 942 21.46 -28.10 12.50
CA THR A 942 20.39 -27.25 11.96
C THR A 942 19.84 -27.65 10.59
N ALA A 943 20.37 -28.73 10.00
CA ALA A 943 19.80 -29.37 8.81
C ALA A 943 18.48 -30.10 9.18
N GLY A 944 17.50 -30.09 8.29
CA GLY A 944 16.21 -30.74 8.49
C GLY A 944 16.15 -32.18 7.95
N ALA A 945 14.95 -32.57 7.51
CA ALA A 945 14.67 -33.85 6.86
C ALA A 945 13.36 -33.81 6.06
N ASN A 946 13.21 -34.67 5.07
CA ASN A 946 11.98 -34.79 4.28
C ASN A 946 11.32 -36.17 4.47
N LYS A 947 9.99 -36.22 4.39
CA LYS A 947 9.20 -37.44 4.64
C LYS A 947 9.19 -38.38 3.43
N GLN A 948 10.34 -38.95 3.10
CA GLN A 948 10.57 -39.77 1.90
C GLN A 948 11.47 -40.99 2.15
N GLY A 949 11.63 -41.86 1.15
CA GLY A 949 12.42 -43.09 1.28
C GLY A 949 11.69 -44.21 2.03
N ALA A 950 12.39 -45.33 2.27
CA ALA A 950 11.78 -46.58 2.76
C ALA A 950 11.08 -46.42 4.11
N GLY A 951 11.75 -45.84 5.11
CA GLY A 951 11.14 -45.56 6.42
C GLY A 951 10.42 -44.20 6.50
N GLY A 952 10.12 -43.56 5.37
CA GLY A 952 9.41 -42.27 5.34
C GLY A 952 10.17 -41.12 6.00
N TYR A 953 11.50 -41.15 6.00
CA TYR A 953 12.39 -40.12 6.54
C TYR A 953 13.75 -40.15 5.82
N ALA A 954 14.18 -39.01 5.29
CA ALA A 954 15.53 -38.79 4.75
C ALA A 954 16.09 -37.47 5.29
N ALA A 955 17.30 -37.49 5.88
CA ALA A 955 17.89 -36.31 6.53
C ALA A 955 18.74 -35.48 5.57
N ASP A 956 18.67 -34.16 5.71
CA ASP A 956 19.45 -33.19 4.94
C ASP A 956 20.96 -33.30 5.22
N ILE A 957 21.79 -32.99 4.21
CA ILE A 957 23.26 -32.95 4.39
C ILE A 957 23.73 -31.66 5.09
N THR A 958 25.00 -31.65 5.53
CA THR A 958 25.59 -30.50 6.25
C THR A 958 26.00 -29.39 5.29
N SER A 959 26.43 -29.73 4.08
CA SER A 959 26.55 -28.75 2.99
C SER A 959 25.17 -28.24 2.58
N TYR A 960 25.07 -26.98 2.18
CA TYR A 960 23.92 -26.46 1.43
C TYR A 960 24.43 -25.73 0.17
N ASP A 961 25.43 -26.33 -0.50
CA ASP A 961 25.97 -25.88 -1.81
C ASP A 961 24.84 -25.66 -2.84
N TYR A 962 23.79 -26.48 -2.78
CA TYR A 962 22.56 -26.40 -3.57
C TYR A 962 22.78 -26.46 -5.11
N ASP A 963 24.01 -26.64 -5.60
CA ASP A 963 24.40 -26.32 -6.98
C ASP A 963 24.12 -24.85 -7.36
N ALA A 964 24.25 -23.96 -6.38
CA ALA A 964 23.97 -22.54 -6.50
C ALA A 964 24.99 -21.78 -7.40
N PRO A 965 24.64 -20.57 -7.88
CA PRO A 965 25.55 -19.67 -8.56
C PRO A 965 26.86 -19.42 -7.79
N LEU A 966 26.78 -19.11 -6.49
CA LEU A 966 27.92 -19.06 -5.58
C LEU A 966 27.98 -20.36 -4.78
N ASP A 967 29.15 -21.01 -4.74
CA ASP A 967 29.33 -22.30 -4.04
C ASP A 967 29.22 -22.18 -2.51
N GLU A 968 29.27 -23.31 -1.78
CA GLU A 968 29.22 -23.31 -0.30
C GLU A 968 30.22 -22.33 0.36
N SER A 969 31.39 -22.10 -0.25
CA SER A 969 32.41 -21.17 0.26
C SER A 969 32.18 -19.70 -0.13
N GLY A 970 31.30 -19.44 -1.10
CA GLY A 970 30.98 -18.12 -1.64
C GLY A 970 31.68 -17.79 -2.96
N ASP A 971 32.37 -18.75 -3.58
CA ASP A 971 33.11 -18.52 -4.82
C ASP A 971 32.19 -18.53 -6.06
N PRO A 972 32.43 -17.66 -7.07
CA PRO A 972 31.62 -17.64 -8.29
C PRO A 972 31.91 -18.83 -9.20
N THR A 973 30.88 -19.61 -9.49
CA THR A 973 30.93 -20.77 -10.39
C THR A 973 30.76 -20.36 -11.87
N PRO A 974 30.98 -21.26 -12.85
CA PRO A 974 30.57 -21.03 -14.24
C PRO A 974 29.08 -20.69 -14.40
N LYS A 975 28.21 -21.19 -13.49
CA LYS A 975 26.77 -20.89 -13.48
C LYS A 975 26.50 -19.45 -13.06
N TYR A 976 27.25 -18.90 -12.09
CA TYR A 976 27.19 -17.46 -11.75
C TYR A 976 27.46 -16.57 -12.96
N HIS A 977 28.49 -16.88 -13.74
CA HIS A 977 28.82 -16.09 -14.93
C HIS A 977 27.71 -16.16 -16.00
N ALA A 978 27.19 -17.35 -16.29
CA ALA A 978 26.10 -17.51 -17.27
C ALA A 978 24.78 -16.83 -16.85
N ILE A 979 24.45 -16.86 -15.56
CA ILE A 979 23.28 -16.17 -14.99
C ILE A 979 23.48 -14.66 -15.01
N ARG A 980 24.64 -14.15 -14.58
CA ARG A 980 25.00 -12.73 -14.65
C ARG A 980 24.86 -12.18 -16.07
N ASP A 981 25.48 -12.86 -17.04
CA ASP A 981 25.49 -12.41 -18.42
C ASP A 981 24.10 -12.53 -19.10
N THR A 982 23.16 -13.23 -18.46
CA THR A 982 21.74 -13.23 -18.81
C THR A 982 20.97 -12.08 -18.16
N ILE A 983 21.20 -11.79 -16.87
CA ILE A 983 20.59 -10.66 -16.16
C ILE A 983 20.97 -9.33 -16.84
N LEU A 984 22.24 -9.17 -17.22
CA LEU A 984 22.78 -7.94 -17.81
C LEU A 984 22.34 -7.67 -19.27
N LYS A 985 21.50 -8.54 -19.85
CA LYS A 985 20.73 -8.22 -21.07
C LYS A 985 19.58 -7.25 -20.79
N TYR A 986 19.06 -7.25 -19.56
CA TYR A 986 17.84 -6.54 -19.16
C TYR A 986 18.05 -5.49 -18.05
N PHE A 987 19.09 -5.66 -17.23
CA PHE A 987 19.43 -4.77 -16.12
C PHE A 987 20.79 -4.07 -16.34
N PRO A 988 20.97 -2.83 -15.85
CA PRO A 988 22.23 -2.11 -16.02
C PRO A 988 23.37 -2.77 -15.23
N ASP A 989 24.52 -2.97 -15.89
CA ASP A 989 25.74 -3.47 -15.27
C ASP A 989 26.23 -2.50 -14.17
N PRO A 990 26.26 -2.92 -12.89
CA PRO A 990 26.60 -2.05 -11.77
C PRO A 990 28.11 -1.76 -11.64
N LYS A 991 28.95 -2.27 -12.55
CA LYS A 991 30.41 -1.99 -12.64
C LYS A 991 31.21 -2.34 -11.38
N LEU A 992 30.67 -3.23 -10.54
CA LEU A 992 31.39 -3.81 -9.40
C LEU A 992 32.38 -4.90 -9.87
N PRO A 993 33.56 -5.02 -9.22
CA PRO A 993 34.52 -6.06 -9.54
C PRO A 993 34.01 -7.44 -9.07
N ILE A 994 34.15 -8.46 -9.92
CA ILE A 994 33.97 -9.86 -9.52
C ILE A 994 35.30 -10.35 -8.96
N THR A 995 35.32 -10.82 -7.71
CA THR A 995 36.49 -11.51 -7.15
C THR A 995 36.58 -12.94 -7.70
N PRO A 996 37.76 -13.40 -8.17
CA PRO A 996 37.93 -14.80 -8.57
C PRO A 996 37.84 -15.73 -7.34
N PRO A 997 37.56 -17.04 -7.55
CA PRO A 997 37.50 -18.04 -6.48
C PRO A 997 38.67 -17.97 -5.49
N ALA A 998 38.36 -17.95 -4.19
CA ALA A 998 39.34 -17.77 -3.14
C ALA A 998 40.21 -19.03 -2.97
N PRO A 999 41.56 -18.89 -2.93
CA PRO A 999 42.45 -20.03 -2.78
C PRO A 999 42.20 -20.72 -1.43
N LYS A 1000 41.99 -22.03 -1.48
CA LYS A 1000 41.80 -22.87 -0.28
C LYS A 1000 43.15 -23.42 0.19
N MET A 1001 43.41 -23.48 1.49
CA MET A 1001 44.67 -24.02 2.02
C MET A 1001 44.64 -25.54 2.21
N ALA A 1002 45.82 -26.15 2.23
CA ALA A 1002 46.00 -27.55 2.57
C ALA A 1002 46.56 -27.73 3.99
N LEU A 1003 45.95 -28.62 4.79
CA LEU A 1003 46.35 -28.95 6.16
C LEU A 1003 46.21 -30.45 6.39
N GLN A 1004 47.25 -31.12 6.88
CA GLN A 1004 47.19 -32.52 7.29
C GLN A 1004 47.32 -32.64 8.80
N TYR A 1005 46.36 -33.31 9.44
CA TYR A 1005 46.37 -33.52 10.89
C TYR A 1005 45.79 -34.87 11.30
N THR A 1006 46.43 -35.55 12.24
CA THR A 1006 45.94 -36.82 12.81
C THR A 1006 45.47 -36.59 14.26
N PRO A 1007 44.16 -36.59 14.53
CA PRO A 1007 43.63 -36.39 15.87
C PRO A 1007 43.91 -37.59 16.78
N ARG A 1008 43.96 -37.38 18.09
CA ARG A 1008 44.27 -38.42 19.08
C ARG A 1008 43.02 -38.83 19.84
N TYR A 1009 42.90 -40.12 20.16
CA TYR A 1009 41.84 -40.63 21.03
C TYR A 1009 41.88 -39.95 22.41
N MET A 1010 40.72 -39.54 22.93
CA MET A 1010 40.55 -38.80 24.18
C MET A 1010 39.74 -39.55 25.24
N GLY A 1011 38.79 -40.40 24.82
CA GLY A 1011 37.86 -41.15 25.67
C GLY A 1011 36.65 -41.64 24.87
N ASN A 1012 35.66 -42.21 25.56
CA ASN A 1012 34.40 -42.68 24.95
C ASN A 1012 33.19 -42.07 25.69
N LEU A 1013 32.10 -41.76 25.00
CA LEU A 1013 30.91 -41.14 25.61
C LEU A 1013 30.14 -42.07 26.55
N LEU A 1014 30.33 -43.39 26.46
CA LEU A 1014 29.71 -44.39 27.36
C LEU A 1014 30.48 -44.60 28.67
N ASP A 1015 31.69 -44.03 28.80
CA ASP A 1015 32.47 -44.08 30.03
C ASP A 1015 31.70 -43.41 31.18
N PRO A 1016 31.54 -44.03 32.36
CA PRO A 1016 30.73 -43.47 33.44
C PRO A 1016 31.18 -42.09 33.91
N VAL A 1017 32.48 -41.78 33.90
CA VAL A 1017 33.00 -40.46 34.29
C VAL A 1017 32.70 -39.42 33.22
N VAL A 1018 32.74 -39.81 31.94
CA VAL A 1018 32.31 -38.94 30.83
C VAL A 1018 30.80 -38.70 30.89
N LEU A 1019 29.97 -39.73 31.05
CA LEU A 1019 28.51 -39.60 31.18
C LEU A 1019 28.14 -38.66 32.34
N GLU A 1020 28.70 -38.87 33.53
CA GLU A 1020 28.45 -38.02 34.72
C GLU A 1020 28.78 -36.53 34.46
N HIS A 1021 29.86 -36.25 33.71
CA HIS A 1021 30.35 -34.89 33.50
C HIS A 1021 29.83 -34.20 32.23
N LEU A 1022 29.26 -34.94 31.29
CA LEU A 1022 28.75 -34.45 30.01
C LEU A 1022 27.21 -34.41 29.95
N SER A 1023 26.53 -35.18 30.80
CA SER A 1023 25.06 -35.20 30.83
C SER A 1023 24.52 -33.88 31.36
N ALA A 1024 23.76 -33.16 30.53
CA ALA A 1024 23.03 -31.96 30.96
C ALA A 1024 21.90 -32.30 31.95
N ARG A 1025 21.38 -33.53 31.88
CA ARG A 1025 20.33 -34.07 32.74
C ARG A 1025 20.43 -35.60 32.78
N ILE A 1026 20.06 -36.20 33.90
CA ILE A 1026 19.83 -37.65 34.04
C ILE A 1026 18.41 -37.82 34.58
N VAL A 1027 17.60 -38.68 33.95
CA VAL A 1027 16.18 -38.87 34.29
C VAL A 1027 15.86 -40.36 34.37
N THR A 1028 15.11 -40.77 35.38
CA THR A 1028 14.53 -42.12 35.46
C THR A 1028 13.02 -42.07 35.22
N ASN A 1029 12.49 -42.89 34.32
CA ASN A 1029 11.05 -43.00 34.06
C ASN A 1029 10.62 -44.45 33.80
N HIS A 1030 9.34 -44.75 33.95
CA HIS A 1030 8.82 -46.11 33.70
C HIS A 1030 8.91 -46.51 32.21
N LEU A 1031 8.65 -45.57 31.31
CA LEU A 1031 8.79 -45.71 29.85
C LEU A 1031 9.92 -44.80 29.33
N PRO A 1032 10.43 -45.03 28.10
CA PRO A 1032 11.29 -44.06 27.44
C PRO A 1032 10.62 -42.68 27.34
N MET A 1033 11.42 -41.61 27.32
CA MET A 1033 10.96 -40.24 27.10
C MET A 1033 11.58 -39.70 25.81
N THR A 1034 10.82 -38.92 25.04
CA THR A 1034 11.34 -38.22 23.86
C THR A 1034 12.39 -37.17 24.24
N PHE A 1035 13.20 -36.74 23.26
CA PHE A 1035 14.13 -35.61 23.39
C PHE A 1035 13.40 -34.37 23.94
N GLU A 1036 12.22 -34.07 23.36
CA GLU A 1036 11.34 -32.98 23.76
C GLU A 1036 10.90 -33.12 25.22
N ALA A 1037 10.45 -34.30 25.66
CA ALA A 1037 10.05 -34.54 27.05
C ALA A 1037 11.23 -34.47 28.05
N LEU A 1038 12.46 -34.73 27.59
CA LEU A 1038 13.68 -34.53 28.37
C LEU A 1038 14.13 -33.05 28.41
N ASN A 1039 13.54 -32.19 27.59
CA ASN A 1039 13.94 -30.80 27.28
C ASN A 1039 15.33 -30.71 26.62
N GLN A 1040 15.54 -31.54 25.60
CA GLN A 1040 16.72 -31.56 24.74
C GLN A 1040 16.30 -31.42 23.27
N ILE A 1041 17.03 -30.62 22.49
CA ILE A 1041 16.69 -30.28 21.10
C ILE A 1041 17.52 -31.10 20.10
N SER A 1042 18.78 -31.34 20.44
CA SER A 1042 19.93 -31.60 19.58
C SER A 1042 20.75 -32.80 20.08
N GLY A 1043 21.79 -33.22 19.35
CA GLY A 1043 22.75 -34.21 19.86
C GLY A 1043 22.21 -35.63 20.05
N LEU A 1044 22.55 -36.24 21.19
CA LEU A 1044 22.32 -37.65 21.52
C LEU A 1044 21.57 -37.83 22.86
N VAL A 1045 20.77 -38.89 22.99
CA VAL A 1045 20.25 -39.36 24.29
C VAL A 1045 20.59 -40.84 24.47
N LEU A 1046 21.24 -41.17 25.59
CA LEU A 1046 21.46 -42.57 25.97
C LEU A 1046 20.30 -43.07 26.82
N TYR A 1047 19.60 -44.09 26.34
CA TYR A 1047 18.58 -44.84 27.06
C TYR A 1047 19.19 -46.13 27.63
N GLU A 1048 19.14 -46.31 28.94
CA GLU A 1048 19.68 -47.47 29.65
C GLU A 1048 18.59 -48.18 30.46
N ALA A 1049 18.51 -49.51 30.33
CA ALA A 1049 17.58 -50.37 31.08
C ALA A 1049 18.18 -51.75 31.35
N LEU A 1050 17.49 -52.59 32.13
CA LEU A 1050 17.86 -53.97 32.39
C LEU A 1050 16.97 -54.94 31.61
N ILE A 1051 17.60 -55.86 30.86
CA ILE A 1051 16.96 -57.01 30.23
C ILE A 1051 16.64 -58.02 31.35
N PRO A 1052 15.38 -58.47 31.50
CA PRO A 1052 15.01 -59.49 32.49
C PRO A 1052 15.81 -60.80 32.33
N ASP A 1053 16.19 -61.40 33.46
CA ASP A 1053 17.08 -62.56 33.56
C ASP A 1053 16.40 -63.92 33.30
N ASP A 1054 15.07 -63.91 33.21
CA ASP A 1054 14.24 -65.02 32.76
C ASP A 1054 14.18 -65.15 31.22
N ILE A 1055 14.60 -64.14 30.45
CA ILE A 1055 14.65 -64.20 28.98
C ILE A 1055 15.91 -64.96 28.53
N ARG A 1056 15.77 -66.29 28.37
CA ARG A 1056 16.88 -67.22 28.09
C ARG A 1056 16.98 -67.73 26.63
N THR A 1057 16.37 -67.02 25.69
CA THR A 1057 16.54 -67.28 24.24
C THR A 1057 17.87 -66.70 23.76
N ASP A 1058 18.54 -67.35 22.79
CA ASP A 1058 19.75 -66.82 22.17
C ASP A 1058 19.68 -66.95 20.62
N PRO A 1059 19.79 -65.85 19.85
CA PRO A 1059 19.77 -64.46 20.30
C PRO A 1059 18.40 -64.04 20.86
N ARG A 1060 18.39 -62.99 21.69
CA ARG A 1060 17.19 -62.28 22.15
C ARG A 1060 16.85 -61.21 21.10
N LYS A 1061 15.62 -61.14 20.58
CA LYS A 1061 15.24 -60.13 19.56
C LYS A 1061 14.89 -58.80 20.21
N LEU A 1062 15.73 -57.78 20.07
CA LEU A 1062 15.31 -56.38 20.33
C LEU A 1062 14.36 -55.91 19.22
N THR A 1063 13.29 -55.24 19.61
CA THR A 1063 12.36 -54.53 18.72
C THR A 1063 12.09 -53.15 19.31
N VAL A 1064 12.31 -52.09 18.52
CA VAL A 1064 11.99 -50.69 18.85
C VAL A 1064 11.31 -50.09 17.61
N PRO A 1065 9.97 -50.15 17.50
CA PRO A 1065 9.27 -49.74 16.28
C PRO A 1065 9.51 -48.27 15.95
N ASP A 1066 9.31 -47.40 16.93
CA ASP A 1066 9.31 -45.93 16.77
C ASP A 1066 10.60 -45.31 17.34
N VAL A 1067 11.73 -45.57 16.66
CA VAL A 1067 13.04 -44.99 16.98
C VAL A 1067 13.36 -43.84 16.03
N HIS A 1068 13.46 -42.62 16.57
CA HIS A 1068 13.66 -41.39 15.81
C HIS A 1068 15.01 -40.73 16.18
N ASP A 1069 16.07 -40.78 15.36
CA ASP A 1069 16.12 -41.28 13.97
C ASP A 1069 17.08 -42.47 13.81
N ARG A 1070 18.21 -42.48 14.51
CA ARG A 1070 19.20 -43.56 14.40
C ARG A 1070 19.77 -43.91 15.75
N ALA A 1071 19.82 -45.19 16.07
CA ALA A 1071 20.19 -45.65 17.40
C ALA A 1071 21.26 -46.73 17.42
N TYR A 1072 22.29 -46.50 18.21
CA TYR A 1072 23.46 -47.34 18.37
C TYR A 1072 23.26 -48.21 19.61
N VAL A 1073 23.16 -49.53 19.41
CA VAL A 1073 22.72 -50.48 20.45
C VAL A 1073 23.92 -51.22 21.04
N PHE A 1074 23.96 -51.30 22.36
CA PHE A 1074 24.99 -51.97 23.14
C PHE A 1074 24.34 -52.86 24.22
N VAL A 1075 25.00 -53.95 24.61
CA VAL A 1075 24.69 -54.69 25.84
C VAL A 1075 25.96 -54.73 26.69
N GLY A 1076 25.86 -54.24 27.93
CA GLY A 1076 27.04 -53.82 28.69
C GLY A 1076 27.77 -52.70 27.95
N ASP A 1077 29.04 -52.95 27.61
CA ASP A 1077 29.89 -52.06 26.80
C ASP A 1077 30.16 -52.65 25.38
N ARG A 1078 29.52 -53.78 25.04
CA ARG A 1078 29.66 -54.43 23.72
C ARG A 1078 28.64 -53.83 22.74
N PHE A 1079 29.13 -53.24 21.66
CA PHE A 1079 28.30 -52.81 20.53
C PHE A 1079 27.67 -54.02 19.83
N VAL A 1080 26.41 -53.87 19.39
CA VAL A 1080 25.61 -54.92 18.74
C VAL A 1080 25.22 -54.53 17.31
N GLY A 1081 24.85 -53.27 17.08
CA GLY A 1081 24.41 -52.82 15.76
C GLY A 1081 23.68 -51.48 15.80
N VAL A 1082 23.06 -51.13 14.68
CA VAL A 1082 22.36 -49.85 14.48
C VAL A 1082 20.91 -50.10 14.09
N LEU A 1083 19.98 -49.46 14.79
CA LEU A 1083 18.60 -49.25 14.38
C LEU A 1083 18.52 -47.94 13.59
N SER A 1084 17.66 -47.87 12.58
CA SER A 1084 17.67 -46.80 11.57
C SER A 1084 16.26 -46.54 11.06
N ARG A 1085 15.71 -45.36 11.38
CA ARG A 1085 14.44 -44.85 10.83
C ARG A 1085 14.52 -44.76 9.32
N GLU A 1086 15.61 -44.24 8.78
CA GLU A 1086 15.78 -43.96 7.36
C GLU A 1086 15.61 -45.24 6.49
N ASN A 1087 15.99 -46.40 7.05
CA ASN A 1087 16.02 -47.70 6.38
C ASN A 1087 15.01 -48.72 6.98
N GLU A 1088 14.06 -48.28 7.80
CA GLU A 1088 13.06 -49.12 8.49
C GLU A 1088 13.66 -50.23 9.40
N ILE A 1089 14.92 -50.08 9.85
CA ILE A 1089 15.61 -51.09 10.67
C ILE A 1089 15.23 -50.91 12.15
N ASN A 1090 14.11 -51.52 12.52
CA ASN A 1090 13.51 -51.46 13.86
C ASN A 1090 13.80 -52.68 14.77
N THR A 1091 14.62 -53.65 14.33
CA THR A 1091 14.96 -54.86 15.11
C THR A 1091 16.44 -55.25 15.04
N LEU A 1092 16.97 -55.84 16.12
CA LEU A 1092 18.34 -56.37 16.20
C LEU A 1092 18.42 -57.65 17.07
N PRO A 1093 19.32 -58.61 16.75
CA PRO A 1093 19.62 -59.73 17.63
C PRO A 1093 20.61 -59.33 18.74
N LEU A 1094 20.20 -59.43 20.01
CA LEU A 1094 21.06 -59.26 21.17
C LEU A 1094 21.59 -60.64 21.63
N PRO A 1095 22.91 -60.83 21.82
CA PRO A 1095 23.43 -62.11 22.27
C PRO A 1095 23.14 -62.35 23.76
N LEU A 1096 23.03 -63.61 24.18
CA LEU A 1096 22.78 -63.98 25.57
C LEU A 1096 24.00 -63.71 26.48
N ASP A 1097 25.22 -63.80 25.95
CA ASP A 1097 26.48 -63.59 26.67
C ASP A 1097 26.78 -62.11 27.02
N GLY A 1098 26.14 -61.15 26.35
CA GLY A 1098 26.42 -59.72 26.49
C GLY A 1098 26.03 -59.09 27.83
N GLY A 1099 25.42 -59.86 28.74
CA GLY A 1099 24.94 -59.40 30.04
C GLY A 1099 23.47 -58.93 30.02
N GLN A 1100 23.13 -58.05 30.97
CA GLN A 1100 21.76 -57.58 31.22
C GLN A 1100 21.53 -56.09 30.95
N ARG A 1101 22.56 -55.24 30.98
CA ARG A 1101 22.39 -53.78 30.79
C ARG A 1101 22.22 -53.46 29.30
N LEU A 1102 20.99 -53.19 28.86
CA LEU A 1102 20.69 -52.70 27.53
C LEU A 1102 20.96 -51.19 27.47
N ARG A 1103 21.69 -50.75 26.45
CA ARG A 1103 21.99 -49.35 26.16
C ARG A 1103 21.66 -49.02 24.72
N ILE A 1104 20.92 -47.95 24.51
CA ILE A 1104 20.48 -47.47 23.20
C ILE A 1104 20.82 -45.98 23.14
N MET A 1105 21.88 -45.62 22.41
CA MET A 1105 22.24 -44.21 22.17
C MET A 1105 21.50 -43.74 20.92
N VAL A 1106 20.55 -42.83 21.04
CA VAL A 1106 19.75 -42.32 19.91
C VAL A 1106 20.26 -40.95 19.46
N GLU A 1107 20.35 -40.75 18.15
CA GLU A 1107 20.66 -39.50 17.47
C GLU A 1107 19.39 -38.87 16.85
N ASN A 1108 19.16 -37.58 17.13
CA ASN A 1108 18.29 -36.75 16.29
C ASN A 1108 19.08 -36.34 15.03
N GLN A 1109 18.65 -36.77 13.84
CA GLN A 1109 19.30 -36.45 12.57
C GLN A 1109 18.80 -35.14 11.93
N GLY A 1110 17.65 -34.62 12.38
CA GLY A 1110 16.99 -33.41 11.88
C GLY A 1110 15.47 -33.64 11.86
N ARG A 1111 14.68 -32.70 12.40
CA ARG A 1111 13.20 -32.77 12.37
C ARG A 1111 12.68 -32.49 10.96
N ILE A 1112 11.60 -33.18 10.59
CA ILE A 1112 10.97 -33.02 9.27
C ILE A 1112 10.66 -31.54 8.99
N ASN A 1113 11.18 -31.05 7.86
CA ASN A 1113 11.17 -29.65 7.43
C ASN A 1113 9.94 -29.29 6.59
N PHE A 1114 9.38 -30.26 5.84
CA PHE A 1114 8.30 -30.09 4.88
C PHE A 1114 7.10 -31.00 5.19
N GLY A 1115 5.89 -30.45 5.09
CA GLY A 1115 4.68 -31.11 5.53
C GLY A 1115 4.46 -30.98 7.04
N ILE A 1116 4.29 -32.10 7.76
CA ILE A 1116 3.96 -32.11 9.19
C ILE A 1116 5.24 -32.04 10.05
N ALA A 1117 5.51 -30.86 10.63
CA ALA A 1117 6.72 -30.58 11.41
C ALA A 1117 6.71 -31.11 12.86
N ASN A 1118 5.63 -31.77 13.33
CA ASN A 1118 5.51 -32.37 14.67
C ASN A 1118 6.32 -33.67 14.82
N ASP A 1119 7.61 -33.63 14.50
CA ASP A 1119 8.49 -34.80 14.42
C ASP A 1119 9.33 -34.99 15.71
N PHE A 1120 8.71 -35.59 16.73
CA PHE A 1120 9.35 -35.93 18.01
C PHE A 1120 10.55 -36.87 17.83
N LYS A 1121 11.56 -36.76 18.72
CA LYS A 1121 12.84 -37.47 18.61
C LYS A 1121 13.14 -38.35 19.83
N GLY A 1122 14.06 -39.30 19.66
CA GLY A 1122 14.41 -40.30 20.66
C GLY A 1122 13.69 -41.63 20.45
N ILE A 1123 13.45 -42.36 21.53
CA ILE A 1123 12.52 -43.50 21.51
C ILE A 1123 11.12 -42.94 21.79
N VAL A 1124 10.23 -43.00 20.79
CA VAL A 1124 8.89 -42.41 20.84
C VAL A 1124 7.83 -43.43 21.27
N GLY A 1125 8.05 -44.71 20.97
CA GLY A 1125 7.18 -45.83 21.30
C GLY A 1125 7.80 -46.84 22.28
N ASN A 1126 7.21 -48.04 22.35
CA ASN A 1126 7.58 -49.05 23.32
C ASN A 1126 8.78 -49.90 22.85
N VAL A 1127 9.58 -50.39 23.81
CA VAL A 1127 10.77 -51.23 23.55
C VAL A 1127 10.48 -52.67 23.99
N TYR A 1128 10.73 -53.65 23.11
CA TYR A 1128 10.49 -55.06 23.38
C TYR A 1128 11.76 -55.89 23.26
N VAL A 1129 11.92 -56.86 24.17
CA VAL A 1129 12.83 -58.01 23.98
C VAL A 1129 11.98 -59.26 23.79
N ASN A 1130 12.11 -59.88 22.63
CA ASN A 1130 11.19 -60.86 22.04
C ASN A 1130 9.77 -60.28 21.94
N THR A 1131 8.93 -60.55 22.94
CA THR A 1131 7.54 -60.06 23.08
C THR A 1131 7.29 -59.36 24.42
N ARG A 1132 8.32 -59.24 25.27
CA ARG A 1132 8.21 -58.61 26.59
C ARG A 1132 8.68 -57.16 26.52
N GLU A 1133 7.80 -56.25 26.95
CA GLU A 1133 8.08 -54.83 27.04
C GLU A 1133 9.12 -54.54 28.15
N ILE A 1134 10.00 -53.56 27.90
CA ILE A 1134 11.09 -53.17 28.78
C ILE A 1134 10.77 -51.84 29.44
N PHE A 1135 10.86 -51.82 30.77
CA PHE A 1135 10.46 -50.70 31.62
C PHE A 1135 11.63 -50.21 32.49
N ASN A 1136 11.40 -49.08 33.17
CA ASN A 1136 12.28 -48.46 34.16
C ASN A 1136 13.62 -48.00 33.54
N TRP A 1137 13.50 -47.06 32.62
CA TRP A 1137 14.59 -46.49 31.83
C TRP A 1137 15.31 -45.37 32.59
N THR A 1138 16.64 -45.37 32.51
CA THR A 1138 17.50 -44.24 32.87
C THR A 1138 17.98 -43.57 31.59
N MET A 1139 17.77 -42.26 31.46
CA MET A 1139 18.06 -41.48 30.26
C MET A 1139 19.08 -40.39 30.58
N TYR A 1140 20.12 -40.30 29.76
CA TYR A 1140 21.21 -39.34 29.88
C TYR A 1140 21.17 -38.36 28.70
N SER A 1141 20.98 -37.08 28.99
CA SER A 1141 20.86 -36.01 28.00
C SER A 1141 22.21 -35.48 27.56
N LEU A 1142 22.59 -35.66 26.29
CA LEU A 1142 23.87 -35.22 25.71
C LEU A 1142 23.61 -34.26 24.52
N PRO A 1143 23.35 -32.96 24.73
CA PRO A 1143 23.03 -32.02 23.65
C PRO A 1143 24.16 -31.79 22.63
N LEU A 1144 25.43 -31.87 23.08
CA LEU A 1144 26.63 -31.71 22.23
C LEU A 1144 26.66 -30.41 21.39
N GLU A 1145 26.06 -29.33 21.90
CA GLU A 1145 25.97 -28.04 21.21
C GLU A 1145 27.31 -27.26 21.22
N ASP A 1146 28.13 -27.46 22.27
CA ASP A 1146 29.45 -26.84 22.45
C ASP A 1146 30.51 -27.87 22.89
N SER A 1147 31.77 -27.58 22.55
CA SER A 1147 32.94 -28.40 22.84
C SER A 1147 33.60 -28.17 24.21
N GLU A 1148 33.29 -27.13 24.97
CA GLU A 1148 33.87 -26.94 26.32
C GLU A 1148 33.39 -28.04 27.27
N ALA A 1149 32.10 -28.39 27.24
CA ALA A 1149 31.55 -29.49 28.03
C ALA A 1149 32.26 -30.82 27.72
N ILE A 1150 32.42 -31.15 26.43
CA ILE A 1150 33.15 -32.32 25.96
C ILE A 1150 34.61 -32.28 26.44
N THR A 1151 35.29 -31.13 26.27
CA THR A 1151 36.68 -30.94 26.69
C THR A 1151 36.84 -31.07 28.21
N SER A 1152 35.87 -30.59 28.99
CA SER A 1152 35.84 -30.69 30.45
C SER A 1152 35.68 -32.14 30.91
N ALA A 1153 34.72 -32.88 30.33
CA ALA A 1153 34.52 -34.31 30.59
C ALA A 1153 35.77 -35.13 30.23
N MET A 1154 36.39 -34.90 29.08
CA MET A 1154 37.64 -35.57 28.68
C MET A 1154 38.81 -35.22 29.63
N ARG A 1155 38.91 -33.97 30.10
CA ARG A 1155 39.90 -33.55 31.12
C ARG A 1155 39.65 -34.24 32.47
N LYS A 1156 38.40 -34.57 32.84
CA LYS A 1156 38.02 -35.29 34.06
C LYS A 1156 38.32 -36.79 33.93
N HIS A 1157 37.87 -37.44 32.86
CA HIS A 1157 38.19 -38.83 32.51
C HIS A 1157 39.71 -39.08 32.53
N ARG A 1158 40.49 -38.24 31.81
CA ARG A 1158 41.96 -38.33 31.80
C ARG A 1158 42.63 -38.10 33.17
N LYS A 1159 41.96 -37.45 34.14
CA LYS A 1159 42.44 -37.34 35.54
C LYS A 1159 42.10 -38.59 36.36
N HIS A 1160 40.91 -39.18 36.15
CA HIS A 1160 40.44 -40.37 36.85
C HIS A 1160 41.28 -41.60 36.49
N HIS A 1161 41.36 -41.94 35.20
CA HIS A 1161 42.07 -43.13 34.72
C HIS A 1161 43.60 -43.00 34.79
N ARG A 1162 44.14 -41.83 35.15
CA ARG A 1162 45.59 -41.60 35.34
C ARG A 1162 46.21 -42.41 36.51
N LYS A 1163 45.39 -43.09 37.30
CA LYS A 1163 45.81 -44.01 38.39
C LYS A 1163 45.65 -45.50 38.04
N ALA A 1164 45.06 -45.85 36.91
CA ALA A 1164 44.80 -47.23 36.51
C ALA A 1164 45.38 -47.46 35.10
N SER A 1165 46.53 -48.13 35.03
CA SER A 1165 47.26 -48.33 33.77
C SER A 1165 47.79 -49.77 33.63
N THR A 1166 47.10 -50.57 32.83
CA THR A 1166 47.62 -51.83 32.24
C THR A 1166 46.83 -52.25 31.00
N GLU A 1167 45.52 -52.00 30.95
CA GLU A 1167 44.69 -52.41 29.80
C GLU A 1167 44.82 -51.49 28.60
N THR A 1168 44.94 -52.08 27.42
CA THR A 1168 44.87 -51.38 26.13
C THR A 1168 43.44 -50.97 25.84
N ALA A 1169 43.16 -49.66 25.83
CA ALA A 1169 41.84 -49.14 25.51
C ALA A 1169 41.36 -49.64 24.13
N ARG A 1170 40.30 -50.47 24.12
CA ARG A 1170 39.62 -50.88 22.89
C ARG A 1170 38.79 -49.72 22.36
N VAL A 1171 39.04 -49.31 21.12
CA VAL A 1171 38.31 -48.21 20.49
C VAL A 1171 36.99 -48.74 19.94
N THR A 1172 35.91 -48.45 20.67
CA THR A 1172 34.52 -48.80 20.35
C THR A 1172 33.77 -47.61 19.75
N PRO A 1173 32.55 -47.78 19.20
CA PRO A 1173 31.73 -46.65 18.76
C PRO A 1173 31.39 -45.72 19.94
N MET A 1174 31.02 -44.47 19.64
CA MET A 1174 30.93 -43.35 20.60
C MET A 1174 32.29 -42.86 21.13
N SER A 1175 33.35 -43.04 20.34
CA SER A 1175 34.70 -42.58 20.68
C SER A 1175 34.91 -41.09 20.36
N VAL A 1176 35.58 -40.38 21.27
CA VAL A 1176 35.96 -38.97 21.13
C VAL A 1176 37.45 -38.87 20.79
N TYR A 1177 37.76 -38.07 19.77
CA TYR A 1177 39.12 -37.76 19.32
C TYR A 1177 39.32 -36.25 19.29
N GLY A 1178 40.57 -35.82 19.30
CA GLY A 1178 40.89 -34.41 19.09
C GLY A 1178 42.33 -34.04 19.41
N GLY A 1179 42.57 -32.74 19.45
CA GLY A 1179 43.85 -32.14 19.80
C GLY A 1179 44.03 -30.75 19.19
N TYR A 1180 45.20 -30.18 19.41
CA TYR A 1180 45.56 -28.85 18.88
C TYR A 1180 46.42 -28.95 17.62
N PHE A 1181 46.23 -28.00 16.70
CA PHE A 1181 47.07 -27.80 15.51
C PHE A 1181 47.35 -26.32 15.24
N ASP A 1182 48.50 -26.05 14.63
CA ASP A 1182 48.96 -24.71 14.24
C ASP A 1182 48.97 -24.57 12.71
N ILE A 1183 48.82 -23.35 12.21
CA ILE A 1183 48.87 -23.05 10.77
C ILE A 1183 50.26 -22.49 10.44
N GLY A 1184 50.98 -23.15 9.53
CA GLY A 1184 52.34 -22.73 9.12
C GLY A 1184 52.39 -21.64 8.05
N SER A 1185 51.27 -21.38 7.36
CA SER A 1185 51.13 -20.29 6.38
C SER A 1185 51.05 -18.94 7.07
N SER A 1186 51.69 -17.89 6.52
CA SER A 1186 51.54 -16.51 6.99
C SER A 1186 50.15 -15.91 6.76
N THR A 1187 49.32 -16.58 5.96
CA THR A 1187 47.94 -16.18 5.65
C THR A 1187 47.01 -17.36 5.93
N ILE A 1188 45.98 -17.14 6.75
CA ILE A 1188 44.91 -18.11 6.98
C ILE A 1188 43.92 -18.01 5.81
N LEU A 1189 43.66 -19.15 5.16
CA LEU A 1189 42.71 -19.28 4.06
C LEU A 1189 41.55 -20.18 4.48
N ASP A 1190 40.50 -20.25 3.68
CA ASP A 1190 39.42 -21.21 3.89
C ASP A 1190 39.90 -22.63 3.53
N THR A 1191 39.29 -23.67 4.10
CA THR A 1191 39.67 -25.08 3.84
C THR A 1191 38.45 -25.98 3.86
N TYR A 1192 38.60 -27.17 3.29
CA TYR A 1192 37.68 -28.29 3.51
C TYR A 1192 38.30 -29.31 4.46
N LEU A 1193 37.47 -30.14 5.08
CA LEU A 1193 37.84 -31.18 6.02
C LEU A 1193 37.45 -32.55 5.44
N ASP A 1194 38.43 -33.28 4.88
CA ASP A 1194 38.20 -34.64 4.36
C ASP A 1194 38.03 -35.65 5.51
N MET A 1195 36.84 -36.26 5.57
CA MET A 1195 36.49 -37.29 6.54
C MET A 1195 36.63 -38.71 5.97
N SER A 1196 37.22 -38.88 4.78
CA SER A 1196 37.51 -40.18 4.19
C SER A 1196 38.17 -41.15 5.17
N GLY A 1197 37.68 -42.38 5.21
CA GLY A 1197 38.12 -43.41 6.15
C GLY A 1197 37.41 -43.42 7.50
N TRP A 1198 36.73 -42.34 7.92
CA TRP A 1198 35.88 -42.31 9.12
C TRP A 1198 34.50 -42.97 8.88
N GLY A 1199 33.66 -43.06 9.91
CA GLY A 1199 32.33 -43.68 9.89
C GLY A 1199 31.21 -42.65 9.77
N LYS A 1200 30.65 -42.26 10.92
CA LYS A 1200 29.64 -41.19 11.03
C LYS A 1200 29.85 -40.41 12.32
N GLY A 1201 29.59 -39.11 12.34
CA GLY A 1201 29.67 -38.36 13.58
C GLY A 1201 29.56 -36.84 13.46
N LEU A 1202 30.19 -36.14 14.40
CA LEU A 1202 30.26 -34.68 14.50
C LEU A 1202 31.71 -34.19 14.52
N VAL A 1203 31.93 -32.96 14.05
CA VAL A 1203 33.20 -32.25 14.19
C VAL A 1203 33.01 -30.88 14.82
N PHE A 1204 33.95 -30.49 15.68
CA PHE A 1204 34.05 -29.16 16.27
C PHE A 1204 35.41 -28.52 15.93
N ILE A 1205 35.39 -27.25 15.55
CA ILE A 1205 36.57 -26.40 15.33
C ILE A 1205 36.50 -25.20 16.29
N ASN A 1206 37.50 -25.05 17.15
CA ASN A 1206 37.68 -23.89 18.03
C ASN A 1206 36.48 -23.51 18.93
N GLY A 1207 35.60 -24.47 19.24
CA GLY A 1207 34.34 -24.26 19.97
C GLY A 1207 33.11 -24.65 19.14
N ILE A 1208 33.12 -24.27 17.86
CA ILE A 1208 31.97 -24.32 16.97
C ILE A 1208 31.77 -25.72 16.41
N ASN A 1209 30.56 -26.27 16.55
CA ASN A 1209 30.13 -27.50 15.87
C ASN A 1209 29.94 -27.20 14.37
N ILE A 1210 30.81 -27.73 13.52
CA ILE A 1210 30.77 -27.50 12.07
C ILE A 1210 29.82 -28.45 11.32
N GLY A 1211 29.13 -29.33 12.05
CA GLY A 1211 28.08 -30.19 11.52
C GLY A 1211 28.41 -31.69 11.50
N ARG A 1212 27.64 -32.43 10.69
CA ARG A 1212 27.67 -33.90 10.64
C ARG A 1212 28.58 -34.38 9.51
N TYR A 1213 29.30 -35.47 9.73
CA TYR A 1213 30.00 -36.21 8.67
C TYR A 1213 29.42 -37.62 8.51
N TRP A 1214 29.30 -38.10 7.27
CA TRP A 1214 28.89 -39.49 6.99
C TRP A 1214 29.43 -40.04 5.65
N PRO A 1215 30.76 -40.03 5.42
CA PRO A 1215 31.39 -40.44 4.17
C PRO A 1215 31.31 -41.95 3.89
N SER A 1216 30.96 -42.78 4.89
CA SER A 1216 30.63 -44.19 4.66
C SER A 1216 29.33 -44.38 3.86
N THR A 1217 28.49 -43.34 3.82
CA THR A 1217 27.23 -43.28 3.07
C THR A 1217 27.38 -42.32 1.89
N GLY A 1218 27.60 -41.03 2.13
CA GLY A 1218 27.54 -39.97 1.10
C GLY A 1218 26.13 -39.36 0.93
N PRO A 1219 25.95 -38.42 -0.03
CA PRO A 1219 26.92 -38.05 -1.06
C PRO A 1219 28.09 -37.20 -0.55
N GLN A 1220 27.89 -36.35 0.44
CA GLN A 1220 28.91 -35.45 1.00
C GLN A 1220 30.05 -36.23 1.72
N VAL A 1221 31.30 -35.94 1.35
CA VAL A 1221 32.51 -36.48 1.99
C VAL A 1221 33.25 -35.44 2.84
N THR A 1222 33.32 -34.20 2.37
CA THR A 1222 34.04 -33.09 3.02
C THR A 1222 33.11 -32.09 3.71
N LEU A 1223 33.54 -31.51 4.83
CA LEU A 1223 32.87 -30.36 5.46
C LEU A 1223 33.64 -29.06 5.16
N TYR A 1224 32.92 -27.95 4.95
CA TYR A 1224 33.53 -26.63 4.79
C TYR A 1224 34.01 -26.06 6.13
N VAL A 1225 35.18 -25.39 6.13
CA VAL A 1225 35.76 -24.72 7.30
C VAL A 1225 36.31 -23.36 6.86
N SER A 1226 35.56 -22.29 7.13
CA SER A 1226 36.01 -20.94 6.81
C SER A 1226 37.18 -20.48 7.70
N LYS A 1227 38.07 -19.66 7.13
CA LYS A 1227 39.21 -19.00 7.78
C LYS A 1227 38.82 -18.24 9.05
N TYR A 1228 37.60 -17.72 9.14
CA TYR A 1228 37.11 -16.97 10.30
C TYR A 1228 36.87 -17.85 11.54
N LEU A 1229 36.78 -19.17 11.37
CA LEU A 1229 36.78 -20.13 12.49
C LEU A 1229 38.20 -20.49 12.96
N LEU A 1230 39.25 -20.06 12.24
CA LEU A 1230 40.62 -20.50 12.41
C LEU A 1230 41.54 -19.39 12.94
N LYS A 1231 42.65 -19.81 13.55
CA LYS A 1231 43.65 -18.98 14.21
C LYS A 1231 45.04 -19.40 13.75
N GLN A 1232 46.03 -18.52 13.88
CA GLN A 1232 47.40 -18.84 13.46
C GLN A 1232 47.98 -20.03 14.24
N GLN A 1233 47.63 -20.15 15.52
CA GLN A 1233 48.10 -21.19 16.44
C GLN A 1233 46.98 -21.65 17.37
N SER A 1234 47.17 -22.82 17.99
CA SER A 1234 46.29 -23.42 19.00
C SER A 1234 44.84 -23.65 18.54
N ASN A 1235 44.65 -24.08 17.28
CA ASN A 1235 43.34 -24.50 16.79
C ASN A 1235 42.94 -25.83 17.43
N LEU A 1236 41.77 -25.89 18.06
CA LEU A 1236 41.23 -27.13 18.63
C LEU A 1236 40.34 -27.84 17.61
N LEU A 1237 40.71 -29.07 17.24
CA LEU A 1237 39.85 -30.04 16.55
C LEU A 1237 39.31 -31.05 17.56
N ILE A 1238 38.00 -31.29 17.56
CA ILE A 1238 37.36 -32.42 18.26
C ILE A 1238 36.45 -33.15 17.27
N ILE A 1239 36.48 -34.48 17.30
CA ILE A 1239 35.66 -35.37 16.47
C ILE A 1239 34.98 -36.39 17.40
N ILE A 1240 33.69 -36.65 17.19
CA ILE A 1240 32.97 -37.74 17.85
C ILE A 1240 32.61 -38.75 16.76
N GLU A 1241 32.97 -40.03 16.93
CA GLU A 1241 32.72 -41.12 15.97
C GLU A 1241 31.70 -42.11 16.54
N TYR A 1242 30.61 -42.32 15.79
CA TYR A 1242 29.42 -43.05 16.21
C TYR A 1242 29.38 -44.51 15.76
N GLN A 1243 30.20 -44.94 14.78
CA GLN A 1243 29.99 -46.21 14.07
C GLN A 1243 31.21 -47.13 14.01
N LYS A 1244 32.44 -46.62 13.82
CA LYS A 1244 33.62 -47.48 13.61
C LYS A 1244 34.31 -47.91 14.91
N GLU A 1245 34.48 -49.22 15.09
CA GLU A 1245 35.57 -49.77 15.91
C GLU A 1245 36.92 -49.59 15.20
N SER A 1246 38.02 -49.45 15.96
CA SER A 1246 39.38 -49.52 15.41
C SER A 1246 40.26 -50.44 16.25
N THR A 1247 41.06 -51.29 15.61
CA THR A 1247 41.91 -52.26 16.28
C THR A 1247 43.05 -51.56 17.05
N PRO A 1248 43.26 -51.82 18.35
CA PRO A 1248 44.39 -51.24 19.08
C PRO A 1248 45.73 -51.77 18.55
N ILE A 1249 46.69 -50.87 18.37
CA ILE A 1249 48.06 -51.21 17.93
C ILE A 1249 48.81 -51.92 19.07
N LEU A 1250 49.41 -53.08 18.77
CA LEU A 1250 50.31 -53.80 19.68
C LEU A 1250 51.58 -52.97 19.98
N PRO A 1251 52.18 -53.08 21.18
CA PRO A 1251 53.15 -52.10 21.68
C PRO A 1251 54.58 -52.24 21.10
N GLU A 1252 54.75 -52.09 19.79
CA GLU A 1252 56.08 -51.84 19.18
C GLU A 1252 55.99 -51.22 17.76
N GLY A 1253 56.96 -50.37 17.40
CA GLY A 1253 57.36 -50.17 15.99
C GLY A 1253 56.78 -49.01 15.17
N ASN A 1254 55.57 -48.49 15.40
CA ASN A 1254 55.06 -47.26 14.73
C ASN A 1254 53.79 -46.70 15.41
N ARG A 1255 53.70 -45.38 15.64
CA ARG A 1255 52.63 -44.79 16.49
C ARG A 1255 51.46 -44.13 15.76
N ASP A 1256 51.56 -43.88 14.45
CA ASP A 1256 50.70 -42.89 13.77
C ASP A 1256 49.86 -43.46 12.61
N ARG A 1257 49.40 -44.72 12.69
CA ARG A 1257 48.71 -45.42 11.57
C ARG A 1257 47.37 -46.14 11.84
N ALA A 1258 46.72 -45.90 12.99
CA ALA A 1258 45.38 -46.47 13.27
C ALA A 1258 44.21 -45.47 13.13
N VAL A 1259 44.48 -44.15 13.21
CA VAL A 1259 43.47 -43.10 13.01
C VAL A 1259 43.67 -42.49 11.63
N PRO A 1260 42.63 -42.31 10.79
CA PRO A 1260 42.78 -41.65 9.50
C PRO A 1260 43.25 -40.20 9.70
N SER A 1261 44.27 -39.79 8.95
CA SER A 1261 44.67 -38.37 8.93
C SER A 1261 43.59 -37.56 8.21
N VAL A 1262 43.11 -36.51 8.85
CA VAL A 1262 42.20 -35.54 8.25
C VAL A 1262 43.03 -34.62 7.35
N ILE A 1263 42.56 -34.38 6.13
CA ILE A 1263 43.26 -33.60 5.11
C ILE A 1263 42.33 -32.51 4.57
N GLY A 1264 42.76 -31.25 4.61
CA GLY A 1264 42.31 -30.23 3.66
C GLY A 1264 43.28 -30.19 2.49
N ALA A 1265 42.78 -30.18 1.24
CA ALA A 1265 43.60 -30.07 0.03
C ALA A 1265 42.82 -29.79 -1.29
N GLN A 1266 41.55 -29.35 -1.26
CA GLN A 1266 40.71 -29.24 -2.47
C GLN A 1266 39.88 -27.96 -2.51
N SER A 1267 39.37 -27.61 -3.70
CA SER A 1267 38.69 -26.35 -4.00
C SER A 1267 37.15 -26.43 -4.02
N VAL A 1268 36.57 -27.63 -3.91
CA VAL A 1268 35.11 -27.87 -3.97
C VAL A 1268 34.73 -29.01 -3.02
N VAL A 1269 33.43 -29.12 -2.71
CA VAL A 1269 32.88 -30.24 -1.91
C VAL A 1269 33.12 -31.57 -2.64
N GLN A 1270 33.76 -32.54 -1.97
CA GLN A 1270 33.90 -33.89 -2.50
C GLN A 1270 32.61 -34.70 -2.37
N VAL A 1271 32.29 -35.39 -3.45
CA VAL A 1271 31.20 -36.37 -3.57
C VAL A 1271 31.80 -37.76 -3.64
N ARG A 1272 31.11 -38.75 -3.07
CA ARG A 1272 31.45 -40.17 -3.24
C ARG A 1272 31.33 -40.57 -4.74
N PRO A 1273 32.33 -41.27 -5.32
CA PRO A 1273 32.25 -41.82 -6.69
C PRO A 1273 31.43 -43.12 -6.78
#